data_AF-A0A9D2T0H4-F1
#
_entry.id   AF-A0A9D2T0H4-F1
#
_cell.length_a   1.000
_cell.length_b   1.000
_cell.length_c   1.000
_cell.angle_alpha   90.00
_cell.angle_beta   90.00
_cell.angle_gamma   90.00
#
_symmetry.space_group_name_H-M   'P 1'
#
loop_
_entity.id
_entity.type
_entity.pdbx_description
1 polymer ?
#
loop_
_entity_poly.entity_id
_entity_poly.type
_entity_poly.pdbx_seq_one_letter_code
_entity_poly.pdbx_strand_id
1 'polypeptide(L)'
;MRNLKRALSLALALVMVMSMMVVGAGAVSVDDFSDADEIVNKEAVTVLATLGVITGNDDGSYAPADTISRAEMSTIICRVLNGGKDPVLGESVTNTYTDTASHWAKNYIEYCTTLGIIAGKGDGTFDPEGDVTVAEAAKMVLVALGYNAPMEGYTGANWQINVDARANPLGLYDDLTYTTTSAPLTRDNAAQMLYNALDCDMVKYSVVLDTTSSTVISTTQLEVTDETLLEDKFNAVKVEGVVIANEEANLEASASGNGTSLEAGKTKIQIDGEADQDFYLGTKTFSVSSSLDELGRYVAIYVKKENNSANAQVLGSVIVSEDNKVITDASSDDIETVADDNDLNLTANTLVAKNYQGLTELGSLSDDDGTAGVQKVLIDNDDDGDVDYVLLNTWYFGRVTTYVASGDGSIAIDVGATQRDQKFYDKSVTKLTADDKDDVVGFDDVAKDDYVLAQYIGGDLHVELAEAVTGNVESYKYNDAGTLITKVTVDGTEYNVSNVTGYTGGDDDIRKAADDADEFVTNDASVYLDKNGYVVAIGEAEANAGKYAMVLAVGQNIEDRVKVALADGTIATYTLNDSGSTAVKKSALNIGQVYGYTINSNDEIRLTKVDLAAGDTEQGNATFKKGKITITSDGGTYYASSNTAFFYVNDGDGKIIDSNHDHSILNEDVDTYASYTSAPDLAAGATATVYTKGTGSDKRVVAVVFAGLNLASADVSDNLYIANIVSTNGDETTVTAYVNGSDQPQTITIDDTGLIRRTTWTYSVNPDGTYTLDSEFTRDNWTVIRVTGNNFVVRDDRGNETTYAITADTVIVDDSKYLDAITATLGTSGTVSEGDNIIGLVDDDNDALMVVVRNEKVSSGGGSTPGTGPVTNGDATLSSEVTGVTPKSVELSSRTGNLWFSFVVDGAANRTVNYTYTIYLNGERAADGSSPATGVVADNTGLVSVANSTALDGLIVEGDEVEVVITSAEVLNPPLTGGAITAGDVANAFENAKLNGETEVVLDAEATLTESVEIPEGMTLKVNGDFTDTAGFTGEGTLVVEGTYTAGSTINNVKATNMTIPAAATVNGEVNVTETVTVKGDVAVGADAVVTAKDLAVDYDMSVNNDGTLTVESFNGKGSNIYSTIDSSLTVGGVQLIGGSDPLFTLEGANAEFHVANGDWSGLRYDIGAVDGDAGEGVSATLNKSLTLSTDGLQALWVRHGATLNVESGVTLTIGNGCQIRLPDAGSKIANVTKSTVSDDTAIIVTGDGEIVYTDGESVFANGDAILTGN
;
A
#
# COMPACT_ATOMS: atom_id res chain seq x y z
N MET A 1 31.64 25.46 -31.89
CA MET A 1 32.94 25.26 -31.19
C MET A 1 32.99 25.76 -29.74
N ARG A 2 32.25 26.81 -29.33
CA ARG A 2 32.24 27.24 -27.90
C ARG A 2 31.44 26.29 -26.99
N ASN A 3 30.35 25.71 -27.49
CA ASN A 3 29.53 24.77 -26.71
C ASN A 3 30.18 23.37 -26.61
N LEU A 4 30.86 22.92 -27.66
CA LEU A 4 31.61 21.66 -27.66
C LEU A 4 32.82 21.68 -26.69
N LYS A 5 33.45 22.84 -26.48
CA LYS A 5 34.53 23.02 -25.50
C LYS A 5 34.02 23.16 -24.06
N ARG A 6 32.75 23.56 -23.87
CA ARG A 6 32.11 23.60 -22.56
C ARG A 6 31.63 22.21 -22.14
N ALA A 7 31.09 21.42 -23.07
CA ALA A 7 30.72 20.02 -22.84
C ALA A 7 31.95 19.15 -22.51
N LEU A 8 33.05 19.27 -23.28
CA LEU A 8 34.29 18.52 -22.98
C LEU A 8 34.94 18.92 -21.65
N SER A 9 34.81 20.20 -21.26
CA SER A 9 35.35 20.70 -19.98
C SER A 9 34.48 20.33 -18.78
N LEU A 10 33.19 20.07 -18.98
CA LEU A 10 32.28 19.63 -17.93
C LEU A 10 32.44 18.11 -17.69
N ALA A 11 32.56 17.32 -18.76
CA ALA A 11 32.91 15.90 -18.68
C ALA A 11 34.27 15.66 -18.00
N LEU A 12 35.28 16.48 -18.30
CA LEU A 12 36.60 16.38 -17.65
C LEU A 12 36.60 16.88 -16.19
N ALA A 13 35.68 17.77 -15.83
CA ALA A 13 35.51 18.24 -14.45
C ALA A 13 34.74 17.24 -13.59
N LEU A 14 33.79 16.50 -14.17
CA LEU A 14 33.08 15.39 -13.52
C LEU A 14 34.07 14.27 -13.16
N VAL A 15 34.92 13.82 -14.09
CA VAL A 15 35.95 12.79 -13.85
C VAL A 15 36.96 13.19 -12.76
N MET A 16 37.24 14.49 -12.57
CA MET A 16 38.14 14.96 -11.50
C MET A 16 37.49 15.06 -10.11
N VAL A 17 36.16 15.00 -10.03
CA VAL A 17 35.44 14.94 -8.74
C VAL A 17 35.21 13.48 -8.31
N MET A 18 35.26 12.52 -9.25
CA MET A 18 35.04 11.07 -8.99
C MET A 18 36.21 10.38 -8.26
N SER A 19 37.37 11.02 -8.10
CA SER A 19 38.49 10.48 -7.32
C SER A 19 38.51 10.96 -5.85
N MET A 20 37.42 11.57 -5.35
CA MET A 20 37.37 12.16 -3.99
C MET A 20 36.28 11.62 -3.06
N MET A 21 35.69 10.45 -3.36
CA MET A 21 34.99 9.69 -2.31
C MET A 21 35.92 8.66 -1.71
N VAL A 22 36.58 9.05 -0.60
CA VAL A 22 36.95 8.08 0.42
C VAL A 22 35.62 7.62 1.04
N VAL A 23 35.16 6.44 0.65
CA VAL A 23 34.07 5.76 1.35
C VAL A 23 34.56 5.54 2.78
N GLY A 24 33.72 5.92 3.75
CA GLY A 24 34.02 5.75 5.17
C GLY A 24 34.27 4.28 5.49
N ALA A 25 34.98 4.04 6.59
CA ALA A 25 35.30 2.71 7.11
C ALA A 25 34.06 1.96 7.63
N GLY A 26 33.12 1.62 6.73
CA GLY A 26 32.21 0.49 6.87
C GLY A 26 32.84 -0.75 6.26
N ALA A 27 32.47 -1.94 6.74
CA ALA A 27 32.87 -3.19 6.10
C ALA A 27 32.24 -3.23 4.70
N VAL A 28 33.06 -3.55 3.68
CA VAL A 28 32.57 -3.76 2.31
C VAL A 28 32.32 -5.26 2.16
N SER A 29 31.06 -5.67 1.96
CA SER A 29 30.70 -7.06 1.64
C SER A 29 30.70 -7.28 0.13
N VAL A 30 30.79 -8.53 -0.32
CA VAL A 30 30.54 -8.88 -1.73
C VAL A 30 29.11 -8.51 -2.15
N ASP A 31 28.17 -8.54 -1.20
CA ASP A 31 26.74 -8.22 -1.41
C ASP A 31 26.49 -6.72 -1.62
N ASP A 32 27.50 -5.86 -1.40
CA ASP A 32 27.40 -4.44 -1.70
C ASP A 32 27.48 -4.16 -3.22
N PHE A 33 27.89 -5.15 -4.03
CA PHE A 33 27.94 -5.03 -5.48
C PHE A 33 26.63 -5.50 -6.13
N SER A 34 26.12 -4.75 -7.11
CA SER A 34 24.87 -5.08 -7.82
C SER A 34 24.90 -6.42 -8.58
N ASP A 35 26.09 -6.93 -8.86
CA ASP A 35 26.40 -8.15 -9.59
C ASP A 35 27.10 -9.22 -8.72
N ALA A 36 26.83 -9.22 -7.40
CA ALA A 36 27.44 -10.13 -6.43
C ALA A 36 27.32 -11.64 -6.79
N ASP A 37 26.23 -12.03 -7.46
CA ASP A 37 26.00 -13.41 -7.91
C ASP A 37 26.88 -13.84 -9.09
N GLU A 38 27.40 -12.88 -9.87
CA GLU A 38 28.34 -13.16 -10.96
C GLU A 38 29.79 -13.26 -10.48
N ILE A 39 30.07 -12.83 -9.25
CA ILE A 39 31.39 -12.91 -8.65
C ILE A 39 31.65 -14.36 -8.23
N VAL A 40 32.62 -14.99 -8.90
CA VAL A 40 33.04 -16.36 -8.59
C VAL A 40 33.99 -16.34 -7.39
N ASN A 41 34.99 -15.44 -7.39
CA ASN A 41 35.99 -15.36 -6.34
C ASN A 41 35.56 -14.41 -5.21
N LYS A 42 34.45 -14.74 -4.53
CA LYS A 42 33.79 -13.87 -3.54
C LYS A 42 34.71 -13.45 -2.40
N GLU A 43 35.51 -14.37 -1.86
CA GLU A 43 36.47 -14.07 -0.80
C GLU A 43 37.53 -13.06 -1.28
N ALA A 44 38.15 -13.31 -2.44
CA ALA A 44 39.20 -12.45 -2.97
C ALA A 44 38.69 -11.01 -3.22
N VAL A 45 37.48 -10.88 -3.77
CA VAL A 45 36.87 -9.56 -4.00
C VAL A 45 36.56 -8.86 -2.67
N THR A 46 35.93 -9.56 -1.72
CA THR A 46 35.60 -9.02 -0.39
C THR A 46 36.84 -8.48 0.31
N VAL A 47 37.91 -9.26 0.33
CA VAL A 47 39.16 -8.91 1.01
C VAL A 47 39.85 -7.73 0.34
N LEU A 48 40.01 -7.75 -0.98
CA LEU A 48 40.68 -6.67 -1.69
C LEU A 48 39.88 -5.37 -1.70
N ALA A 49 38.55 -5.44 -1.70
CA ALA A 49 37.67 -4.28 -1.57
C ALA A 49 37.79 -3.70 -0.16
N THR A 50 37.74 -4.54 0.86
CA THR A 50 37.97 -4.19 2.27
C THR A 50 39.34 -3.54 2.48
N LEU A 51 40.38 -4.06 1.84
CA LEU A 51 41.72 -3.51 1.90
C LEU A 51 41.86 -2.21 1.08
N GLY A 52 40.85 -1.78 0.32
CA GLY A 52 40.86 -0.56 -0.51
C GLY A 52 41.67 -0.68 -1.80
N VAL A 53 41.98 -1.91 -2.21
CA VAL A 53 42.77 -2.20 -3.42
C VAL A 53 41.93 -2.08 -4.67
N ILE A 54 40.77 -2.73 -4.65
CA ILE A 54 39.79 -2.71 -5.73
C ILE A 54 38.57 -1.90 -5.31
N THR A 55 37.88 -1.34 -6.30
CA THR A 55 36.66 -0.55 -6.13
C THR A 55 35.67 -0.97 -7.20
N GLY A 56 34.38 -0.98 -6.89
CA GLY A 56 33.31 -1.10 -7.89
C GLY A 56 33.32 0.07 -8.87
N ASN A 57 32.50 -0.07 -9.91
CA ASN A 57 32.20 0.97 -10.88
C ASN A 57 31.23 2.00 -10.28
N ASP A 58 31.04 3.14 -10.96
CA ASP A 58 30.15 4.21 -10.48
C ASP A 58 28.66 3.82 -10.51
N ASP A 59 28.33 2.73 -11.20
CA ASP A 59 27.00 2.11 -11.29
C ASP A 59 26.81 0.97 -10.26
N GLY A 60 27.59 0.93 -9.18
CA GLY A 60 27.42 -0.07 -8.12
C GLY A 60 27.88 -1.49 -8.46
N SER A 61 28.20 -1.78 -9.74
CA SER A 61 28.69 -3.10 -10.16
C SER A 61 30.17 -3.32 -9.84
N TYR A 62 30.59 -4.58 -9.71
CA TYR A 62 31.99 -4.98 -9.69
C TYR A 62 32.54 -5.29 -11.09
N ALA A 63 31.68 -5.70 -12.03
CA ALA A 63 32.00 -6.22 -13.36
C ALA A 63 33.03 -7.37 -13.35
N PRO A 64 32.71 -8.54 -12.73
CA PRO A 64 33.67 -9.64 -12.55
C PRO A 64 34.15 -10.27 -13.88
N ALA A 65 33.25 -10.34 -14.87
CA ALA A 65 33.54 -10.95 -16.18
C ALA A 65 34.35 -10.04 -17.12
N ASP A 66 34.38 -8.74 -16.86
CA ASP A 66 35.06 -7.77 -17.73
C ASP A 66 36.58 -7.90 -17.67
N THR A 67 37.23 -7.69 -18.81
CA THR A 67 38.68 -7.70 -18.91
C THR A 67 39.27 -6.40 -18.37
N ILE A 68 40.33 -6.50 -17.57
CA ILE A 68 40.95 -5.33 -16.96
C ILE A 68 41.97 -4.68 -17.91
N SER A 69 41.87 -3.36 -18.07
CA SER A 69 42.82 -2.59 -18.88
C SER A 69 44.18 -2.43 -18.19
N ARG A 70 45.22 -2.16 -18.97
CA ARG A 70 46.57 -1.89 -18.45
C ARG A 70 46.61 -0.64 -17.56
N ALA A 71 45.75 0.35 -17.82
CA ALA A 71 45.61 1.54 -16.99
C ALA A 71 45.04 1.20 -15.61
N GLU A 72 43.95 0.43 -15.57
CA GLU A 72 43.31 -0.01 -14.31
C GLU A 72 44.22 -0.93 -13.51
N MET A 73 44.87 -1.90 -14.15
CA MET A 73 45.82 -2.76 -13.44
C MET A 73 46.99 -1.96 -12.84
N SER A 74 47.40 -0.86 -13.49
CA SER A 74 48.43 0.04 -12.94
C SER A 74 47.94 0.81 -11.72
N THR A 75 46.66 1.19 -11.65
CA THR A 75 46.10 1.88 -10.48
C THR A 75 45.94 0.92 -9.31
N ILE A 76 45.48 -0.32 -9.56
CA ILE A 76 45.35 -1.36 -8.55
C ILE A 76 46.70 -1.69 -7.92
N ILE A 77 47.74 -1.96 -8.71
CA ILE A 77 49.09 -2.24 -8.17
C ILE A 77 49.64 -1.03 -7.40
N CYS A 78 49.31 0.19 -7.82
CA CYS A 78 49.70 1.39 -7.10
C CYS A 78 49.03 1.45 -5.71
N ARG A 79 47.75 1.12 -5.60
CA ARG A 79 47.02 1.04 -4.32
C ARG A 79 47.59 -0.07 -3.43
N VAL A 80 47.86 -1.26 -3.97
CA VAL A 80 48.51 -2.37 -3.23
C VAL A 80 49.82 -1.92 -2.59
N LEU A 81 50.70 -1.30 -3.37
CA LEU A 81 52.00 -0.84 -2.89
C LEU A 81 51.93 0.30 -1.86
N ASN A 82 50.77 0.94 -1.71
CA ASN A 82 50.52 2.01 -0.76
C ASN A 82 49.51 1.61 0.32
N GLY A 83 49.32 0.31 0.55
CA GLY A 83 48.49 -0.22 1.63
C GLY A 83 47.01 0.08 1.45
N GLY A 84 46.52 -0.01 0.21
CA GLY A 84 45.11 0.19 -0.11
C GLY A 84 44.68 1.65 -0.24
N LYS A 85 45.64 2.56 -0.23
CA LYS A 85 45.37 4.00 -0.30
C LYS A 85 45.80 4.53 -1.65
N ASP A 86 44.99 5.44 -2.19
CA ASP A 86 45.38 6.19 -3.37
C ASP A 86 46.51 7.17 -3.02
N PRO A 87 47.73 6.98 -3.56
CA PRO A 87 48.85 7.83 -3.20
C PRO A 87 48.75 9.21 -3.86
N VAL A 88 49.22 10.24 -3.15
CA VAL A 88 49.40 11.58 -3.75
C VAL A 88 50.62 11.55 -4.67
N LEU A 89 50.39 11.24 -5.95
CA LEU A 89 51.42 11.21 -6.98
C LEU A 89 51.67 12.64 -7.51
N GLY A 90 52.93 13.09 -7.50
CA GLY A 90 53.29 14.39 -8.05
C GLY A 90 53.10 14.46 -9.56
N GLU A 91 52.81 15.65 -10.11
CA GLU A 91 52.74 15.86 -11.55
C GLU A 91 54.08 15.49 -12.22
N SER A 92 54.07 14.48 -13.07
CA SER A 92 55.25 14.15 -13.88
C SER A 92 55.53 15.28 -14.88
N VAL A 93 56.75 15.82 -14.81
CA VAL A 93 57.22 16.95 -15.63
C VAL A 93 57.52 16.52 -17.08
N THR A 94 57.66 15.21 -17.32
CA THR A 94 57.96 14.61 -18.63
C THR A 94 57.25 13.27 -18.77
N ASN A 95 56.42 13.12 -19.80
CA ASN A 95 55.72 11.85 -20.09
C ASN A 95 56.67 10.87 -20.76
N THR A 96 56.72 9.64 -20.25
CA THR A 96 57.52 8.54 -20.80
C THR A 96 56.89 7.99 -22.09
N TYR A 97 55.55 7.96 -22.14
CA TYR A 97 54.78 7.46 -23.28
C TYR A 97 53.99 8.58 -23.97
N THR A 98 53.82 8.45 -25.28
CA THR A 98 53.22 9.50 -26.12
C THR A 98 51.69 9.55 -26.03
N ASP A 99 51.05 8.43 -25.70
CA ASP A 99 49.61 8.19 -25.64
C ASP A 99 49.00 8.38 -24.24
N THR A 100 49.81 8.52 -23.19
CA THR A 100 49.32 8.67 -21.80
C THR A 100 49.22 10.13 -21.34
N ALA A 101 49.65 11.09 -22.18
CA ALA A 101 49.83 12.49 -21.80
C ALA A 101 48.58 13.18 -21.25
N SER A 102 47.40 12.80 -21.75
CA SER A 102 46.09 13.33 -21.35
C SER A 102 45.19 12.26 -20.71
N HIS A 103 45.76 11.10 -20.37
CA HIS A 103 45.02 9.97 -19.79
C HIS A 103 44.85 10.15 -18.28
N TRP A 104 43.71 9.74 -17.72
CA TRP A 104 43.43 9.84 -16.28
C TRP A 104 44.46 9.05 -15.45
N ALA A 105 44.81 7.85 -15.92
CA ALA A 105 45.79 6.99 -15.25
C ALA A 105 47.26 7.41 -15.40
N LYS A 106 47.55 8.58 -16.02
CA LYS A 106 48.90 9.03 -16.36
C LYS A 106 49.87 8.91 -15.17
N ASN A 107 49.49 9.42 -14.00
CA ASN A 107 50.40 9.47 -12.87
C ASN A 107 50.69 8.06 -12.32
N TYR A 108 49.71 7.16 -12.30
CA TYR A 108 49.90 5.76 -11.92
C TYR A 108 50.81 5.03 -12.90
N ILE A 109 50.61 5.25 -14.20
CA ILE A 109 51.46 4.66 -15.25
C ILE A 109 52.91 5.16 -15.11
N GLU A 110 53.13 6.44 -14.87
CA GLU A 110 54.49 6.95 -14.65
C GLU A 110 55.10 6.39 -13.35
N TYR A 111 54.32 6.31 -12.26
CA TYR A 111 54.78 5.72 -11.01
C TYR A 111 55.23 4.27 -11.18
N CYS A 112 54.35 3.41 -11.71
CA CYS A 112 54.68 2.00 -11.96
C CYS A 112 55.82 1.83 -12.98
N THR A 113 55.97 2.76 -13.94
CA THR A 113 57.11 2.76 -14.87
C THR A 113 58.42 3.08 -14.16
N THR A 114 58.44 4.06 -13.25
CA THR A 114 59.66 4.40 -12.49
C THR A 114 60.13 3.28 -11.57
N LEU A 115 59.18 2.47 -11.06
CA LEU A 115 59.47 1.29 -10.26
C LEU A 115 59.84 0.06 -11.10
N GLY A 116 59.69 0.12 -12.43
CA GLY A 116 59.98 -0.99 -13.34
C GLY A 116 58.94 -2.11 -13.34
N ILE A 117 57.76 -1.86 -12.75
CA ILE A 117 56.62 -2.78 -12.71
C ILE A 117 56.06 -2.97 -14.11
N ILE A 118 55.89 -1.86 -14.83
CA ILE A 118 55.35 -1.83 -16.20
C ILE A 118 56.37 -1.29 -17.21
N ALA A 119 56.14 -1.62 -18.48
CA ALA A 119 56.89 -1.10 -19.62
C ALA A 119 55.96 -0.92 -20.82
N GLY A 120 56.26 0.05 -21.69
CA GLY A 120 55.52 0.27 -22.95
C GLY A 120 55.82 -0.78 -24.02
N LYS A 121 55.11 -0.70 -25.16
CA LYS A 121 55.16 -1.68 -26.25
C LYS A 121 56.44 -1.63 -27.11
N GLY A 122 57.35 -0.71 -26.80
CA GLY A 122 58.65 -0.56 -27.46
C GLY A 122 58.67 0.40 -28.66
N ASP A 123 57.51 0.93 -29.04
CA ASP A 123 57.33 1.95 -30.10
C ASP A 123 57.13 3.38 -29.55
N GLY A 124 57.19 3.55 -28.22
CA GLY A 124 56.93 4.81 -27.54
C GLY A 124 55.48 4.99 -27.05
N THR A 125 54.66 3.94 -27.18
CA THR A 125 53.28 3.88 -26.66
C THR A 125 53.19 2.92 -25.46
N PHE A 126 52.20 3.16 -24.59
CA PHE A 126 51.86 2.28 -23.47
C PHE A 126 50.65 1.39 -23.77
N ASP A 127 49.68 1.90 -24.53
CA ASP A 127 48.35 1.36 -24.77
C ASP A 127 47.52 1.23 -23.48
N PRO A 128 47.11 2.36 -22.86
CA PRO A 128 46.45 2.34 -21.55
C PRO A 128 45.09 1.63 -21.54
N GLU A 129 44.34 1.69 -22.65
CA GLU A 129 43.01 1.07 -22.80
C GLU A 129 43.07 -0.40 -23.27
N GLY A 130 44.28 -0.91 -23.57
CA GLY A 130 44.43 -2.31 -23.98
C GLY A 130 44.32 -3.25 -22.79
N ASP A 131 43.75 -4.44 -23.01
CA ASP A 131 43.63 -5.47 -21.98
C ASP A 131 44.99 -5.93 -21.47
N VAL A 132 45.10 -6.18 -20.17
CA VAL A 132 46.27 -6.84 -19.58
C VAL A 132 46.10 -8.35 -19.69
N THR A 133 47.19 -9.05 -20.06
CA THR A 133 47.20 -10.51 -20.07
C THR A 133 47.56 -11.10 -18.70
N VAL A 134 47.18 -12.34 -18.43
CA VAL A 134 47.51 -13.07 -17.19
C VAL A 134 49.01 -12.98 -16.85
N ALA A 135 49.90 -13.22 -17.82
CA ALA A 135 51.35 -13.14 -17.61
C ALA A 135 51.86 -11.70 -17.39
N GLU A 136 51.23 -10.70 -18.00
CA GLU A 136 51.58 -9.30 -17.76
C GLU A 136 51.17 -8.88 -16.35
N ALA A 137 49.99 -9.28 -15.89
CA ALA A 137 49.53 -9.06 -14.52
C ALA A 137 50.45 -9.76 -13.50
N ALA A 138 50.77 -11.04 -13.72
CA ALA A 138 51.70 -11.78 -12.86
C ALA A 138 53.08 -11.14 -12.78
N LYS A 139 53.59 -10.60 -13.90
CA LYS A 139 54.82 -9.81 -13.89
C LYS A 139 54.67 -8.57 -12.98
N MET A 140 53.56 -7.85 -13.09
CA MET A 140 53.31 -6.65 -12.27
C MET A 140 53.29 -7.00 -10.78
N VAL A 141 52.62 -8.09 -10.41
CA VAL A 141 52.53 -8.62 -9.04
C VAL A 141 53.91 -9.08 -8.52
N LEU A 142 54.68 -9.83 -9.30
CA LEU A 142 56.02 -10.26 -8.91
C LEU A 142 56.95 -9.07 -8.64
N VAL A 143 56.91 -8.03 -9.48
CA VAL A 143 57.72 -6.83 -9.20
C VAL A 143 57.21 -6.09 -7.96
N ALA A 144 55.90 -6.12 -7.70
CA ALA A 144 55.33 -5.57 -6.47
C ALA A 144 55.77 -6.33 -5.19
N LEU A 145 55.96 -7.65 -5.29
CA LEU A 145 56.58 -8.49 -4.24
C LEU A 145 58.08 -8.20 -4.03
N GLY A 146 58.70 -7.39 -4.89
CA GLY A 146 60.10 -6.94 -4.77
C GLY A 146 61.07 -7.57 -5.76
N TYR A 147 60.60 -8.46 -6.66
CA TYR A 147 61.44 -9.06 -7.70
C TYR A 147 61.92 -8.00 -8.70
N ASN A 148 63.20 -8.04 -9.06
CA ASN A 148 63.78 -7.05 -9.97
C ASN A 148 63.66 -7.50 -11.43
N ALA A 149 62.80 -6.85 -12.20
CA ALA A 149 62.49 -7.26 -13.58
C ALA A 149 63.72 -7.43 -14.52
N PRO A 150 64.72 -6.53 -14.53
CA PRO A 150 65.96 -6.77 -15.28
C PRO A 150 66.79 -7.96 -14.80
N MET A 151 66.90 -8.19 -13.49
CA MET A 151 67.70 -9.29 -12.92
C MET A 151 67.06 -10.66 -13.12
N GLU A 152 65.74 -10.75 -12.96
CA GLU A 152 64.98 -11.99 -13.16
C GLU A 152 64.69 -12.28 -14.64
N GLY A 153 65.04 -11.34 -15.54
CA GLY A 153 64.80 -11.51 -16.97
C GLY A 153 63.33 -11.40 -17.36
N TYR A 154 62.53 -10.61 -16.64
CA TYR A 154 61.14 -10.27 -16.98
C TYR A 154 61.04 -9.21 -18.09
N THR A 155 62.06 -9.15 -18.95
CA THR A 155 62.17 -8.27 -20.12
C THR A 155 62.86 -9.02 -21.26
N GLY A 156 62.70 -8.56 -22.50
CA GLY A 156 63.31 -9.20 -23.68
C GLY A 156 62.55 -10.43 -24.18
N ALA A 157 63.16 -11.26 -25.04
CA ALA A 157 62.42 -12.26 -25.83
C ALA A 157 61.79 -13.42 -25.03
N ASN A 158 62.33 -13.75 -23.84
CA ASN A 158 61.89 -14.88 -23.02
C ASN A 158 61.18 -14.44 -21.73
N TRP A 159 60.72 -13.18 -21.65
CA TRP A 159 60.24 -12.58 -20.42
C TRP A 159 59.09 -13.35 -19.77
N GLN A 160 58.10 -13.76 -20.57
CA GLN A 160 56.90 -14.46 -20.11
C GLN A 160 57.24 -15.83 -19.51
N ILE A 161 58.17 -16.57 -20.11
CA ILE A 161 58.63 -17.88 -19.59
C ILE A 161 59.24 -17.71 -18.20
N ASN A 162 60.02 -16.66 -17.99
CA ASN A 162 60.65 -16.40 -16.69
C ASN A 162 59.63 -15.96 -15.64
N VAL A 163 58.62 -15.18 -16.03
CA VAL A 163 57.50 -14.78 -15.16
C VAL A 163 56.70 -16.01 -14.73
N ASP A 164 56.25 -16.82 -15.69
CA ASP A 164 55.45 -18.03 -15.43
C ASP A 164 56.23 -19.04 -14.57
N ALA A 165 57.53 -19.20 -14.81
CA ALA A 165 58.40 -20.08 -14.02
C ALA A 165 58.57 -19.62 -12.55
N ARG A 166 58.29 -18.35 -12.25
CA ARG A 166 58.31 -17.81 -10.88
C ARG A 166 56.92 -17.75 -10.25
N ALA A 167 55.91 -17.31 -10.99
CA ALA A 167 54.55 -17.12 -10.50
C ALA A 167 53.91 -18.45 -10.08
N ASN A 168 54.10 -19.52 -10.87
CA ASN A 168 53.51 -20.82 -10.60
C ASN A 168 53.91 -21.45 -9.25
N PRO A 169 55.20 -21.55 -8.87
CA PRO A 169 55.57 -22.10 -7.56
C PRO A 169 55.23 -21.19 -6.37
N LEU A 170 54.83 -19.93 -6.61
CA LEU A 170 54.35 -19.01 -5.57
C LEU A 170 52.82 -19.07 -5.41
N GLY A 171 52.12 -19.88 -6.20
CA GLY A 171 50.65 -19.99 -6.12
C GLY A 171 49.88 -18.79 -6.69
N LEU A 172 50.55 -17.87 -7.42
CA LEU A 172 49.88 -16.69 -8.00
C LEU A 172 48.80 -17.02 -9.05
N TYR A 173 48.74 -18.27 -9.51
CA TYR A 173 47.77 -18.75 -10.49
C TYR A 173 46.73 -19.71 -9.89
N ASP A 174 46.79 -19.97 -8.59
CA ASP A 174 45.87 -20.88 -7.91
C ASP A 174 44.45 -20.30 -7.94
N ASP A 175 43.47 -21.16 -8.22
CA ASP A 175 42.04 -20.83 -8.35
C ASP A 175 41.65 -19.81 -9.44
N LEU A 176 42.61 -19.43 -10.31
CA LEU A 176 42.31 -18.63 -11.50
C LEU A 176 41.72 -19.47 -12.63
N THR A 177 40.66 -18.96 -13.26
CA THR A 177 40.05 -19.56 -14.45
C THR A 177 40.54 -18.88 -15.74
N TYR A 178 41.47 -19.51 -16.46
CA TYR A 178 42.02 -18.97 -17.71
C TYR A 178 42.42 -20.07 -18.73
N THR A 179 42.50 -19.69 -20.01
CA THR A 179 42.86 -20.64 -21.09
C THR A 179 44.37 -20.75 -21.33
N THR A 180 45.07 -19.62 -21.33
CA THR A 180 46.54 -19.53 -21.46
C THR A 180 47.03 -18.29 -20.73
N THR A 181 48.30 -18.24 -20.34
CA THR A 181 48.88 -17.05 -19.69
C THR A 181 48.97 -15.81 -20.61
N SER A 182 48.64 -15.97 -21.90
CA SER A 182 48.55 -14.87 -22.88
C SER A 182 47.12 -14.37 -23.11
N ALA A 183 46.13 -14.99 -22.46
CA ALA A 183 44.73 -14.53 -22.54
C ALA A 183 44.56 -13.23 -21.75
N PRO A 184 43.61 -12.36 -22.14
CA PRO A 184 43.15 -11.26 -21.31
C PRO A 184 42.73 -11.75 -19.91
N LEU A 185 43.03 -10.95 -18.90
CA LEU A 185 42.67 -11.23 -17.51
C LEU A 185 41.35 -10.53 -17.18
N THR A 186 40.38 -11.26 -16.62
CA THR A 186 39.15 -10.67 -16.10
C THR A 186 39.39 -10.01 -14.75
N ARG A 187 38.54 -9.05 -14.35
CA ARG A 187 38.64 -8.38 -13.05
C ARG A 187 38.61 -9.38 -11.89
N ASP A 188 37.72 -10.37 -11.96
CA ASP A 188 37.60 -11.40 -10.92
C ASP A 188 38.89 -12.25 -10.78
N ASN A 189 39.47 -12.69 -11.90
CA ASN A 189 40.75 -13.39 -11.87
C ASN A 189 41.92 -12.49 -11.43
N ALA A 190 41.84 -11.18 -11.71
CA ALA A 190 42.83 -10.23 -11.22
C ALA A 190 42.73 -10.06 -9.69
N ALA A 191 41.53 -10.06 -9.13
CA ALA A 191 41.31 -10.10 -7.69
C ALA A 191 41.89 -11.38 -7.09
N GLN A 192 41.58 -12.56 -7.64
CA GLN A 192 42.14 -13.82 -7.13
C GLN A 192 43.68 -13.83 -7.16
N MET A 193 44.31 -13.36 -8.24
CA MET A 193 45.77 -13.28 -8.34
C MET A 193 46.39 -12.37 -7.26
N LEU A 194 45.72 -11.25 -6.99
CA LEU A 194 46.17 -10.29 -5.98
C LEU A 194 45.91 -10.80 -4.56
N TYR A 195 44.82 -11.54 -4.35
CA TYR A 195 44.51 -12.21 -3.10
C TYR A 195 45.58 -13.25 -2.76
N ASN A 196 45.92 -14.16 -3.69
CA ASN A 196 47.02 -15.12 -3.51
C ASN A 196 48.36 -14.43 -3.24
N ALA A 197 48.56 -13.22 -3.80
CA ALA A 197 49.77 -12.46 -3.57
C ALA A 197 49.86 -11.84 -2.16
N LEU A 198 48.74 -11.67 -1.44
CA LEU A 198 48.72 -11.13 -0.07
C LEU A 198 49.50 -12.03 0.90
N ASP A 199 49.43 -13.34 0.71
CA ASP A 199 50.09 -14.35 1.56
C ASP A 199 51.50 -14.72 1.05
N CYS A 200 51.95 -14.13 -0.06
CA CYS A 200 53.31 -14.35 -0.57
C CYS A 200 54.35 -13.52 0.20
N ASP A 201 55.47 -14.15 0.57
CA ASP A 201 56.63 -13.46 1.13
C ASP A 201 57.21 -12.41 0.17
N MET A 202 57.59 -11.25 0.69
CA MET A 202 58.31 -10.26 -0.09
C MET A 202 59.80 -10.65 -0.31
N VAL A 203 60.45 -10.01 -1.28
CA VAL A 203 61.87 -10.25 -1.57
C VAL A 203 62.67 -8.96 -1.70
N LYS A 204 63.96 -9.02 -1.38
CA LYS A 204 64.93 -7.93 -1.56
C LYS A 204 66.26 -8.44 -2.09
N TYR A 205 67.04 -7.54 -2.70
CA TYR A 205 68.36 -7.88 -3.23
C TYR A 205 69.47 -7.25 -2.37
N SER A 206 70.31 -8.08 -1.76
CA SER A 206 71.46 -7.64 -0.97
C SER A 206 72.76 -7.83 -1.72
N VAL A 207 73.75 -6.94 -1.49
CA VAL A 207 75.09 -7.07 -2.07
C VAL A 207 75.98 -7.80 -1.08
N VAL A 208 76.37 -9.03 -1.42
CA VAL A 208 77.30 -9.83 -0.64
C VAL A 208 78.70 -9.70 -1.23
N LEU A 209 79.67 -9.39 -0.37
CA LEU A 209 81.09 -9.33 -0.74
C LEU A 209 81.74 -10.70 -0.49
N ASP A 210 82.10 -11.39 -1.56
CA ASP A 210 82.94 -12.59 -1.45
C ASP A 210 84.40 -12.17 -1.18
N THR A 211 84.84 -12.41 0.06
CA THR A 211 86.20 -12.14 0.53
C THR A 211 87.08 -13.40 0.58
N THR A 212 86.53 -14.54 0.18
CA THR A 212 87.20 -15.86 0.18
C THR A 212 88.10 -16.04 -1.05
N SER A 213 87.86 -15.25 -2.09
CA SER A 213 88.68 -15.16 -3.30
C SER A 213 89.80 -14.12 -3.15
N SER A 214 90.96 -14.32 -3.80
CA SER A 214 92.09 -13.35 -3.80
C SER A 214 91.79 -12.01 -4.50
N THR A 215 90.53 -11.79 -4.88
CA THR A 215 89.94 -10.62 -5.53
C THR A 215 88.60 -10.37 -4.84
N VAL A 216 88.26 -9.13 -4.49
CA VAL A 216 86.94 -8.79 -3.94
C VAL A 216 85.92 -8.85 -5.07
N ILE A 217 84.96 -9.77 -4.98
CA ILE A 217 83.85 -9.89 -5.93
C ILE A 217 82.57 -9.50 -5.18
N SER A 218 81.79 -8.56 -5.70
CA SER A 218 80.45 -8.26 -5.23
C SER A 218 79.44 -9.10 -6.01
N THR A 219 78.65 -9.93 -5.32
CA THR A 219 77.54 -10.68 -5.90
C THR A 219 76.24 -10.21 -5.27
N THR A 220 75.25 -9.88 -6.09
CA THR A 220 73.89 -9.62 -5.62
C THR A 220 73.19 -10.95 -5.31
N GLN A 221 72.58 -11.09 -4.14
CA GLN A 221 71.79 -12.26 -3.74
C GLN A 221 70.34 -11.84 -3.45
N LEU A 222 69.40 -12.70 -3.82
CA LEU A 222 67.98 -12.58 -3.48
C LEU A 222 67.78 -13.07 -2.03
N GLU A 223 67.12 -12.28 -1.21
CA GLU A 223 66.71 -12.60 0.16
C GLU A 223 65.19 -12.52 0.23
N VAL A 224 64.55 -13.57 0.73
CA VAL A 224 63.12 -13.56 1.11
C VAL A 224 63.01 -12.83 2.44
N THR A 225 62.01 -11.96 2.59
CA THR A 225 61.69 -11.29 3.85
C THR A 225 60.85 -12.21 4.72
N ASP A 226 60.95 -12.07 6.05
CA ASP A 226 60.08 -12.80 6.98
C ASP A 226 58.69 -12.11 7.12
N GLU A 227 58.22 -11.44 6.07
CA GLU A 227 56.96 -10.66 6.04
C GLU A 227 56.28 -10.87 4.69
N THR A 228 54.96 -11.13 4.72
CA THR A 228 54.11 -11.25 3.53
C THR A 228 53.77 -9.89 2.93
N LEU A 229 53.19 -9.85 1.72
CA LEU A 229 52.71 -8.62 1.11
C LEU A 229 51.64 -7.93 1.99
N LEU A 230 50.74 -8.72 2.62
CA LEU A 230 49.73 -8.23 3.55
C LEU A 230 50.39 -7.54 4.76
N GLU A 231 51.41 -8.16 5.34
CA GLU A 231 52.10 -7.61 6.50
C GLU A 231 52.90 -6.34 6.17
N ASP A 232 53.73 -6.35 5.13
CA ASP A 232 54.60 -5.20 4.81
C ASP A 232 53.81 -4.01 4.24
N LYS A 233 52.81 -4.24 3.38
CA LYS A 233 52.06 -3.15 2.73
C LYS A 233 50.85 -2.69 3.51
N PHE A 234 50.12 -3.61 4.15
CA PHE A 234 48.89 -3.29 4.85
C PHE A 234 49.04 -3.31 6.37
N ASN A 235 50.17 -3.78 6.93
CA ASN A 235 50.34 -3.93 8.38
C ASN A 235 49.16 -4.70 9.00
N ALA A 236 48.75 -5.79 8.34
CA ALA A 236 47.62 -6.63 8.70
C ALA A 236 48.03 -8.11 8.72
N VAL A 237 47.26 -8.93 9.43
CA VAL A 237 47.41 -10.39 9.49
C VAL A 237 46.03 -11.04 9.31
N LYS A 238 45.98 -12.19 8.63
CA LYS A 238 44.79 -13.05 8.56
C LYS A 238 44.68 -13.84 9.87
N VAL A 239 43.50 -13.86 10.47
CA VAL A 239 43.19 -14.62 11.69
C VAL A 239 42.03 -15.54 11.39
N GLU A 240 42.21 -16.82 11.63
CA GLU A 240 41.27 -17.87 11.25
C GLU A 240 40.84 -18.69 12.45
N GLY A 241 39.60 -19.20 12.44
CA GLY A 241 39.09 -20.04 13.50
C GLY A 241 37.56 -20.15 13.50
N VAL A 242 37.03 -20.86 14.49
CA VAL A 242 35.58 -21.14 14.57
C VAL A 242 34.85 -20.07 15.37
N VAL A 243 33.73 -19.54 14.86
CA VAL A 243 32.90 -18.61 15.64
C VAL A 243 32.12 -19.37 16.71
N ILE A 244 32.28 -19.00 17.97
CA ILE A 244 31.63 -19.68 19.10
C ILE A 244 30.65 -18.76 19.86
N ALA A 245 30.69 -17.45 19.62
CA ALA A 245 29.71 -16.49 20.11
C ALA A 245 29.74 -15.19 19.32
N ASN A 246 28.61 -14.51 19.22
CA ASN A 246 28.45 -13.21 18.58
C ASN A 246 27.37 -12.39 19.30
N GLU A 247 26.90 -11.30 18.67
CA GLU A 247 25.84 -10.42 19.17
C GLU A 247 24.45 -11.06 19.17
N GLU A 248 24.28 -12.23 18.56
CA GLU A 248 23.00 -12.95 18.47
C GLU A 248 22.94 -14.12 19.47
N ALA A 249 24.02 -14.89 19.62
CA ALA A 249 24.06 -16.00 20.57
C ALA A 249 25.49 -16.37 21.02
N ASN A 250 25.56 -17.25 22.03
CA ASN A 250 26.81 -17.65 22.65
C ASN A 250 26.81 -19.13 23.01
N LEU A 251 27.50 -19.93 22.20
CA LEU A 251 27.55 -21.38 22.34
C LEU A 251 28.34 -21.83 23.60
N GLU A 252 29.20 -20.97 24.15
CA GLU A 252 29.94 -21.26 25.39
C GLU A 252 29.14 -20.99 26.66
N ALA A 253 27.97 -20.35 26.57
CA ALA A 253 27.19 -20.01 27.75
C ALA A 253 26.74 -21.30 28.48
N SER A 254 26.95 -21.38 29.80
CA SER A 254 26.52 -22.54 30.57
C SER A 254 25.01 -22.74 30.43
N ALA A 255 24.54 -23.98 30.24
CA ALA A 255 23.11 -24.36 30.12
C ALA A 255 22.19 -23.93 31.29
N SER A 256 22.72 -23.26 32.32
CA SER A 256 22.00 -22.73 33.49
C SER A 256 21.98 -21.19 33.56
N GLY A 257 22.65 -20.48 32.66
CA GLY A 257 22.53 -19.04 32.50
C GLY A 257 21.92 -18.76 31.14
N ASN A 258 20.94 -17.87 31.07
CA ASN A 258 20.42 -17.32 29.82
C ASN A 258 21.60 -17.14 28.88
N GLY A 259 21.59 -17.78 27.70
CA GLY A 259 22.73 -17.80 26.81
C GLY A 259 23.03 -16.41 26.28
N THR A 260 23.64 -15.53 27.07
CA THR A 260 23.78 -14.11 26.75
C THR A 260 24.63 -13.97 25.50
N SER A 261 24.05 -13.37 24.48
CA SER A 261 24.76 -12.78 23.35
C SER A 261 25.88 -11.84 23.85
N LEU A 262 26.82 -11.56 22.96
CA LEU A 262 27.83 -10.55 23.18
C LEU A 262 27.24 -9.14 22.97
N GLU A 263 28.00 -8.11 23.36
CA GLU A 263 27.64 -6.73 22.99
C GLU A 263 27.59 -6.59 21.46
N ALA A 264 26.72 -5.71 20.96
CA ALA A 264 26.61 -5.44 19.53
C ALA A 264 27.98 -5.08 18.90
N GLY A 265 28.24 -5.60 17.70
CA GLY A 265 29.50 -5.47 16.97
C GLY A 265 30.63 -6.32 17.53
N LYS A 266 30.33 -7.40 18.28
CA LYS A 266 31.35 -8.30 18.85
C LYS A 266 31.16 -9.73 18.37
N THR A 267 32.28 -10.33 17.96
CA THR A 267 32.36 -11.73 17.57
C THR A 267 33.51 -12.38 18.31
N LYS A 268 33.28 -13.60 18.79
CA LYS A 268 34.27 -14.41 19.51
C LYS A 268 34.60 -15.64 18.69
N ILE A 269 35.90 -15.79 18.41
CA ILE A 269 36.46 -16.81 17.54
C ILE A 269 37.41 -17.69 18.37
N GLN A 270 37.27 -19.01 18.25
CA GLN A 270 38.23 -19.99 18.71
C GLN A 270 39.29 -20.18 17.63
N ILE A 271 40.49 -19.69 17.89
CA ILE A 271 41.59 -19.67 16.92
C ILE A 271 42.50 -20.85 17.14
N ASP A 272 42.57 -21.69 16.11
CA ASP A 272 43.37 -22.90 16.02
C ASP A 272 44.50 -22.61 15.02
N GLY A 273 45.75 -22.61 15.48
CA GLY A 273 46.77 -21.71 14.93
C GLY A 273 47.65 -22.17 13.77
N GLU A 274 48.11 -21.18 13.00
CA GLU A 274 49.34 -21.15 12.18
C GLU A 274 50.45 -20.31 12.84
N ALA A 275 51.71 -20.46 12.38
CA ALA A 275 52.90 -19.82 12.98
C ALA A 275 52.86 -18.27 13.01
N ASP A 276 52.13 -17.65 12.08
CA ASP A 276 52.01 -16.19 11.97
C ASP A 276 50.88 -15.62 12.85
N GLN A 277 50.08 -16.49 13.47
CA GLN A 277 48.91 -16.16 14.30
C GLN A 277 49.14 -16.39 15.81
N ASP A 278 50.37 -16.72 16.22
CA ASP A 278 50.75 -17.09 17.61
C ASP A 278 50.20 -16.13 18.70
N PHE A 279 50.04 -14.84 18.38
CA PHE A 279 49.53 -13.81 19.30
C PHE A 279 48.03 -13.95 19.60
N TYR A 280 47.27 -14.53 18.68
CA TYR A 280 45.82 -14.61 18.74
C TYR A 280 45.30 -16.00 19.10
N LEU A 281 46.18 -16.99 19.37
CA LEU A 281 45.78 -18.35 19.74
C LEU A 281 44.74 -18.45 20.87
N GLY A 282 43.86 -19.44 20.71
CA GLY A 282 42.75 -19.72 21.61
C GLY A 282 41.58 -18.78 21.38
N THR A 283 40.67 -18.74 22.35
CA THR A 283 39.45 -17.93 22.24
C THR A 283 39.74 -16.43 22.36
N LYS A 284 39.34 -15.65 21.36
CA LYS A 284 39.46 -14.18 21.32
C LYS A 284 38.15 -13.53 20.89
N THR A 285 37.91 -12.32 21.41
CA THR A 285 36.79 -11.46 20.98
C THR A 285 37.34 -10.30 20.17
N PHE A 286 36.73 -10.07 19.01
CA PHE A 286 37.04 -8.99 18.08
C PHE A 286 35.86 -8.03 17.96
N SER A 287 36.15 -6.80 17.53
CA SER A 287 35.12 -5.77 17.29
C SER A 287 34.66 -5.84 15.84
N VAL A 288 33.87 -6.86 15.54
CA VAL A 288 33.25 -7.13 14.23
C VAL A 288 31.92 -7.83 14.48
N SER A 289 30.90 -7.49 13.69
CA SER A 289 29.60 -8.16 13.70
C SER A 289 29.67 -9.50 12.94
N SER A 290 28.85 -10.45 13.36
CA SER A 290 28.66 -11.71 12.66
C SER A 290 27.22 -12.19 12.90
N SER A 291 26.64 -12.83 11.90
CA SER A 291 25.29 -13.38 11.88
C SER A 291 25.17 -14.70 12.64
N LEU A 292 23.93 -15.09 12.94
CA LEU A 292 23.60 -16.35 13.61
C LEU A 292 24.11 -17.58 12.85
N ASP A 293 24.11 -17.55 11.52
CA ASP A 293 24.54 -18.65 10.65
C ASP A 293 26.05 -18.91 10.70
N GLU A 294 26.84 -17.94 11.14
CA GLU A 294 28.30 -18.09 11.26
C GLU A 294 28.70 -18.87 12.53
N LEU A 295 27.79 -19.06 13.49
CA LEU A 295 28.05 -19.83 14.71
C LEU A 295 28.36 -21.29 14.41
N GLY A 296 29.47 -21.79 14.95
CA GLY A 296 29.98 -23.13 14.71
C GLY A 296 30.77 -23.28 13.40
N ARG A 297 30.84 -22.24 12.56
CA ARG A 297 31.57 -22.25 11.29
C ARG A 297 32.98 -21.69 11.42
N TYR A 298 33.88 -22.20 10.59
CA TYR A 298 35.25 -21.71 10.42
C TYR A 298 35.26 -20.44 9.57
N VAL A 299 35.90 -19.39 10.06
CA VAL A 299 35.90 -18.06 9.44
C VAL A 299 37.30 -17.45 9.43
N ALA A 300 37.51 -16.52 8.52
CA ALA A 300 38.66 -15.64 8.47
C ALA A 300 38.27 -14.19 8.79
N ILE A 301 39.14 -13.48 9.51
CA ILE A 301 39.11 -12.03 9.65
C ILE A 301 40.49 -11.44 9.39
N TYR A 302 40.54 -10.23 8.86
CA TYR A 302 41.79 -9.49 8.68
C TYR A 302 41.93 -8.45 9.77
N VAL A 303 43.04 -8.43 10.48
CA VAL A 303 43.26 -7.48 11.59
C VAL A 303 44.56 -6.72 11.42
N LYS A 304 44.57 -5.42 11.76
CA LYS A 304 45.83 -4.69 11.88
C LYS A 304 46.69 -5.36 12.95
N LYS A 305 47.98 -5.54 12.62
CA LYS A 305 48.96 -6.19 13.48
C LYS A 305 49.09 -5.41 14.79
N GLU A 306 48.54 -5.97 15.86
CA GLU A 306 48.51 -5.39 17.20
C GLU A 306 48.77 -6.48 18.25
N ASN A 307 49.41 -6.14 19.36
CA ASN A 307 49.79 -7.15 20.38
C ASN A 307 48.62 -7.63 21.27
N ASN A 308 47.37 -7.25 20.97
CA ASN A 308 46.19 -7.55 21.80
C ASN A 308 44.88 -7.51 20.96
N SER A 309 44.09 -8.59 20.99
CA SER A 309 42.80 -8.70 20.27
C SER A 309 41.79 -7.62 20.65
N ALA A 310 41.77 -7.16 21.90
CA ALA A 310 40.86 -6.09 22.34
C ALA A 310 41.17 -4.72 21.68
N ASN A 311 42.39 -4.55 21.17
CA ASN A 311 42.83 -3.34 20.47
C ASN A 311 43.05 -3.59 18.97
N ALA A 312 42.87 -4.82 18.50
CA ALA A 312 43.07 -5.16 17.11
C ALA A 312 41.97 -4.51 16.28
N GLN A 313 42.36 -3.68 15.32
CA GLN A 313 41.43 -3.10 14.37
C GLN A 313 41.11 -4.16 13.31
N VAL A 314 39.86 -4.62 13.27
CA VAL A 314 39.38 -5.50 12.20
C VAL A 314 39.24 -4.68 10.92
N LEU A 315 39.65 -5.29 9.81
CA LEU A 315 39.57 -4.79 8.46
C LEU A 315 38.52 -5.63 7.76
N GLY A 316 37.32 -5.07 7.59
CA GLY A 316 36.19 -5.74 6.93
C GLY A 316 35.27 -6.50 7.87
N SER A 317 34.49 -7.39 7.26
CA SER A 317 33.55 -8.31 7.91
C SER A 317 34.22 -9.64 8.24
N VAL A 318 33.46 -10.51 8.89
CA VAL A 318 33.76 -11.94 8.99
C VAL A 318 33.60 -12.58 7.60
N ILE A 319 34.50 -13.49 7.25
CA ILE A 319 34.50 -14.22 5.98
C ILE A 319 34.36 -15.69 6.29
N VAL A 320 33.32 -16.35 5.79
CA VAL A 320 33.09 -17.78 6.00
C VAL A 320 34.00 -18.59 5.07
N SER A 321 34.71 -19.57 5.62
CA SER A 321 35.56 -20.47 4.81
C SER A 321 34.70 -21.37 3.91
N GLU A 322 35.21 -21.66 2.71
CA GLU A 322 34.61 -22.65 1.80
C GLU A 322 34.73 -24.10 2.34
N ASP A 323 35.62 -24.34 3.31
CA ASP A 323 35.81 -25.65 3.95
C ASP A 323 34.62 -26.04 4.87
N ASN A 324 33.68 -25.14 5.15
CA ASN A 324 32.52 -25.48 5.97
C ASN A 324 31.51 -26.32 5.18
N LYS A 325 31.33 -27.59 5.58
CA LYS A 325 30.24 -28.44 5.10
C LYS A 325 29.08 -28.42 6.08
N VAL A 326 27.97 -27.79 5.64
CA VAL A 326 26.77 -27.59 6.48
C VAL A 326 25.57 -28.33 5.90
N ILE A 327 24.94 -29.18 6.72
CA ILE A 327 23.72 -29.92 6.38
C ILE A 327 22.58 -29.47 7.29
N THR A 328 21.44 -29.08 6.69
CA THR A 328 20.24 -28.70 7.43
C THR A 328 19.11 -29.70 7.17
N ASP A 329 18.53 -30.27 8.22
CA ASP A 329 17.40 -31.20 8.15
C ASP A 329 16.33 -30.91 9.21
N ALA A 330 15.06 -31.01 8.83
CA ALA A 330 13.91 -30.89 9.74
C ALA A 330 12.97 -32.10 9.69
N SER A 331 13.43 -33.22 9.11
CA SER A 331 12.66 -34.44 9.01
C SER A 331 12.53 -35.15 10.38
N SER A 332 11.84 -36.29 10.38
CA SER A 332 11.76 -37.17 11.55
C SER A 332 13.02 -38.04 11.76
N ASP A 333 14.01 -37.93 10.88
CA ASP A 333 15.26 -38.68 11.00
C ASP A 333 16.10 -38.09 12.14
N ASP A 334 16.82 -38.94 12.87
CA ASP A 334 17.71 -38.50 13.95
C ASP A 334 19.04 -37.98 13.40
N ILE A 335 19.86 -37.35 14.27
CA ILE A 335 21.14 -36.76 13.85
C ILE A 335 22.08 -37.81 13.23
N GLU A 336 22.06 -39.05 13.73
CA GLU A 336 22.88 -40.15 13.22
C GLU A 336 22.47 -40.50 11.78
N THR A 337 21.17 -40.63 11.52
CA THR A 337 20.64 -40.92 10.18
C THR A 337 20.93 -39.77 9.21
N VAL A 338 20.76 -38.52 9.63
CA VAL A 338 21.06 -37.35 8.78
C VAL A 338 22.54 -37.27 8.43
N ALA A 339 23.44 -37.54 9.38
CA ALA A 339 24.88 -37.59 9.12
C ALA A 339 25.23 -38.70 8.12
N ASP A 340 24.72 -39.92 8.36
CA ASP A 340 24.96 -41.08 7.50
C ASP A 340 24.48 -40.85 6.06
N ASP A 341 23.29 -40.24 5.87
CA ASP A 341 22.72 -39.95 4.55
C ASP A 341 23.51 -38.89 3.76
N ASN A 342 24.35 -38.10 4.43
CA ASN A 342 25.17 -37.04 3.84
C ASN A 342 26.68 -37.35 3.83
N ASP A 343 27.04 -38.62 4.03
CA ASP A 343 28.42 -39.12 4.10
C ASP A 343 29.27 -38.35 5.15
N LEU A 344 28.69 -38.11 6.33
CA LEU A 344 29.34 -37.47 7.49
C LEU A 344 29.43 -38.43 8.67
N ASN A 345 30.45 -38.28 9.52
CA ASN A 345 30.58 -39.09 10.74
C ASN A 345 30.34 -38.26 12.00
N LEU A 346 29.63 -38.83 12.97
CA LEU A 346 29.55 -38.28 14.32
C LEU A 346 30.70 -38.84 15.18
N THR A 347 31.40 -37.98 15.90
CA THR A 347 32.52 -38.37 16.77
C THR A 347 32.21 -38.12 18.24
N ALA A 348 33.10 -38.59 19.13
CA ALA A 348 32.99 -38.28 20.55
C ALA A 348 33.22 -36.79 20.86
N ASN A 349 33.77 -36.02 19.91
CA ASN A 349 34.02 -34.59 20.07
C ASN A 349 32.87 -33.74 19.51
N THR A 350 31.91 -34.33 18.79
CA THR A 350 30.76 -33.59 18.26
C THR A 350 29.99 -32.93 19.40
N LEU A 351 29.88 -31.60 19.33
CA LEU A 351 29.20 -30.76 20.29
C LEU A 351 27.83 -30.36 19.77
N VAL A 352 26.84 -30.35 20.66
CA VAL A 352 25.45 -30.04 20.34
C VAL A 352 24.97 -28.88 21.19
N ALA A 353 24.38 -27.89 20.55
CA ALA A 353 23.69 -26.78 21.19
C ALA A 353 22.20 -26.82 20.82
N LYS A 354 21.32 -26.69 21.81
CA LYS A 354 19.87 -26.55 21.57
C LYS A 354 19.50 -25.08 21.58
N ASN A 355 18.83 -24.59 20.54
CA ASN A 355 18.44 -23.19 20.37
C ASN A 355 19.61 -22.22 20.64
N TYR A 356 20.81 -22.56 20.13
CA TYR A 356 22.05 -21.80 20.35
C TYR A 356 22.49 -21.62 21.81
N GLN A 357 21.99 -22.45 22.74
CA GLN A 357 22.36 -22.41 24.15
C GLN A 357 23.27 -23.57 24.53
N GLY A 358 24.49 -23.25 24.96
CA GLY A 358 25.39 -24.11 25.70
C GLY A 358 25.75 -25.44 25.05
N LEU A 359 27.01 -25.57 24.62
CA LEU A 359 27.52 -26.80 24.03
C LEU A 359 27.50 -27.97 25.03
N THR A 360 26.97 -29.09 24.58
CA THR A 360 26.98 -30.38 25.28
C THR A 360 27.52 -31.46 24.37
N GLU A 361 28.14 -32.50 24.92
CA GLU A 361 28.57 -33.65 24.11
C GLU A 361 27.33 -34.42 23.61
N LEU A 362 27.34 -34.85 22.34
CA LEU A 362 26.24 -35.55 21.66
C LEU A 362 25.57 -36.65 22.51
N GLY A 363 26.35 -37.47 23.21
CA GLY A 363 25.85 -38.56 24.05
C GLY A 363 25.07 -38.15 25.30
N SER A 364 24.96 -36.85 25.58
CA SER A 364 24.24 -36.28 26.74
C SER A 364 22.85 -35.72 26.39
N LEU A 365 22.40 -35.84 25.14
CA LEU A 365 21.09 -35.34 24.72
C LEU A 365 19.94 -36.18 25.28
N SER A 366 18.83 -35.52 25.58
CA SER A 366 17.55 -36.16 25.86
C SER A 366 16.64 -36.05 24.63
N ASP A 367 16.52 -37.16 23.90
CA ASP A 367 15.48 -37.66 22.97
C ASP A 367 14.56 -36.71 22.14
N ASP A 368 15.00 -35.53 21.68
CA ASP A 368 14.16 -34.66 20.82
C ASP A 368 14.60 -34.63 19.34
N ASP A 369 15.70 -35.29 18.97
CA ASP A 369 16.35 -35.19 17.66
C ASP A 369 15.59 -35.90 16.53
N GLY A 370 14.71 -36.86 16.79
CA GLY A 370 13.86 -37.50 15.77
C GLY A 370 12.52 -36.81 15.51
N THR A 371 12.34 -35.55 15.93
CA THR A 371 11.05 -34.84 15.81
C THR A 371 10.98 -34.03 14.52
N ALA A 372 10.03 -34.36 13.63
CA ALA A 372 9.76 -33.56 12.44
C ALA A 372 9.40 -32.10 12.81
N GLY A 373 10.04 -31.14 12.14
CA GLY A 373 9.96 -29.71 12.41
C GLY A 373 11.05 -29.17 13.37
N VAL A 374 11.79 -30.04 14.06
CA VAL A 374 13.01 -29.63 14.78
C VAL A 374 14.17 -29.60 13.78
N GLN A 375 14.72 -28.41 13.58
CA GLN A 375 15.82 -28.18 12.65
C GLN A 375 17.13 -28.67 13.27
N LYS A 376 17.91 -29.39 12.46
CA LYS A 376 19.23 -29.93 12.78
C LYS A 376 20.20 -29.32 11.79
N VAL A 377 21.16 -28.55 12.27
CA VAL A 377 22.25 -28.00 11.45
C VAL A 377 23.53 -28.71 11.85
N LEU A 378 23.99 -29.63 11.02
CA LEU A 378 25.25 -30.35 11.20
C LEU A 378 26.34 -29.55 10.49
N ILE A 379 27.44 -29.27 11.19
CA ILE A 379 28.55 -28.46 10.71
C ILE A 379 29.84 -29.26 10.89
N ASP A 380 30.45 -29.61 9.77
CA ASP A 380 31.85 -30.00 9.64
C ASP A 380 32.60 -28.72 9.22
N ASN A 381 33.48 -28.21 10.09
CA ASN A 381 34.05 -26.87 9.90
C ASN A 381 35.42 -26.90 9.18
N ASP A 382 36.00 -28.08 8.94
CA ASP A 382 37.33 -28.24 8.33
C ASP A 382 37.38 -29.26 7.16
N ASP A 383 36.21 -29.70 6.67
CA ASP A 383 36.01 -30.66 5.57
C ASP A 383 36.77 -31.99 5.78
N ASP A 384 36.93 -32.42 7.03
CA ASP A 384 37.56 -33.71 7.35
C ASP A 384 36.58 -34.90 7.32
N GLY A 385 35.28 -34.60 7.19
CA GLY A 385 34.17 -35.54 7.14
C GLY A 385 33.56 -35.88 8.49
N ASP A 386 34.09 -35.34 9.59
CA ASP A 386 33.57 -35.48 10.94
C ASP A 386 32.77 -34.23 11.35
N VAL A 387 31.59 -34.41 11.93
CA VAL A 387 30.76 -33.27 12.37
C VAL A 387 31.30 -32.72 13.69
N ASP A 388 31.65 -31.44 13.71
CA ASP A 388 32.09 -30.74 14.93
C ASP A 388 30.93 -30.21 15.75
N TYR A 389 29.96 -29.57 15.09
CA TYR A 389 28.84 -28.92 15.74
C TYR A 389 27.49 -29.40 15.20
N VAL A 390 26.53 -29.55 16.10
CA VAL A 390 25.11 -29.73 15.75
C VAL A 390 24.28 -28.67 16.46
N LEU A 391 23.54 -27.88 15.70
CA LEU A 391 22.60 -26.90 16.22
C LEU A 391 21.18 -27.47 16.10
N LEU A 392 20.51 -27.69 17.23
CA LEU A 392 19.15 -28.20 17.32
C LEU A 392 18.19 -27.06 17.63
N ASN A 393 17.45 -26.58 16.63
CA ASN A 393 16.60 -25.41 16.75
C ASN A 393 15.11 -25.80 16.69
N THR A 394 14.33 -25.33 17.65
CA THR A 394 12.88 -25.52 17.70
C THR A 394 12.15 -24.18 17.76
N TRP A 395 11.40 -23.88 16.71
CA TRP A 395 10.48 -22.75 16.64
C TRP A 395 9.07 -23.19 17.03
N TYR A 396 8.42 -22.42 17.90
CA TYR A 396 7.10 -22.76 18.40
C TYR A 396 6.04 -21.90 17.74
N PHE A 397 5.05 -22.56 17.14
CA PHE A 397 3.83 -21.90 16.70
C PHE A 397 3.02 -21.41 17.91
N GLY A 398 2.66 -20.13 17.89
CA GLY A 398 2.07 -19.41 19.01
C GLY A 398 1.07 -18.35 18.57
N ARG A 399 0.31 -17.82 19.53
CA ARG A 399 -0.55 -16.64 19.33
C ARG A 399 -0.17 -15.52 20.29
N VAL A 400 -0.04 -14.30 19.79
CA VAL A 400 0.27 -13.12 20.61
C VAL A 400 -0.92 -12.77 21.50
N THR A 401 -0.84 -13.06 22.79
CA THR A 401 -1.94 -12.80 23.76
C THR A 401 -1.82 -11.44 24.45
N THR A 402 -0.62 -10.90 24.55
CA THR A 402 -0.35 -9.56 25.09
C THR A 402 0.62 -8.87 24.16
N TYR A 403 0.30 -7.62 23.81
CA TYR A 403 1.19 -6.73 23.07
C TYR A 403 1.03 -5.31 23.62
N VAL A 404 2.12 -4.70 24.06
CA VAL A 404 2.15 -3.35 24.60
C VAL A 404 3.31 -2.61 23.94
N ALA A 405 3.03 -1.67 23.04
CA ALA A 405 4.06 -0.86 22.38
C ALA A 405 4.53 0.35 23.21
N SER A 406 3.79 0.70 24.27
CA SER A 406 4.09 1.88 25.10
C SER A 406 5.11 1.59 26.20
N GLY A 407 5.96 2.57 26.52
CA GLY A 407 6.97 2.44 27.58
C GLY A 407 8.13 1.54 27.12
N ASP A 408 8.59 0.66 28.01
CA ASP A 408 9.64 -0.33 27.70
C ASP A 408 9.10 -1.46 26.81
N GLY A 409 7.79 -1.51 26.56
CA GLY A 409 7.14 -2.50 25.71
C GLY A 409 7.09 -3.90 26.32
N SER A 410 6.12 -4.74 25.93
CA SER A 410 6.07 -6.13 26.41
C SER A 410 5.23 -7.00 25.48
N ILE A 411 5.59 -8.28 25.39
CA ILE A 411 4.89 -9.27 24.58
C ILE A 411 4.70 -10.58 25.34
N ALA A 412 3.57 -11.25 25.13
CA ALA A 412 3.33 -12.60 25.64
C ALA A 412 2.67 -13.47 24.57
N ILE A 413 3.37 -14.52 24.17
CA ILE A 413 2.97 -15.46 23.12
C ILE A 413 2.52 -16.75 23.79
N ASP A 414 1.28 -17.16 23.55
CA ASP A 414 0.77 -18.45 23.98
C ASP A 414 1.19 -19.52 22.97
N VAL A 415 2.04 -20.45 23.39
CA VAL A 415 2.56 -21.54 22.56
C VAL A 415 1.88 -22.88 22.91
N GLY A 416 0.74 -22.82 23.61
CA GLY A 416 -0.03 -24.00 23.95
C GLY A 416 0.62 -24.88 25.03
N ALA A 417 0.64 -26.20 24.79
CA ALA A 417 0.95 -27.22 25.79
C ALA A 417 2.27 -26.99 26.56
N THR A 418 2.37 -27.60 27.75
CA THR A 418 3.54 -27.64 28.65
C THR A 418 4.88 -27.83 27.91
N GLN A 419 5.54 -26.75 27.49
CA GLN A 419 6.87 -26.78 26.89
C GLN A 419 7.94 -26.75 27.98
N ARG A 420 9.13 -27.32 27.74
CA ARG A 420 10.28 -27.00 28.59
C ARG A 420 10.67 -25.54 28.35
N ASP A 421 10.83 -24.80 29.44
CA ASP A 421 11.15 -23.39 29.51
C ASP A 421 12.48 -23.17 28.81
N GLN A 422 12.44 -22.63 27.60
CA GLN A 422 13.65 -22.37 26.81
C GLN A 422 14.57 -21.31 27.45
N LYS A 423 14.08 -20.56 28.44
CA LYS A 423 14.87 -19.58 29.18
C LYS A 423 15.61 -20.20 30.36
N PHE A 424 15.14 -21.33 30.89
CA PHE A 424 15.71 -21.95 32.12
C PHE A 424 15.92 -23.48 32.07
N TYR A 425 15.59 -24.15 30.96
CA TYR A 425 15.60 -25.60 30.67
C TYR A 425 15.08 -26.54 31.80
N ASP A 426 14.41 -26.00 32.82
CA ASP A 426 13.94 -26.68 34.05
C ASP A 426 12.41 -26.62 34.20
N LYS A 427 11.78 -25.57 33.67
CA LYS A 427 10.39 -25.23 34.02
C LYS A 427 9.44 -25.57 32.88
N SER A 428 8.15 -25.75 33.18
CA SER A 428 7.13 -25.89 32.14
C SER A 428 6.50 -24.54 31.83
N VAL A 429 6.51 -24.11 30.58
CA VAL A 429 5.89 -22.86 30.12
C VAL A 429 4.82 -23.13 29.07
N THR A 430 3.71 -22.41 29.17
CA THR A 430 2.67 -22.35 28.13
C THR A 430 2.72 -21.02 27.38
N LYS A 431 3.62 -20.12 27.81
CA LYS A 431 3.81 -18.80 27.22
C LYS A 431 5.29 -18.43 27.15
N LEU A 432 5.69 -17.84 26.04
CA LEU A 432 6.96 -17.12 25.90
C LEU A 432 6.69 -15.64 26.14
N THR A 433 7.53 -14.97 26.91
CA THR A 433 7.26 -13.60 27.36
C THR A 433 8.53 -12.76 27.39
N ALA A 434 8.44 -11.53 26.93
CA ALA A 434 9.44 -10.51 27.18
C ALA A 434 8.77 -9.29 27.82
N ASP A 435 9.39 -8.80 28.89
CA ASP A 435 8.89 -7.67 29.68
C ASP A 435 9.43 -6.32 29.14
N ASP A 436 10.32 -6.37 28.15
CA ASP A 436 10.95 -5.25 27.45
C ASP A 436 10.97 -5.61 25.94
N LYS A 437 10.66 -4.65 25.08
CA LYS A 437 10.72 -4.83 23.62
C LYS A 437 12.15 -4.91 23.10
N ASP A 438 13.12 -4.36 23.83
CA ASP A 438 14.54 -4.43 23.46
C ASP A 438 15.08 -5.86 23.63
N ASP A 439 14.39 -6.71 24.42
CA ASP A 439 14.65 -8.15 24.57
C ASP A 439 13.88 -8.99 23.52
N VAL A 440 13.35 -8.37 22.46
CA VAL A 440 12.52 -9.03 21.42
C VAL A 440 12.99 -8.67 20.02
N VAL A 441 13.42 -9.67 19.26
CA VAL A 441 13.67 -9.53 17.82
C VAL A 441 12.36 -9.80 17.08
N GLY A 442 11.92 -8.85 16.25
CA GLY A 442 10.63 -8.91 15.53
C GLY A 442 9.44 -8.31 16.29
N PHE A 443 9.67 -7.47 17.30
CA PHE A 443 8.61 -6.84 18.09
C PHE A 443 7.69 -5.91 17.26
N ASP A 444 8.25 -5.17 16.32
CA ASP A 444 7.50 -4.21 15.50
C ASP A 444 6.76 -4.88 14.33
N ASP A 445 7.07 -6.15 14.03
CA ASP A 445 6.50 -6.92 12.92
C ASP A 445 5.25 -7.71 13.32
N VAL A 446 4.93 -7.73 14.62
CA VAL A 446 3.80 -8.49 15.17
C VAL A 446 2.88 -7.61 16.00
N ALA A 447 1.60 -7.96 16.02
CA ALA A 447 0.55 -7.29 16.77
C ALA A 447 -0.17 -8.26 17.71
N LYS A 448 -1.09 -7.71 18.52
CA LYS A 448 -1.95 -8.53 19.38
C LYS A 448 -2.84 -9.43 18.51
N ASP A 449 -2.99 -10.68 18.95
CA ASP A 449 -3.81 -11.74 18.34
C ASP A 449 -3.20 -12.38 17.08
N ASP A 450 -2.02 -11.94 16.62
CA ASP A 450 -1.30 -12.56 15.51
C ASP A 450 -0.83 -13.98 15.82
N TYR A 451 -0.78 -14.81 14.78
CA TYR A 451 -0.16 -16.13 14.81
C TYR A 451 1.31 -16.01 14.41
N VAL A 452 2.19 -16.53 15.25
CA VAL A 452 3.63 -16.29 15.17
C VAL A 452 4.42 -17.57 15.39
N LEU A 453 5.63 -17.63 14.84
CA LEU A 453 6.67 -18.55 15.28
C LEU A 453 7.57 -17.83 16.29
N ALA A 454 7.93 -18.50 17.38
CA ALA A 454 8.76 -17.90 18.41
C ALA A 454 9.76 -18.86 19.06
N GLN A 455 10.93 -18.33 19.41
CA GLN A 455 12.05 -19.06 20.04
C GLN A 455 12.89 -18.09 20.89
N TYR A 456 13.55 -18.58 21.95
CA TYR A 456 14.60 -17.81 22.61
C TYR A 456 15.97 -18.13 22.02
N ILE A 457 16.70 -17.08 21.61
CA ILE A 457 18.07 -17.14 21.09
C ILE A 457 18.83 -16.02 21.81
N GLY A 458 20.07 -16.24 22.26
CA GLY A 458 20.84 -15.15 22.91
C GLY A 458 20.33 -14.65 24.27
N GLY A 459 19.19 -15.18 24.76
CA GLY A 459 18.44 -14.62 25.89
C GLY A 459 17.24 -13.76 25.48
N ASP A 460 17.19 -13.37 24.21
CA ASP A 460 16.16 -12.55 23.59
C ASP A 460 15.09 -13.43 22.95
N LEU A 461 13.86 -12.91 22.89
CA LEU A 461 12.72 -13.61 22.29
C LEU A 461 12.64 -13.24 20.81
N HIS A 462 12.94 -14.18 19.93
CA HIS A 462 12.75 -14.00 18.49
C HIS A 462 11.32 -14.38 18.14
N VAL A 463 10.64 -13.51 17.40
CA VAL A 463 9.25 -13.63 17.01
C VAL A 463 9.10 -13.23 15.56
N GLU A 464 8.33 -14.00 14.81
CA GLU A 464 7.98 -13.69 13.42
C GLU A 464 6.56 -14.16 13.13
N LEU A 465 5.89 -13.51 12.17
CA LEU A 465 4.57 -13.96 11.73
C LEU A 465 4.66 -15.36 11.15
N ALA A 466 3.71 -16.22 11.51
CA ALA A 466 3.62 -17.55 10.93
C ALA A 466 3.03 -17.44 9.52
N GLU A 467 3.74 -17.95 8.52
CA GLU A 467 3.24 -18.03 7.15
C GLU A 467 1.97 -18.90 7.11
N ALA A 468 0.91 -18.40 6.47
CA ALA A 468 -0.36 -19.09 6.34
C ALA A 468 -0.72 -19.28 4.86
N VAL A 469 -1.00 -20.52 4.48
CA VAL A 469 -1.51 -20.88 3.15
C VAL A 469 -2.99 -21.21 3.28
N THR A 470 -3.86 -20.45 2.63
CA THR A 470 -5.30 -20.75 2.58
C THR A 470 -5.64 -21.49 1.30
N GLY A 471 -6.30 -22.63 1.42
CA GLY A 471 -6.69 -23.42 0.26
C GLY A 471 -7.51 -24.65 0.61
N ASN A 472 -7.97 -25.39 -0.40
CA ASN A 472 -8.74 -26.61 -0.22
C ASN A 472 -7.84 -27.75 0.25
N VAL A 473 -8.16 -28.35 1.40
CA VAL A 473 -7.45 -29.54 1.87
C VAL A 473 -7.97 -30.76 1.10
N GLU A 474 -7.19 -31.25 0.16
CA GLU A 474 -7.62 -32.32 -0.74
C GLU A 474 -7.34 -33.71 -0.15
N SER A 475 -6.18 -33.88 0.50
CA SER A 475 -5.70 -35.18 0.94
C SER A 475 -4.70 -35.09 2.11
N TYR A 476 -4.45 -36.23 2.75
CA TYR A 476 -3.53 -36.34 3.87
C TYR A 476 -2.93 -37.75 3.96
N LYS A 477 -1.81 -37.89 4.67
CA LYS A 477 -1.13 -39.18 4.89
C LYS A 477 -0.76 -39.38 6.35
N TYR A 478 -1.10 -40.54 6.91
CA TYR A 478 -0.58 -40.97 8.21
C TYR A 478 0.81 -41.59 8.10
N ASN A 479 1.57 -41.53 9.20
CA ASN A 479 2.74 -42.37 9.39
C ASN A 479 2.40 -43.87 9.34
N ASP A 480 3.43 -44.72 9.26
CA ASP A 480 3.26 -46.18 9.18
C ASP A 480 2.49 -46.78 10.38
N ALA A 481 2.51 -46.08 11.52
CA ALA A 481 1.77 -46.46 12.74
C ALA A 481 0.29 -46.03 12.72
N GLY A 482 -0.14 -45.22 11.75
CA GLY A 482 -1.51 -44.71 11.66
C GLY A 482 -1.91 -43.76 12.80
N THR A 483 -0.94 -43.10 13.43
CA THR A 483 -1.15 -42.32 14.67
C THR A 483 -1.02 -40.81 14.46
N LEU A 484 -0.14 -40.38 13.55
CA LEU A 484 0.10 -38.96 13.26
C LEU A 484 0.10 -38.73 11.75
N ILE A 485 -0.44 -37.60 11.33
CA ILE A 485 -0.41 -37.13 9.95
C ILE A 485 1.00 -36.59 9.67
N THR A 486 1.60 -37.04 8.57
CA THR A 486 2.95 -36.67 8.15
C THR A 486 2.95 -35.82 6.89
N LYS A 487 1.86 -35.80 6.13
CA LYS A 487 1.68 -34.97 4.93
C LYS A 487 0.24 -34.51 4.77
N VAL A 488 0.07 -33.32 4.21
CA VAL A 488 -1.22 -32.73 3.83
C VAL A 488 -1.11 -32.12 2.43
N THR A 489 -2.17 -32.22 1.63
CA THR A 489 -2.24 -31.59 0.29
C THR A 489 -3.25 -30.46 0.33
N VAL A 490 -2.81 -29.25 0.01
CA VAL A 490 -3.65 -28.05 -0.06
C VAL A 490 -3.54 -27.50 -1.49
N ASP A 491 -4.67 -27.38 -2.18
CA ASP A 491 -4.76 -26.93 -3.58
C ASP A 491 -3.75 -27.58 -4.53
N GLY A 492 -3.57 -28.89 -4.39
CA GLY A 492 -2.64 -29.69 -5.19
C GLY A 492 -1.17 -29.64 -4.76
N THR A 493 -0.79 -28.77 -3.80
CA THR A 493 0.56 -28.69 -3.22
C THR A 493 0.65 -29.59 -1.99
N GLU A 494 1.64 -30.50 -1.98
CA GLU A 494 1.89 -31.41 -0.84
C GLU A 494 2.90 -30.80 0.13
N TYR A 495 2.50 -30.70 1.40
CA TYR A 495 3.35 -30.22 2.50
C TYR A 495 3.68 -31.36 3.45
N ASN A 496 4.89 -31.36 3.99
CA ASN A 496 5.24 -32.16 5.17
C ASN A 496 4.58 -31.55 6.41
N VAL A 497 4.33 -32.36 7.42
CA VAL A 497 3.67 -31.92 8.66
C VAL A 497 4.66 -31.93 9.82
N SER A 498 4.72 -30.80 10.53
CA SER A 498 5.53 -30.61 11.72
C SER A 498 4.88 -31.32 12.91
N ASN A 499 5.70 -31.97 13.73
CA ASN A 499 5.25 -32.57 14.99
C ASN A 499 5.62 -31.73 16.22
N VAL A 500 6.26 -30.57 16.00
CA VAL A 500 6.48 -29.59 17.06
C VAL A 500 5.13 -29.17 17.63
N THR A 501 5.03 -29.16 18.96
CA THR A 501 3.77 -28.80 19.64
C THR A 501 3.67 -27.29 19.76
N GLY A 502 2.51 -26.72 19.40
CA GLY A 502 2.27 -25.28 19.45
C GLY A 502 0.87 -24.91 19.96
N TYR A 503 0.48 -23.67 19.69
CA TYR A 503 -0.84 -23.13 20.00
C TYR A 503 -1.97 -23.92 19.32
N THR A 504 -3.06 -24.13 20.04
CA THR A 504 -4.31 -24.72 19.55
C THR A 504 -5.51 -24.05 20.23
N GLY A 505 -6.68 -24.09 19.58
CA GLY A 505 -7.91 -23.40 19.98
C GLY A 505 -8.03 -22.00 19.37
N GLY A 506 -8.72 -21.10 20.08
CA GLY A 506 -8.87 -19.71 19.64
C GLY A 506 -10.08 -19.46 18.74
N ASP A 507 -10.13 -18.26 18.15
CA ASP A 507 -11.30 -17.80 17.37
C ASP A 507 -11.52 -18.53 16.05
N ASP A 508 -10.41 -18.99 15.49
CA ASP A 508 -10.31 -19.59 14.16
C ASP A 508 -10.17 -21.12 14.21
N ASP A 509 -10.46 -21.72 15.39
CA ASP A 509 -10.38 -23.17 15.67
C ASP A 509 -9.05 -23.80 15.23
N ILE A 510 -7.94 -23.20 15.67
CA ILE A 510 -6.61 -23.67 15.28
C ILE A 510 -6.33 -25.03 15.90
N ARG A 511 -5.92 -26.00 15.09
CA ARG A 511 -5.61 -27.37 15.52
C ARG A 511 -4.20 -27.77 15.11
N LYS A 512 -3.66 -28.75 15.80
CA LYS A 512 -2.37 -29.32 15.44
C LYS A 512 -2.55 -30.14 14.16
N ALA A 513 -1.84 -29.78 13.11
CA ALA A 513 -2.00 -30.44 11.81
C ALA A 513 -1.65 -31.93 11.85
N ALA A 514 -0.66 -32.32 12.68
CA ALA A 514 -0.28 -33.72 12.89
C ALA A 514 -1.41 -34.59 13.48
N ASP A 515 -2.35 -33.99 14.19
CA ASP A 515 -3.43 -34.70 14.88
C ASP A 515 -4.74 -34.64 14.07
N ASP A 516 -5.09 -33.46 13.53
CA ASP A 516 -6.48 -33.17 13.10
C ASP A 516 -6.64 -32.67 11.65
N ALA A 517 -5.58 -32.65 10.81
CA ALA A 517 -5.69 -32.15 9.43
C ALA A 517 -6.70 -32.94 8.57
N ASP A 518 -7.03 -34.19 8.94
CA ASP A 518 -8.04 -34.99 8.26
C ASP A 518 -9.48 -34.46 8.44
N GLU A 519 -9.73 -33.66 9.48
CA GLU A 519 -11.03 -33.03 9.71
C GLU A 519 -11.34 -31.89 8.73
N PHE A 520 -10.31 -31.34 8.08
CA PHE A 520 -10.43 -30.22 7.14
C PHE A 520 -10.55 -30.66 5.68
N VAL A 521 -10.45 -31.96 5.41
CA VAL A 521 -10.50 -32.50 4.04
C VAL A 521 -11.79 -32.12 3.33
N THR A 522 -11.68 -31.71 2.07
CA THR A 522 -12.74 -31.13 1.21
C THR A 522 -13.27 -29.76 1.64
N ASN A 523 -12.62 -29.09 2.59
CA ASN A 523 -12.92 -27.72 2.99
C ASN A 523 -11.71 -26.83 2.73
N ASP A 524 -11.95 -25.53 2.57
CA ASP A 524 -10.85 -24.58 2.56
C ASP A 524 -10.46 -24.28 4.00
N ALA A 525 -9.16 -24.32 4.25
CA ALA A 525 -8.54 -24.15 5.55
C ALA A 525 -7.30 -23.25 5.40
N SER A 526 -6.94 -22.58 6.49
CA SER A 526 -5.65 -21.90 6.60
C SER A 526 -4.66 -22.84 7.28
N VAL A 527 -3.63 -23.28 6.56
CA VAL A 527 -2.52 -24.06 7.11
C VAL A 527 -1.36 -23.15 7.44
N TYR A 528 -0.79 -23.29 8.63
CA TYR A 528 0.34 -22.47 9.09
C TYR A 528 1.62 -23.27 8.98
N LEU A 529 2.68 -22.66 8.43
CA LEU A 529 3.98 -23.29 8.21
C LEU A 529 4.95 -22.95 9.34
N ASP A 530 5.89 -23.87 9.62
CA ASP A 530 7.06 -23.59 10.45
C ASP A 530 8.25 -23.08 9.62
N LYS A 531 9.37 -22.74 10.26
CA LYS A 531 10.60 -22.23 9.62
C LYS A 531 11.19 -23.15 8.55
N ASN A 532 10.77 -24.42 8.50
CA ASN A 532 11.25 -25.40 7.53
C ASN A 532 10.21 -25.65 6.41
N GLY A 533 9.12 -24.88 6.36
CA GLY A 533 8.02 -25.04 5.41
C GLY A 533 7.08 -26.20 5.73
N TYR A 534 7.11 -26.74 6.95
CA TYR A 534 6.23 -27.85 7.34
C TYR A 534 4.95 -27.29 7.96
N VAL A 535 3.80 -27.89 7.66
CA VAL A 535 2.52 -27.47 8.25
C VAL A 535 2.52 -27.83 9.74
N VAL A 536 2.50 -26.83 10.59
CA VAL A 536 2.49 -26.96 12.05
C VAL A 536 1.07 -26.89 12.64
N ALA A 537 0.21 -26.06 12.07
CA ALA A 537 -1.17 -25.89 12.51
C ALA A 537 -2.13 -25.72 11.34
N ILE A 538 -3.42 -25.93 11.58
CA ILE A 538 -4.48 -25.78 10.59
C ILE A 538 -5.73 -25.18 11.25
N GLY A 539 -6.35 -24.20 10.60
CA GLY A 539 -7.54 -23.49 11.06
C GLY A 539 -8.58 -23.29 9.96
N GLU A 540 -9.76 -22.80 10.32
CA GLU A 540 -10.82 -22.52 9.32
C GLU A 540 -10.45 -21.34 8.42
N ALA A 541 -10.74 -21.43 7.12
CA ALA A 541 -10.59 -20.30 6.21
C ALA A 541 -11.71 -19.26 6.43
N GLU A 542 -11.39 -17.97 6.38
CA GLU A 542 -12.36 -16.89 6.61
C GLU A 542 -13.56 -16.96 5.66
N ALA A 543 -13.37 -17.32 4.39
CA ALA A 543 -14.45 -17.47 3.40
C ALA A 543 -15.42 -18.64 3.68
N ASN A 544 -15.07 -19.55 4.59
CA ASN A 544 -15.91 -20.66 5.04
C ASN A 544 -16.52 -20.43 6.43
N ALA A 545 -16.09 -19.40 7.15
CA ALA A 545 -16.69 -19.01 8.42
C ALA A 545 -18.12 -18.50 8.16
N GLY A 546 -19.14 -19.23 8.61
CA GLY A 546 -20.55 -18.81 8.46
C GLY A 546 -21.41 -19.57 7.44
N LYS A 547 -20.87 -20.57 6.72
CA LYS A 547 -21.66 -21.35 5.74
C LYS A 547 -22.60 -22.35 6.40
N TYR A 548 -23.81 -21.90 6.73
CA TYR A 548 -24.87 -22.70 7.32
C TYR A 548 -26.14 -22.72 6.47
N ALA A 549 -26.79 -23.89 6.44
CA ALA A 549 -27.99 -24.15 5.67
C ALA A 549 -29.07 -24.78 6.54
N MET A 550 -30.27 -24.21 6.52
CA MET A 550 -31.46 -24.78 7.15
C MET A 550 -32.22 -25.66 6.16
N VAL A 551 -32.51 -26.90 6.53
CA VAL A 551 -33.26 -27.83 5.66
C VAL A 551 -34.75 -27.51 5.69
N LEU A 552 -35.34 -27.25 4.53
CA LEU A 552 -36.77 -26.92 4.37
C LEU A 552 -37.61 -28.11 3.90
N ALA A 553 -37.03 -29.00 3.09
CA ALA A 553 -37.70 -30.20 2.61
C ALA A 553 -36.71 -31.29 2.19
N VAL A 554 -37.11 -32.55 2.34
CA VAL A 554 -36.34 -33.72 1.91
C VAL A 554 -37.16 -34.52 0.88
N GLY A 555 -36.58 -34.83 -0.28
CA GLY A 555 -37.29 -35.50 -1.38
C GLY A 555 -37.67 -36.96 -1.09
N GLN A 556 -38.95 -37.31 -1.21
CA GLN A 556 -39.48 -38.64 -0.86
C GLN A 556 -39.44 -39.69 -1.99
N ASN A 557 -39.39 -39.32 -3.29
CA ASN A 557 -39.62 -40.26 -4.42
C ASN A 557 -38.84 -39.99 -5.73
N ILE A 558 -37.92 -39.03 -5.73
CA ILE A 558 -37.01 -38.72 -6.86
C ILE A 558 -35.59 -38.66 -6.24
N GLU A 559 -34.53 -38.60 -7.06
CA GLU A 559 -33.10 -38.48 -6.70
C GLU A 559 -32.86 -37.76 -5.36
N ASP A 560 -31.76 -38.08 -4.66
CA ASP A 560 -31.43 -37.53 -3.34
C ASP A 560 -31.34 -36.01 -3.39
N ARG A 561 -32.47 -35.33 -3.28
CA ARG A 561 -32.60 -33.88 -3.37
C ARG A 561 -33.06 -33.34 -2.04
N VAL A 562 -32.46 -32.23 -1.66
CA VAL A 562 -32.76 -31.48 -0.45
C VAL A 562 -33.00 -30.03 -0.82
N LYS A 563 -34.02 -29.44 -0.21
CA LYS A 563 -34.29 -28.01 -0.31
C LYS A 563 -33.79 -27.34 0.94
N VAL A 564 -32.99 -26.30 0.79
CA VAL A 564 -32.38 -25.57 1.91
C VAL A 564 -32.58 -24.07 1.76
N ALA A 565 -32.64 -23.36 2.88
CA ALA A 565 -32.39 -21.94 2.98
C ALA A 565 -30.93 -21.74 3.41
N LEU A 566 -30.17 -20.98 2.64
CA LEU A 566 -28.80 -20.60 2.95
C LEU A 566 -28.80 -19.28 3.74
N ALA A 567 -27.72 -19.01 4.49
CA ALA A 567 -27.58 -17.79 5.28
C ALA A 567 -27.61 -16.48 4.44
N ASP A 568 -27.40 -16.57 3.13
CA ASP A 568 -27.34 -15.46 2.18
C ASP A 568 -28.70 -15.07 1.57
N GLY A 569 -29.82 -15.67 1.99
CA GLY A 569 -31.14 -15.44 1.39
C GLY A 569 -31.55 -16.47 0.35
N THR A 570 -30.60 -17.27 -0.16
CA THR A 570 -30.88 -18.20 -1.25
C THR A 570 -31.69 -19.40 -0.76
N ILE A 571 -32.87 -19.60 -1.34
CA ILE A 571 -33.68 -20.80 -1.13
C ILE A 571 -33.70 -21.63 -2.42
N ALA A 572 -32.99 -22.76 -2.42
CA ALA A 572 -32.80 -23.60 -3.60
C ALA A 572 -32.90 -25.10 -3.31
N THR A 573 -33.08 -25.91 -4.36
CA THR A 573 -33.14 -27.37 -4.27
C THR A 573 -31.93 -28.00 -4.96
N TYR A 574 -31.05 -28.61 -4.17
CA TYR A 574 -29.81 -29.21 -4.64
C TYR A 574 -29.91 -30.74 -4.67
N THR A 575 -28.98 -31.37 -5.38
CA THR A 575 -28.70 -32.80 -5.23
C THR A 575 -27.82 -32.99 -4.01
N LEU A 576 -28.23 -33.83 -3.06
CA LEU A 576 -27.50 -34.16 -1.85
C LEU A 576 -26.36 -35.12 -2.17
N ASN A 577 -25.14 -34.67 -1.95
CA ASN A 577 -23.97 -35.51 -1.87
C ASN A 577 -23.82 -36.04 -0.43
N ASP A 578 -24.23 -37.29 -0.23
CA ASP A 578 -24.12 -37.95 1.08
C ASP A 578 -22.81 -38.77 1.24
N SER A 579 -21.89 -38.67 0.29
CA SER A 579 -20.64 -39.43 0.29
C SER A 579 -19.62 -38.79 1.25
N GLY A 580 -18.93 -39.61 2.05
CA GLY A 580 -17.95 -39.16 3.06
C GLY A 580 -18.32 -39.57 4.49
N SER A 581 -17.33 -39.62 5.39
CA SER A 581 -17.50 -40.04 6.79
C SER A 581 -18.30 -39.05 7.64
N THR A 582 -18.22 -37.76 7.31
CA THR A 582 -18.88 -36.65 8.03
C THR A 582 -20.18 -36.16 7.37
N ALA A 583 -20.50 -36.67 6.18
CA ALA A 583 -21.70 -36.29 5.45
C ALA A 583 -22.97 -36.85 6.13
N VAL A 584 -23.97 -35.99 6.33
CA VAL A 584 -25.25 -36.40 6.90
C VAL A 584 -26.07 -37.13 5.85
N LYS A 585 -26.39 -38.40 6.14
CA LYS A 585 -27.22 -39.22 5.28
C LYS A 585 -28.64 -38.64 5.17
N LYS A 586 -29.25 -38.79 4.00
CA LYS A 586 -30.63 -38.33 3.73
C LYS A 586 -31.64 -38.76 4.79
N SER A 587 -31.54 -39.99 5.28
CA SER A 587 -32.42 -40.54 6.33
C SER A 587 -32.23 -39.94 7.73
N ALA A 588 -31.16 -39.17 7.93
CA ALA A 588 -30.80 -38.53 9.20
C ALA A 588 -30.95 -37.00 9.16
N LEU A 589 -31.33 -36.43 8.01
CA LEU A 589 -31.71 -35.02 7.90
C LEU A 589 -33.03 -34.80 8.65
N ASN A 590 -33.19 -33.67 9.32
CA ASN A 590 -34.46 -33.24 9.87
C ASN A 590 -34.83 -31.91 9.23
N ILE A 591 -36.11 -31.76 8.88
CA ILE A 591 -36.63 -30.48 8.37
C ILE A 591 -36.63 -29.50 9.54
N GLY A 592 -36.27 -28.24 9.28
CA GLY A 592 -36.13 -27.19 10.28
C GLY A 592 -34.81 -27.18 11.04
N GLN A 593 -33.87 -28.10 10.76
CA GLN A 593 -32.54 -28.09 11.37
C GLN A 593 -31.49 -27.42 10.51
N VAL A 594 -30.51 -26.80 11.17
CA VAL A 594 -29.33 -26.19 10.56
C VAL A 594 -28.19 -27.20 10.48
N TYR A 595 -27.52 -27.20 9.33
CA TYR A 595 -26.34 -28.00 9.02
C TYR A 595 -25.26 -27.08 8.46
N GLY A 596 -23.99 -27.46 8.63
CA GLY A 596 -22.92 -26.88 7.81
C GLY A 596 -23.08 -27.37 6.39
N TYR A 597 -22.72 -26.56 5.40
CA TYR A 597 -22.86 -26.96 4.01
C TYR A 597 -21.66 -26.60 3.14
N THR A 598 -21.46 -27.41 2.11
CA THR A 598 -20.59 -27.10 0.96
C THR A 598 -21.32 -27.46 -0.32
N ILE A 599 -21.06 -26.74 -1.41
CA ILE A 599 -21.62 -27.01 -2.75
C ILE A 599 -20.44 -27.23 -3.68
N ASN A 600 -20.43 -28.35 -4.41
CA ASN A 600 -19.38 -28.65 -5.37
C ASN A 600 -19.66 -28.03 -6.76
N SER A 601 -18.69 -28.13 -7.67
CA SER A 601 -18.79 -27.64 -9.04
C SER A 601 -19.86 -28.31 -9.92
N ASN A 602 -20.52 -29.36 -9.42
CA ASN A 602 -21.65 -30.03 -10.09
C ASN A 602 -23.01 -29.64 -9.50
N ASP A 603 -23.10 -28.56 -8.71
CA ASP A 603 -24.28 -28.10 -7.98
C ASP A 603 -24.84 -29.15 -6.98
N GLU A 604 -23.98 -30.03 -6.47
CA GLU A 604 -24.35 -30.98 -5.41
C GLU A 604 -23.97 -30.42 -4.03
N ILE A 605 -24.92 -30.43 -3.11
CA ILE A 605 -24.74 -29.96 -1.74
C ILE A 605 -24.37 -31.11 -0.81
N ARG A 606 -23.32 -30.93 0.00
CA ARG A 606 -22.99 -31.80 1.13
C ARG A 606 -23.37 -31.11 2.43
N LEU A 607 -24.04 -31.83 3.32
CA LEU A 607 -24.46 -31.32 4.63
C LEU A 607 -23.69 -32.02 5.75
N THR A 608 -23.19 -31.26 6.73
CA THR A 608 -22.46 -31.74 7.90
C THR A 608 -23.19 -31.36 9.19
N LYS A 609 -23.09 -32.22 10.20
CA LYS A 609 -23.82 -32.02 11.46
C LYS A 609 -23.24 -30.84 12.25
N VAL A 610 -24.12 -30.00 12.77
CA VAL A 610 -23.79 -28.94 13.74
C VAL A 610 -24.40 -29.32 15.08
N ASP A 611 -23.67 -29.09 16.18
CA ASP A 611 -24.12 -29.45 17.52
C ASP A 611 -25.09 -28.41 18.07
N LEU A 612 -26.02 -28.83 18.93
CA LEU A 612 -26.88 -27.90 19.68
C LEU A 612 -26.13 -27.34 20.89
N ALA A 613 -26.43 -26.09 21.24
CA ALA A 613 -25.93 -25.48 22.45
C ALA A 613 -26.35 -26.30 23.69
N ALA A 614 -25.46 -26.39 24.68
CA ALA A 614 -25.74 -27.17 25.89
C ALA A 614 -26.93 -26.56 26.65
N GLY A 615 -27.98 -27.35 26.89
CA GLY A 615 -29.21 -26.91 27.56
C GLY A 615 -30.35 -26.52 26.60
N ASP A 616 -30.05 -26.34 25.31
CA ASP A 616 -30.99 -25.90 24.28
C ASP A 616 -31.57 -27.11 23.53
N THR A 617 -32.26 -27.98 24.28
CA THR A 617 -32.82 -29.24 23.75
C THR A 617 -34.23 -29.11 23.16
N GLU A 618 -34.91 -27.98 23.37
CA GLU A 618 -36.24 -27.65 22.81
C GLU A 618 -36.40 -26.14 22.62
N GLN A 619 -37.36 -25.72 21.77
CA GLN A 619 -37.71 -24.33 21.50
C GLN A 619 -38.10 -23.58 22.78
N GLY A 620 -37.27 -22.62 23.20
CA GLY A 620 -37.50 -21.80 24.40
C GLY A 620 -37.75 -20.33 24.08
N ASN A 621 -38.41 -19.61 24.98
CA ASN A 621 -38.70 -18.18 24.79
C ASN A 621 -37.41 -17.41 24.53
N ALA A 622 -37.41 -16.58 23.49
CA ALA A 622 -36.22 -15.89 23.04
C ALA A 622 -36.36 -14.36 23.08
N THR A 623 -35.23 -13.69 23.24
CA THR A 623 -35.12 -12.24 23.03
C THR A 623 -33.86 -11.94 22.22
N PHE A 624 -34.00 -11.08 21.22
CA PHE A 624 -32.92 -10.58 20.38
C PHE A 624 -33.25 -9.16 19.90
N LYS A 625 -32.21 -8.32 19.76
CA LYS A 625 -32.31 -6.97 19.21
C LYS A 625 -31.29 -6.80 18.07
N LYS A 626 -31.72 -6.23 16.96
CA LYS A 626 -30.90 -5.86 15.81
C LYS A 626 -29.68 -5.07 16.26
N GLY A 627 -28.52 -5.44 15.71
CA GLY A 627 -27.24 -4.83 16.04
C GLY A 627 -26.67 -5.23 17.41
N LYS A 628 -27.32 -6.12 18.18
CA LYS A 628 -26.78 -6.67 19.43
C LYS A 628 -26.35 -8.12 19.25
N ILE A 629 -25.21 -8.46 19.83
CA ILE A 629 -24.67 -9.83 19.81
C ILE A 629 -25.37 -10.79 20.78
N THR A 630 -26.18 -10.28 21.71
CA THR A 630 -26.76 -11.09 22.79
C THR A 630 -28.05 -11.77 22.37
N ILE A 631 -28.09 -13.10 22.52
CA ILE A 631 -29.27 -13.93 22.30
C ILE A 631 -29.60 -14.60 23.62
N THR A 632 -30.83 -14.41 24.10
CA THR A 632 -31.30 -15.14 25.29
C THR A 632 -32.30 -16.19 24.83
N SER A 633 -32.10 -17.44 25.24
CA SER A 633 -33.09 -18.52 25.16
C SER A 633 -33.30 -19.13 26.55
N ASP A 634 -34.25 -20.07 26.68
CA ASP A 634 -34.46 -20.82 27.94
C ASP A 634 -33.23 -21.66 28.35
N GLY A 635 -32.32 -21.95 27.40
CA GLY A 635 -31.05 -22.66 27.62
C GLY A 635 -29.93 -21.79 28.22
N GLY A 636 -30.06 -20.46 28.15
CA GLY A 636 -29.07 -19.51 28.67
C GLY A 636 -28.92 -18.25 27.81
N THR A 637 -27.91 -17.45 28.15
CA THR A 637 -27.50 -16.32 27.32
C THR A 637 -26.32 -16.74 26.46
N TYR A 638 -26.46 -16.53 25.15
CA TYR A 638 -25.49 -16.85 24.13
C TYR A 638 -25.05 -15.59 23.39
N TYR A 639 -23.91 -15.66 22.72
CA TYR A 639 -23.31 -14.52 22.04
C TYR A 639 -23.04 -14.88 20.58
N ALA A 640 -23.67 -14.15 19.67
CA ALA A 640 -23.43 -14.24 18.24
C ALA A 640 -22.11 -13.54 17.86
N SER A 641 -21.43 -14.10 16.86
CA SER A 641 -20.34 -13.44 16.15
C SER A 641 -20.87 -12.75 14.88
N SER A 642 -19.99 -12.04 14.17
CA SER A 642 -20.30 -11.45 12.86
C SER A 642 -20.79 -12.48 11.82
N ASN A 643 -20.37 -13.73 11.97
CA ASN A 643 -20.62 -14.82 11.02
C ASN A 643 -21.73 -15.78 11.49
N THR A 644 -22.47 -15.41 12.55
CA THR A 644 -23.62 -16.19 13.00
C THR A 644 -24.81 -16.03 12.05
N ALA A 645 -25.29 -17.13 11.47
CA ALA A 645 -26.46 -17.12 10.59
C ALA A 645 -27.78 -17.10 11.38
N PHE A 646 -28.74 -16.27 10.96
CA PHE A 646 -30.06 -16.15 11.58
C PHE A 646 -31.16 -16.57 10.62
N PHE A 647 -32.02 -17.50 11.06
CA PHE A 647 -33.17 -17.98 10.29
C PHE A 647 -34.46 -17.65 11.05
N TYR A 648 -35.38 -16.93 10.43
CA TYR A 648 -36.70 -16.59 10.99
C TYR A 648 -37.74 -17.41 10.26
N VAL A 649 -38.50 -18.22 10.99
CA VAL A 649 -39.49 -19.11 10.39
C VAL A 649 -40.88 -18.82 10.94
N ASN A 650 -41.70 -18.18 10.11
CA ASN A 650 -43.06 -17.72 10.39
C ASN A 650 -44.08 -18.88 10.31
N ASP A 651 -43.85 -19.95 11.05
CA ASP A 651 -44.75 -21.12 11.09
C ASP A 651 -45.59 -21.13 12.39
N GLY A 652 -46.91 -21.22 12.25
CA GLY A 652 -47.90 -21.02 13.31
C GLY A 652 -47.93 -22.07 14.41
N ASP A 653 -47.19 -23.16 14.23
CA ASP A 653 -47.26 -24.35 15.09
C ASP A 653 -46.17 -24.40 16.16
N GLY A 654 -45.19 -23.48 16.14
CA GLY A 654 -44.12 -23.39 17.15
C GLY A 654 -43.35 -24.71 17.33
N LYS A 655 -43.23 -25.51 16.26
CA LYS A 655 -42.52 -26.79 16.25
C LYS A 655 -41.98 -27.10 14.86
N ILE A 656 -40.80 -26.55 14.58
CA ILE A 656 -40.25 -26.47 13.22
C ILE A 656 -39.37 -27.69 12.88
N ILE A 657 -38.88 -28.41 13.90
CA ILE A 657 -38.06 -29.61 13.70
C ILE A 657 -38.95 -30.83 13.45
N ASP A 658 -38.98 -31.33 12.21
CA ASP A 658 -39.69 -32.56 11.79
C ASP A 658 -38.72 -33.66 11.32
N SER A 659 -38.63 -34.71 12.14
CA SER A 659 -37.80 -35.90 11.90
C SER A 659 -38.48 -36.99 11.07
N ASN A 660 -39.79 -36.89 10.83
CA ASN A 660 -40.54 -37.89 10.05
C ASN A 660 -40.66 -37.52 8.57
N HIS A 661 -40.21 -36.32 8.18
CA HIS A 661 -40.33 -35.76 6.83
C HIS A 661 -41.78 -35.71 6.33
N ASP A 662 -42.73 -35.48 7.24
CA ASP A 662 -44.17 -35.50 6.97
C ASP A 662 -44.69 -34.11 6.53
N HIS A 663 -43.94 -33.04 6.81
CA HIS A 663 -44.24 -31.65 6.46
C HIS A 663 -43.07 -30.99 5.71
N SER A 664 -43.31 -29.86 5.03
CA SER A 664 -42.27 -29.04 4.41
C SER A 664 -42.51 -27.58 4.79
N ILE A 665 -41.42 -26.84 5.04
CA ILE A 665 -41.50 -25.39 5.29
C ILE A 665 -41.61 -24.69 3.93
N LEU A 666 -42.56 -23.77 3.78
CA LEU A 666 -42.75 -23.01 2.54
C LEU A 666 -41.69 -21.92 2.43
N ASN A 667 -41.45 -21.44 1.21
CA ASN A 667 -40.42 -20.41 0.99
C ASN A 667 -40.83 -19.07 1.60
N GLU A 668 -42.10 -18.74 1.45
CA GLU A 668 -42.73 -17.53 1.99
C GLU A 668 -42.74 -17.46 3.53
N ASP A 669 -42.44 -18.56 4.21
CA ASP A 669 -42.43 -18.62 5.67
C ASP A 669 -41.01 -18.49 6.26
N VAL A 670 -39.97 -18.30 5.43
CA VAL A 670 -38.56 -18.28 5.88
C VAL A 670 -37.85 -17.01 5.43
N ASP A 671 -37.36 -16.25 6.40
CA ASP A 671 -36.43 -15.14 6.18
C ASP A 671 -35.06 -15.51 6.75
N THR A 672 -33.98 -15.08 6.10
CA THR A 672 -32.61 -15.37 6.53
C THR A 672 -31.76 -14.12 6.58
N TYR A 673 -30.89 -14.03 7.57
CA TYR A 673 -29.99 -12.90 7.77
C TYR A 673 -28.59 -13.41 8.09
N ALA A 674 -27.59 -12.86 7.41
CA ALA A 674 -26.21 -13.33 7.50
C ALA A 674 -25.51 -12.94 8.81
N SER A 675 -26.07 -12.01 9.58
CA SER A 675 -25.44 -11.47 10.78
C SER A 675 -26.43 -10.85 11.77
N TYR A 676 -25.96 -10.57 12.99
CA TYR A 676 -26.76 -9.88 14.01
C TYR A 676 -27.03 -8.40 13.69
N THR A 677 -26.30 -7.79 12.74
CA THR A 677 -26.52 -6.40 12.31
C THR A 677 -27.67 -6.28 11.31
N SER A 678 -27.91 -7.34 10.53
CA SER A 678 -28.99 -7.41 9.53
C SER A 678 -30.27 -8.03 10.09
N ALA A 679 -30.18 -8.94 11.05
CA ALA A 679 -31.33 -9.61 11.66
C ALA A 679 -32.27 -8.64 12.42
N PRO A 680 -33.60 -8.71 12.23
CA PRO A 680 -34.57 -7.78 12.83
C PRO A 680 -34.82 -8.04 14.33
N ASP A 681 -35.39 -7.05 15.03
CA ASP A 681 -35.81 -7.18 16.41
C ASP A 681 -36.85 -8.30 16.58
N LEU A 682 -36.70 -9.09 17.64
CA LEU A 682 -37.56 -10.26 17.86
C LEU A 682 -38.83 -9.87 18.65
N ALA A 683 -40.00 -10.18 18.10
CA ALA A 683 -41.29 -9.97 18.72
C ALA A 683 -41.46 -10.82 20.00
N ALA A 684 -42.30 -10.31 20.91
CA ALA A 684 -42.61 -11.01 22.16
C ALA A 684 -43.30 -12.36 21.88
N GLY A 685 -42.74 -13.45 22.41
CA GLY A 685 -43.30 -14.80 22.31
C GLY A 685 -42.67 -15.70 21.23
N ALA A 686 -41.63 -15.23 20.55
CA ALA A 686 -40.80 -16.05 19.67
C ALA A 686 -39.97 -17.07 20.46
N THR A 687 -39.63 -18.20 19.82
CA THR A 687 -38.70 -19.18 20.35
C THR A 687 -37.39 -19.22 19.58
N ALA A 688 -36.30 -19.70 20.19
CA ALA A 688 -35.00 -19.88 19.53
C ALA A 688 -34.49 -21.32 19.66
N THR A 689 -33.70 -21.75 18.67
CA THR A 689 -32.82 -22.92 18.73
C THR A 689 -31.41 -22.49 18.34
N VAL A 690 -30.45 -22.64 19.25
CA VAL A 690 -29.06 -22.16 19.08
C VAL A 690 -28.13 -23.33 18.73
N TYR A 691 -27.40 -23.16 17.63
CA TYR A 691 -26.43 -24.12 17.11
C TYR A 691 -25.01 -23.66 17.44
N THR A 692 -24.16 -24.62 17.80
CA THR A 692 -22.77 -24.41 18.19
C THR A 692 -21.79 -25.35 17.50
N LYS A 693 -20.54 -24.91 17.35
CA LYS A 693 -19.41 -25.72 16.89
C LYS A 693 -18.25 -25.62 17.88
N GLY A 694 -17.39 -26.64 17.94
CA GLY A 694 -16.25 -26.73 18.86
C GLY A 694 -16.45 -27.73 20.02
N THR A 695 -15.38 -28.00 20.76
CA THR A 695 -15.39 -28.95 21.90
C THR A 695 -15.17 -28.24 23.25
N GLY A 696 -15.71 -28.80 24.34
CA GLY A 696 -15.46 -28.27 25.68
C GLY A 696 -16.05 -26.87 25.94
N SER A 697 -15.22 -25.95 26.45
CA SER A 697 -15.56 -24.56 26.77
C SER A 697 -15.64 -23.65 25.55
N ASP A 698 -15.14 -24.08 24.40
CA ASP A 698 -14.86 -23.23 23.24
C ASP A 698 -15.99 -23.31 22.21
N LYS A 699 -17.19 -23.66 22.69
CA LYS A 699 -18.39 -23.73 21.85
C LYS A 699 -18.82 -22.34 21.43
N ARG A 700 -18.82 -22.09 20.13
CA ARG A 700 -19.23 -20.82 19.50
C ARG A 700 -20.63 -20.93 18.96
N VAL A 701 -21.44 -19.87 19.04
CA VAL A 701 -22.71 -19.81 18.32
C VAL A 701 -22.42 -19.62 16.85
N VAL A 702 -22.98 -20.49 16.03
CA VAL A 702 -22.74 -20.49 14.59
C VAL A 702 -24.00 -20.23 13.77
N ALA A 703 -25.16 -20.62 14.31
CA ALA A 703 -26.44 -20.31 13.71
C ALA A 703 -27.55 -20.29 14.77
N VAL A 704 -28.61 -19.52 14.52
CA VAL A 704 -29.80 -19.47 15.36
C VAL A 704 -31.05 -19.51 14.49
N VAL A 705 -32.01 -20.35 14.89
CA VAL A 705 -33.33 -20.42 14.27
C VAL A 705 -34.36 -19.83 15.22
N PHE A 706 -35.02 -18.76 14.82
CA PHE A 706 -36.19 -18.18 15.48
C PHE A 706 -37.49 -18.72 14.86
N ALA A 707 -38.46 -19.06 15.71
CA ALA A 707 -39.68 -19.76 15.32
C ALA A 707 -40.92 -19.16 16.02
N GLY A 708 -42.01 -18.91 15.28
CA GLY A 708 -43.23 -18.31 15.83
C GLY A 708 -44.07 -17.56 14.80
N LEU A 709 -45.11 -16.85 15.26
CA LEU A 709 -45.95 -15.98 14.41
C LEU A 709 -45.55 -14.52 14.59
N ASN A 710 -45.45 -13.78 13.48
CA ASN A 710 -45.08 -12.35 13.48
C ASN A 710 -43.78 -12.15 14.25
N LEU A 711 -42.73 -12.86 13.86
CA LEU A 711 -41.47 -12.94 14.60
C LEU A 711 -40.72 -11.62 14.72
N ALA A 712 -40.96 -10.67 13.82
CA ALA A 712 -40.38 -9.34 13.89
C ALA A 712 -41.25 -8.42 14.76
N SER A 713 -40.64 -7.74 15.74
CA SER A 713 -41.32 -6.68 16.51
C SER A 713 -41.66 -5.52 15.56
N ALA A 714 -42.89 -5.00 15.64
CA ALA A 714 -43.31 -3.80 14.90
C ALA A 714 -42.76 -2.49 15.52
N ASP A 715 -41.65 -2.56 16.25
CA ASP A 715 -41.02 -1.35 16.80
C ASP A 715 -40.58 -0.45 15.65
N VAL A 716 -41.01 0.81 15.76
CA VAL A 716 -41.05 1.91 14.78
C VAL A 716 -39.68 2.41 14.29
N SER A 717 -38.61 1.59 14.37
CA SER A 717 -37.26 2.02 13.99
C SER A 717 -37.16 2.40 12.53
N ASP A 718 -37.84 1.70 11.63
CA ASP A 718 -37.74 1.96 10.19
C ASP A 718 -38.95 2.79 9.71
N ASN A 719 -38.73 4.11 9.64
CA ASN A 719 -39.73 5.10 9.25
C ASN A 719 -39.24 5.96 8.08
N LEU A 720 -40.19 6.51 7.31
CA LEU A 720 -39.88 7.36 6.16
C LEU A 720 -40.90 8.49 5.99
N TYR A 721 -40.50 9.55 5.30
CA TYR A 721 -41.35 10.65 4.86
C TYR A 721 -41.36 10.75 3.35
N ILE A 722 -42.51 10.48 2.71
CA ILE A 722 -42.66 10.59 1.26
C ILE A 722 -42.73 12.07 0.88
N ALA A 723 -41.68 12.60 0.28
CA ALA A 723 -41.61 13.98 -0.18
C ALA A 723 -42.34 14.17 -1.52
N ASN A 724 -42.14 13.25 -2.47
CA ASN A 724 -42.74 13.30 -3.80
C ASN A 724 -43.00 11.92 -4.38
N ILE A 725 -43.98 11.81 -5.28
CA ILE A 725 -44.23 10.59 -6.07
C ILE A 725 -43.63 10.81 -7.46
N VAL A 726 -42.70 9.96 -7.87
CA VAL A 726 -41.93 10.08 -9.12
C VAL A 726 -42.67 9.41 -10.27
N SER A 727 -43.04 8.14 -10.11
CA SER A 727 -43.79 7.37 -11.11
C SER A 727 -44.48 6.17 -10.49
N THR A 728 -45.62 5.76 -11.06
CA THR A 728 -46.32 4.51 -10.71
C THR A 728 -46.33 3.60 -11.93
N ASN A 729 -45.73 2.41 -11.80
CA ASN A 729 -45.57 1.43 -12.87
C ASN A 729 -46.11 0.08 -12.41
N GLY A 730 -47.31 -0.30 -12.88
CA GLY A 730 -47.94 -1.53 -12.42
C GLY A 730 -48.43 -1.38 -10.97
N ASP A 731 -48.03 -2.32 -10.11
CA ASP A 731 -48.39 -2.33 -8.68
C ASP A 731 -47.35 -1.57 -7.82
N GLU A 732 -46.22 -1.14 -8.40
CA GLU A 732 -45.15 -0.41 -7.73
C GLU A 732 -45.18 1.10 -7.99
N THR A 733 -44.82 1.89 -6.99
CA THR A 733 -44.63 3.34 -7.07
C THR A 733 -43.25 3.75 -6.61
N THR A 734 -42.50 4.39 -7.51
CA THR A 734 -41.24 5.05 -7.17
C THR A 734 -41.53 6.40 -6.53
N VAL A 735 -40.96 6.64 -5.35
CA VAL A 735 -41.09 7.89 -4.61
C VAL A 735 -39.72 8.46 -4.25
N THR A 736 -39.70 9.76 -3.99
CA THR A 736 -38.62 10.42 -3.26
C THR A 736 -39.03 10.52 -1.80
N ALA A 737 -38.29 9.89 -0.89
CA ALA A 737 -38.58 9.85 0.53
C ALA A 737 -37.34 10.10 1.40
N TYR A 738 -37.52 10.69 2.57
CA TYR A 738 -36.49 10.76 3.59
C TYR A 738 -36.65 9.54 4.51
N VAL A 739 -35.62 8.72 4.63
CA VAL A 739 -35.64 7.44 5.34
C VAL A 739 -34.91 7.58 6.67
N ASN A 740 -35.30 6.81 7.69
CA ASN A 740 -34.72 6.86 9.02
C ASN A 740 -33.17 6.82 8.99
N GLY A 741 -32.54 7.68 9.80
CA GLY A 741 -31.07 7.80 9.84
C GLY A 741 -30.43 8.52 8.65
N SER A 742 -31.20 9.12 7.73
CA SER A 742 -30.68 9.89 6.59
C SER A 742 -31.29 11.29 6.50
N ASP A 743 -30.46 12.31 6.28
CA ASP A 743 -30.88 13.70 6.01
C ASP A 743 -30.99 14.02 4.50
N GLN A 744 -30.66 13.05 3.63
CA GLN A 744 -30.79 13.16 2.19
C GLN A 744 -32.07 12.47 1.70
N PRO A 745 -32.77 13.04 0.69
CA PRO A 745 -33.90 12.37 0.08
C PRO A 745 -33.42 11.19 -0.77
N GLN A 746 -33.95 10.01 -0.50
CA GLN A 746 -33.69 8.78 -1.25
C GLN A 746 -34.79 8.51 -2.27
N THR A 747 -34.42 7.95 -3.42
CA THR A 747 -35.40 7.44 -4.39
C THR A 747 -35.59 5.96 -4.13
N ILE A 748 -36.79 5.58 -3.70
CA ILE A 748 -37.13 4.21 -3.31
C ILE A 748 -38.36 3.74 -4.09
N THR A 749 -38.47 2.44 -4.30
CA THR A 749 -39.63 1.81 -4.93
C THR A 749 -40.51 1.20 -3.86
N ILE A 750 -41.79 1.57 -3.84
CA ILE A 750 -42.77 1.10 -2.86
C ILE A 750 -43.77 0.19 -3.57
N ASP A 751 -44.04 -0.99 -3.02
CA ASP A 751 -45.02 -1.96 -3.52
C ASP A 751 -46.47 -1.56 -3.13
N ASP A 752 -46.88 -0.36 -3.54
CA ASP A 752 -48.25 0.14 -3.43
C ASP A 752 -48.50 1.26 -4.46
N THR A 753 -49.75 1.39 -4.90
CA THR A 753 -50.22 2.44 -5.83
C THR A 753 -51.09 3.49 -5.14
N GLY A 754 -51.51 3.26 -3.89
CA GLY A 754 -52.38 4.12 -3.10
C GLY A 754 -51.69 5.28 -2.37
N LEU A 755 -50.46 5.64 -2.77
CA LEU A 755 -49.59 6.52 -2.00
C LEU A 755 -50.05 7.98 -2.00
N ILE A 756 -49.86 8.62 -0.84
CA ILE A 756 -50.12 10.05 -0.64
C ILE A 756 -48.77 10.73 -0.40
N ARG A 757 -48.45 11.73 -1.23
CA ARG A 757 -47.28 12.57 -1.01
C ARG A 757 -47.43 13.38 0.28
N ARG A 758 -46.28 13.72 0.88
CA ARG A 758 -46.18 14.49 2.13
C ARG A 758 -46.86 13.76 3.28
N THR A 759 -46.51 12.50 3.42
CA THR A 759 -47.03 11.63 4.48
C THR A 759 -45.88 10.81 5.05
N THR A 760 -45.87 10.66 6.37
CA THR A 760 -44.93 9.81 7.11
C THR A 760 -45.50 8.41 7.23
N TRP A 761 -44.64 7.41 7.04
CA TRP A 761 -44.99 6.00 7.09
C TRP A 761 -43.96 5.20 7.86
N THR A 762 -44.39 4.11 8.47
CA THR A 762 -43.48 3.01 8.82
C THR A 762 -43.37 2.08 7.62
N TYR A 763 -42.22 1.41 7.48
CA TYR A 763 -42.00 0.53 6.34
C TYR A 763 -41.24 -0.74 6.73
N SER A 764 -41.35 -1.73 5.87
CA SER A 764 -40.52 -2.93 5.81
C SER A 764 -39.87 -3.02 4.42
N VAL A 765 -38.69 -3.63 4.33
CA VAL A 765 -37.97 -3.82 3.05
C VAL A 765 -38.12 -5.27 2.62
N ASN A 766 -38.62 -5.48 1.40
CA ASN A 766 -38.76 -6.78 0.78
C ASN A 766 -37.38 -7.29 0.29
N PRO A 767 -37.20 -8.62 0.11
CA PRO A 767 -35.94 -9.21 -0.34
C PRO A 767 -35.42 -8.71 -1.70
N ASP A 768 -36.30 -8.16 -2.54
CA ASP A 768 -35.96 -7.57 -3.83
C ASP A 768 -35.56 -6.08 -3.76
N GLY A 769 -35.49 -5.52 -2.54
CA GLY A 769 -35.15 -4.12 -2.30
C GLY A 769 -36.33 -3.14 -2.40
N THR A 770 -37.55 -3.62 -2.66
CA THR A 770 -38.77 -2.78 -2.63
C THR A 770 -39.27 -2.56 -1.20
N TYR A 771 -40.01 -1.48 -0.98
CA TYR A 771 -40.50 -1.07 0.34
C TYR A 771 -41.99 -1.35 0.45
N THR A 772 -42.42 -2.01 1.53
CA THR A 772 -43.83 -2.19 1.87
C THR A 772 -44.18 -1.20 2.99
N LEU A 773 -45.25 -0.42 2.84
CA LEU A 773 -45.67 0.55 3.86
C LEU A 773 -46.67 -0.09 4.83
N ASP A 774 -46.38 0.01 6.13
CA ASP A 774 -47.14 -0.69 7.16
C ASP A 774 -48.20 0.19 7.84
N SER A 775 -47.86 1.44 8.17
CA SER A 775 -48.78 2.35 8.86
C SER A 775 -48.63 3.79 8.40
N GLU A 776 -49.76 4.41 8.04
CA GLU A 776 -49.86 5.82 7.69
C GLU A 776 -49.96 6.68 8.95
N PHE A 777 -49.15 7.74 9.05
CA PHE A 777 -49.32 8.75 10.09
C PHE A 777 -49.73 10.10 9.47
N THR A 778 -50.99 10.50 9.68
CA THR A 778 -51.53 11.77 9.15
C THR A 778 -52.36 12.54 10.18
N ARG A 779 -51.85 13.74 10.53
CA ARG A 779 -52.39 14.83 11.38
C ARG A 779 -52.44 14.61 12.89
N ASP A 780 -51.33 14.99 13.52
CA ASP A 780 -51.35 15.78 14.74
C ASP A 780 -50.62 17.10 14.46
N ASN A 781 -51.37 18.20 14.42
CA ASN A 781 -50.83 19.52 14.08
C ASN A 781 -50.30 20.17 15.37
N TRP A 782 -49.19 19.66 15.87
CA TRP A 782 -48.63 20.08 17.15
C TRP A 782 -47.96 21.44 17.01
N THR A 783 -48.24 22.36 17.92
CA THR A 783 -47.48 23.61 18.02
C THR A 783 -46.40 23.44 19.09
N VAL A 784 -45.14 23.68 18.72
CA VAL A 784 -44.00 23.68 19.63
C VAL A 784 -44.09 24.93 20.50
N ILE A 785 -44.15 24.73 21.82
CA ILE A 785 -44.33 25.82 22.80
C ILE A 785 -43.06 26.13 23.60
N ARG A 786 -42.08 25.22 23.60
CA ARG A 786 -40.74 25.45 24.16
C ARG A 786 -39.75 24.42 23.61
N VAL A 787 -38.49 24.83 23.48
CA VAL A 787 -37.35 23.97 23.13
C VAL A 787 -36.28 24.14 24.21
N THR A 788 -35.69 23.05 24.69
CA THR A 788 -34.68 23.07 25.77
C THR A 788 -33.66 21.95 25.58
N GLY A 789 -32.43 22.30 25.20
CA GLY A 789 -31.40 21.30 24.85
C GLY A 789 -31.87 20.46 23.66
N ASN A 790 -31.74 19.15 23.73
CA ASN A 790 -32.26 18.19 22.74
C ASN A 790 -33.73 17.83 22.93
N ASN A 791 -34.52 18.60 23.68
CA ASN A 791 -35.94 18.31 23.89
C ASN A 791 -36.82 19.42 23.33
N PHE A 792 -37.99 19.04 22.81
CA PHE A 792 -39.06 19.98 22.49
C PHE A 792 -40.33 19.60 23.23
N VAL A 793 -41.18 20.59 23.47
CA VAL A 793 -42.48 20.37 24.12
C VAL A 793 -43.56 20.91 23.23
N VAL A 794 -44.56 20.07 23.01
CA VAL A 794 -45.74 20.39 22.24
C VAL A 794 -46.94 20.57 23.14
N ARG A 795 -47.90 21.36 22.68
CA ARG A 795 -49.22 21.42 23.29
C ARG A 795 -50.23 20.75 22.36
N ASP A 796 -50.94 19.75 22.87
CA ASP A 796 -52.01 19.07 22.12
C ASP A 796 -53.26 19.95 21.98
N ASP A 797 -54.24 19.47 21.18
CA ASP A 797 -55.52 20.13 20.93
C ASP A 797 -56.43 20.27 22.18
N ARG A 798 -56.06 19.60 23.28
CA ARG A 798 -56.75 19.61 24.58
C ARG A 798 -56.03 20.49 25.62
N GLY A 799 -54.88 21.06 25.26
CA GLY A 799 -54.08 21.94 26.11
C GLY A 799 -53.09 21.23 27.02
N ASN A 800 -52.84 19.93 26.85
CA ASN A 800 -51.82 19.19 27.59
C ASN A 800 -50.44 19.42 26.98
N GLU A 801 -49.41 19.46 27.82
CA GLU A 801 -48.02 19.64 27.39
C GLU A 801 -47.24 18.34 27.58
N THR A 802 -46.62 17.84 26.52
CA THR A 802 -45.78 16.63 26.53
C THR A 802 -44.39 16.95 26.01
N THR A 803 -43.36 16.38 26.64
CA THR A 803 -41.95 16.56 26.27
C THR A 803 -41.46 15.37 25.47
N TYR A 804 -40.76 15.64 24.38
CA TYR A 804 -40.15 14.64 23.51
C TYR A 804 -38.65 14.91 23.34
N ALA A 805 -37.85 13.85 23.27
CA ALA A 805 -36.41 13.93 23.12
C ALA A 805 -35.96 13.72 21.66
N ILE A 806 -35.00 14.53 21.20
CA ILE A 806 -34.33 14.41 19.89
C ILE A 806 -33.05 13.60 20.12
N THR A 807 -32.99 12.42 19.51
CA THR A 807 -31.82 11.53 19.52
C THR A 807 -30.92 11.83 18.32
N ALA A 808 -29.75 11.18 18.23
CA ALA A 808 -28.86 11.35 17.08
C ALA A 808 -29.49 10.86 15.77
N ASP A 809 -30.43 9.91 15.87
CA ASP A 809 -31.04 9.24 14.73
C ASP A 809 -32.38 9.89 14.32
N THR A 810 -32.87 10.87 15.08
CA THR A 810 -34.10 11.60 14.73
C THR A 810 -33.92 12.39 13.44
N VAL A 811 -34.70 12.06 12.41
CA VAL A 811 -34.76 12.83 11.16
C VAL A 811 -35.76 13.97 11.31
N ILE A 812 -35.31 15.21 11.13
CA ILE A 812 -36.14 16.42 11.19
C ILE A 812 -36.28 17.00 9.78
N VAL A 813 -37.46 16.88 9.19
CA VAL A 813 -37.81 17.36 7.84
C VAL A 813 -38.58 18.68 7.92
N ASP A 814 -38.18 19.72 7.18
CA ASP A 814 -38.94 20.97 7.03
C ASP A 814 -39.66 21.02 5.66
N ASP A 815 -40.99 20.91 5.70
CA ASP A 815 -41.91 21.07 4.56
C ASP A 815 -42.82 22.31 4.76
N SER A 816 -42.23 23.41 5.22
CA SER A 816 -42.92 24.68 5.36
C SER A 816 -43.25 25.31 4.00
N LYS A 817 -44.43 25.93 3.87
CA LYS A 817 -44.96 26.45 2.58
C LYS A 817 -44.17 27.61 1.95
N TYR A 818 -43.21 28.17 2.68
CA TYR A 818 -42.36 29.26 2.22
C TYR A 818 -41.00 28.77 1.71
N LEU A 819 -40.68 27.49 1.86
CA LEU A 819 -39.46 26.91 1.31
C LEU A 819 -39.67 26.58 -0.16
N ASP A 820 -38.64 26.83 -0.97
CA ASP A 820 -38.63 26.49 -2.40
C ASP A 820 -38.48 24.97 -2.61
N ALA A 821 -37.95 24.24 -1.62
CA ALA A 821 -37.85 22.77 -1.57
C ALA A 821 -37.89 22.24 -0.12
N ILE A 822 -38.22 20.95 0.07
CA ILE A 822 -38.19 20.28 1.38
C ILE A 822 -36.73 20.06 1.79
N THR A 823 -36.40 20.25 3.07
CA THR A 823 -35.05 20.04 3.63
C THR A 823 -35.13 19.07 4.82
N ALA A 824 -34.06 18.34 5.14
CA ALA A 824 -33.99 17.51 6.34
C ALA A 824 -32.65 17.63 7.08
N THR A 825 -32.62 17.27 8.36
CA THR A 825 -31.42 17.26 9.22
C THR A 825 -31.49 16.13 10.24
N LEU A 826 -30.33 15.62 10.68
CA LEU A 826 -30.23 14.63 11.75
C LEU A 826 -29.87 15.27 13.10
N GLY A 827 -30.59 14.87 14.14
CA GLY A 827 -30.11 14.88 15.54
C GLY A 827 -29.66 16.20 16.18
N THR A 828 -30.15 17.37 15.74
CA THR A 828 -29.82 18.65 16.39
C THR A 828 -31.05 19.49 16.69
N SER A 829 -31.11 20.10 17.88
CA SER A 829 -32.27 20.87 18.34
C SER A 829 -32.44 22.27 17.72
N GLY A 830 -31.54 22.65 16.80
CA GLY A 830 -31.56 23.96 16.13
C GLY A 830 -32.65 24.10 15.06
N THR A 831 -33.21 22.99 14.56
CA THR A 831 -34.15 22.96 13.44
C THR A 831 -35.62 22.93 13.83
N VAL A 832 -35.93 22.72 15.11
CA VAL A 832 -37.29 22.89 15.66
C VAL A 832 -37.29 24.13 16.56
N SER A 833 -38.18 25.08 16.27
CA SER A 833 -38.28 26.37 16.95
C SER A 833 -39.60 26.53 17.71
N GLU A 834 -39.59 27.38 18.75
CA GLU A 834 -40.82 27.78 19.44
C GLU A 834 -41.75 28.51 18.46
N GLY A 835 -42.98 28.00 18.32
CA GLY A 835 -43.97 28.50 17.38
C GLY A 835 -44.15 27.64 16.12
N ASP A 836 -43.28 26.66 15.88
CA ASP A 836 -43.40 25.76 14.72
C ASP A 836 -44.62 24.85 14.83
N ASN A 837 -45.27 24.61 13.69
CA ASN A 837 -46.27 23.56 13.57
C ASN A 837 -45.60 22.31 13.03
N ILE A 838 -45.67 21.21 13.77
CA ILE A 838 -44.97 19.96 13.45
C ILE A 838 -45.91 18.76 13.40
N ILE A 839 -45.46 17.71 12.74
CA ILE A 839 -45.96 16.33 12.85
C ILE A 839 -44.80 15.51 13.44
N GLY A 840 -45.02 14.77 14.53
CA GLY A 840 -43.98 13.94 15.13
C GLY A 840 -44.38 12.46 15.15
N LEU A 841 -43.43 11.60 14.79
CA LEU A 841 -43.46 10.17 15.08
C LEU A 841 -42.60 9.92 16.32
N VAL A 842 -43.15 9.27 17.33
CA VAL A 842 -42.52 9.07 18.63
C VAL A 842 -42.70 7.62 19.07
N ASP A 843 -41.72 7.07 19.77
CA ASP A 843 -41.83 5.75 20.38
C ASP A 843 -42.58 5.78 21.72
N ASP A 844 -42.73 4.61 22.34
CA ASP A 844 -43.40 4.45 23.64
C ASP A 844 -42.64 5.12 24.80
N ASP A 845 -41.35 5.46 24.61
CA ASP A 845 -40.49 6.13 25.58
C ASP A 845 -40.51 7.67 25.44
N ASN A 846 -41.21 8.21 24.43
CA ASN A 846 -41.27 9.62 24.03
C ASN A 846 -39.98 10.15 23.38
N ASP A 847 -39.19 9.27 22.78
CA ASP A 847 -38.13 9.67 21.87
C ASP A 847 -38.73 9.98 20.49
N ALA A 848 -38.31 11.09 19.89
CA ALA A 848 -38.73 11.48 18.56
C ALA A 848 -37.97 10.65 17.52
N LEU A 849 -38.70 9.89 16.73
CA LEU A 849 -38.13 9.08 15.66
C LEU A 849 -38.03 9.90 14.37
N MET A 850 -39.06 10.68 14.06
CA MET A 850 -39.07 11.62 12.94
C MET A 850 -39.95 12.83 13.25
N VAL A 851 -39.50 14.03 12.86
CA VAL A 851 -40.24 15.29 13.06
C VAL A 851 -40.38 16.01 11.73
N VAL A 852 -41.59 16.39 11.33
CA VAL A 852 -41.86 17.13 10.10
C VAL A 852 -42.44 18.52 10.41
N VAL A 853 -41.71 19.59 10.12
CA VAL A 853 -42.11 21.00 10.30
C VAL A 853 -42.95 21.48 9.11
N ARG A 854 -44.07 22.18 9.39
CA ARG A 854 -45.06 22.65 8.39
C ARG A 854 -45.66 24.01 8.74
N ASN A 855 -44.92 25.08 8.49
CA ASN A 855 -45.40 26.45 8.74
C ASN A 855 -46.12 27.07 7.52
N GLU A 856 -47.18 27.87 7.76
CA GLU A 856 -47.90 28.64 6.72
C GLU A 856 -47.43 30.11 6.66
N LYS A 857 -47.46 30.74 5.46
CA LYS A 857 -46.96 32.10 5.21
C LYS A 857 -47.59 33.16 6.14
N VAL A 858 -46.76 33.98 6.79
CA VAL A 858 -47.18 35.08 7.66
C VAL A 858 -47.95 36.15 6.86
N SER A 859 -49.15 36.52 7.33
CA SER A 859 -49.96 37.60 6.76
C SER A 859 -49.58 38.96 7.36
N SER A 860 -49.36 39.95 6.50
CA SER A 860 -49.21 41.36 6.91
C SER A 860 -50.57 41.96 7.27
N GLY A 861 -50.74 42.45 8.50
CA GLY A 861 -51.94 43.21 8.90
C GLY A 861 -51.75 44.10 10.12
N GLY A 862 -51.71 45.43 9.90
CA GLY A 862 -51.65 46.46 10.94
C GLY A 862 -51.84 47.94 10.49
N GLY A 863 -52.95 48.27 9.81
CA GLY A 863 -53.76 49.53 9.90
C GLY A 863 -53.24 50.96 9.58
N SER A 864 -53.78 51.62 8.53
CA SER A 864 -54.62 52.87 8.56
C SER A 864 -54.80 53.56 7.17
N THR A 865 -56.04 54.00 6.83
CA THR A 865 -56.46 54.79 5.64
C THR A 865 -56.56 56.30 5.97
N PRO A 866 -56.42 57.34 5.07
CA PRO A 866 -57.28 57.57 3.87
C PRO A 866 -56.75 58.44 2.66
N GLY A 867 -57.23 58.13 1.43
CA GLY A 867 -57.78 59.09 0.43
C GLY A 867 -56.90 59.91 -0.55
N THR A 868 -57.06 59.70 -1.86
CA THR A 868 -57.47 60.68 -2.94
C THR A 868 -57.24 60.07 -4.36
N GLY A 869 -58.16 60.32 -5.31
CA GLY A 869 -58.26 59.67 -6.64
C GLY A 869 -57.31 60.18 -7.75
N PRO A 870 -57.40 59.61 -8.98
CA PRO A 870 -56.34 59.63 -10.01
C PRO A 870 -56.53 60.68 -11.13
N VAL A 871 -55.46 60.95 -11.88
CA VAL A 871 -55.50 61.54 -13.24
C VAL A 871 -55.29 60.42 -14.25
N THR A 872 -56.06 60.47 -15.33
CA THR A 872 -56.13 59.42 -16.36
C THR A 872 -54.98 59.48 -17.37
N ASN A 873 -54.49 58.29 -17.67
CA ASN A 873 -53.25 57.92 -18.37
C ASN A 873 -53.30 58.10 -19.91
N GLY A 874 -53.67 59.29 -20.41
CA GLY A 874 -54.13 59.47 -21.80
C GLY A 874 -53.08 59.80 -22.88
N ASP A 875 -52.09 60.65 -22.61
CA ASP A 875 -51.38 61.38 -23.69
C ASP A 875 -49.84 61.22 -23.68
N ALA A 876 -49.31 60.19 -22.99
CA ALA A 876 -47.88 59.87 -23.01
C ALA A 876 -47.60 58.61 -23.85
N THR A 877 -46.60 58.67 -24.74
CA THR A 877 -46.20 57.54 -25.59
C THR A 877 -44.73 57.16 -25.35
N LEU A 878 -44.44 55.85 -25.33
CA LEU A 878 -43.09 55.31 -25.14
C LEU A 878 -42.66 54.54 -26.39
N SER A 879 -41.49 54.88 -26.92
CA SER A 879 -40.88 54.26 -28.09
C SER A 879 -39.40 53.95 -27.83
N SER A 880 -38.77 53.14 -28.69
CA SER A 880 -37.36 52.74 -28.58
C SER A 880 -36.67 52.81 -29.93
N GLU A 881 -35.44 53.35 -29.95
CA GLU A 881 -34.54 53.28 -31.11
C GLU A 881 -33.56 52.10 -31.02
N VAL A 882 -33.56 51.36 -29.90
CA VAL A 882 -32.65 50.25 -29.61
C VAL A 882 -33.31 48.92 -30.02
N THR A 883 -32.58 48.09 -30.78
CA THR A 883 -33.06 46.77 -31.22
C THR A 883 -33.04 45.79 -30.04
N GLY A 884 -34.11 45.01 -29.85
CA GLY A 884 -34.26 44.10 -28.69
C GLY A 884 -34.87 44.76 -27.44
N VAL A 885 -35.34 46.00 -27.53
CA VAL A 885 -36.09 46.68 -26.46
C VAL A 885 -37.55 46.84 -26.84
N THR A 886 -38.43 46.28 -26.03
CA THR A 886 -39.89 46.34 -26.18
C THR A 886 -40.51 47.28 -25.14
N PRO A 887 -41.00 48.48 -25.54
CA PRO A 887 -41.77 49.36 -24.68
C PRO A 887 -42.99 48.67 -24.05
N LYS A 888 -43.30 48.94 -22.77
CA LYS A 888 -44.46 48.35 -22.08
C LYS A 888 -45.49 49.38 -21.63
N SER A 889 -45.13 50.29 -20.73
CA SER A 889 -46.06 51.32 -20.24
C SER A 889 -45.34 52.64 -19.94
N VAL A 890 -46.06 53.74 -20.02
CA VAL A 890 -45.63 55.04 -19.54
C VAL A 890 -46.78 55.69 -18.79
N GLU A 891 -46.50 56.23 -17.61
CA GLU A 891 -47.46 56.87 -16.72
C GLU A 891 -46.91 58.18 -16.21
N LEU A 892 -47.74 59.22 -16.24
CA LEU A 892 -47.42 60.52 -15.64
C LEU A 892 -48.13 60.65 -14.29
N SER A 893 -47.36 60.80 -13.20
CA SER A 893 -47.92 61.06 -11.87
C SER A 893 -48.41 62.50 -11.77
N SER A 894 -49.72 62.69 -11.80
CA SER A 894 -50.37 63.99 -11.58
C SER A 894 -50.11 64.67 -10.24
N ARG A 895 -49.63 63.93 -9.24
CA ARG A 895 -49.40 64.44 -7.89
C ARG A 895 -47.99 64.98 -7.69
N THR A 896 -47.04 64.57 -8.52
CA THR A 896 -45.61 64.89 -8.34
C THR A 896 -44.92 65.41 -9.61
N GLY A 897 -45.57 65.37 -10.79
CA GLY A 897 -44.95 65.77 -12.05
C GLY A 897 -43.95 64.75 -12.61
N ASN A 898 -43.87 63.57 -11.99
CA ASN A 898 -42.89 62.55 -12.35
C ASN A 898 -43.42 61.64 -13.45
N LEU A 899 -42.56 61.38 -14.44
CA LEU A 899 -42.82 60.45 -15.53
C LEU A 899 -42.22 59.09 -15.18
N TRP A 900 -43.06 58.06 -15.19
CA TRP A 900 -42.70 56.67 -14.95
C TRP A 900 -42.86 55.91 -16.26
N PHE A 901 -41.90 55.09 -16.63
CA PHE A 901 -42.04 54.23 -17.81
C PHE A 901 -41.40 52.88 -17.55
N SER A 902 -41.90 51.87 -18.25
CA SER A 902 -41.42 50.50 -18.21
C SER A 902 -41.21 50.00 -19.63
N PHE A 903 -40.13 49.26 -19.83
CA PHE A 903 -39.79 48.58 -21.06
C PHE A 903 -39.13 47.25 -20.70
N VAL A 904 -39.17 46.31 -21.63
CA VAL A 904 -38.47 45.03 -21.54
C VAL A 904 -37.28 45.08 -22.47
N VAL A 905 -36.12 44.64 -21.97
CA VAL A 905 -34.98 44.30 -22.81
C VAL A 905 -34.98 42.79 -22.95
N ASP A 906 -35.03 42.30 -24.19
CA ASP A 906 -35.04 40.88 -24.47
C ASP A 906 -33.79 40.22 -23.86
N GLY A 907 -33.99 39.20 -23.03
CA GLY A 907 -32.91 38.49 -22.33
C GLY A 907 -32.40 39.13 -21.04
N ALA A 908 -33.03 40.19 -20.50
CA ALA A 908 -32.54 40.88 -19.30
C ALA A 908 -33.28 40.54 -17.98
N ALA A 909 -34.00 39.41 -17.88
CA ALA A 909 -34.71 39.03 -16.65
C ALA A 909 -33.74 38.90 -15.46
N ASN A 910 -34.11 39.44 -14.29
CA ASN A 910 -33.27 39.43 -13.06
C ASN A 910 -31.91 40.14 -13.19
N ARG A 911 -31.71 41.01 -14.21
CA ARG A 911 -30.42 41.66 -14.50
C ARG A 911 -30.48 43.19 -14.40
N THR A 912 -29.32 43.83 -14.16
CA THR A 912 -29.22 45.31 -14.07
C THR A 912 -28.97 45.91 -15.45
N VAL A 913 -29.84 46.83 -15.88
CA VAL A 913 -29.72 47.51 -17.18
C VAL A 913 -29.31 48.97 -16.96
N ASN A 914 -28.23 49.39 -17.62
CA ASN A 914 -27.89 50.79 -17.85
C ASN A 914 -28.64 51.29 -19.09
N TYR A 915 -29.36 52.40 -18.97
CA TYR A 915 -30.05 52.97 -20.12
C TYR A 915 -30.00 54.50 -20.15
N THR A 916 -30.15 55.03 -21.37
CA THR A 916 -30.37 56.46 -21.61
C THR A 916 -31.67 56.65 -22.38
N TYR A 917 -32.29 57.80 -22.17
CA TYR A 917 -33.53 58.17 -22.85
C TYR A 917 -33.54 59.66 -23.19
N THR A 918 -34.36 59.99 -24.17
CA THR A 918 -34.66 61.37 -24.56
C THR A 918 -36.15 61.61 -24.47
N ILE A 919 -36.54 62.78 -23.94
CA ILE A 919 -37.94 63.19 -23.85
C ILE A 919 -38.20 64.30 -24.87
N TYR A 920 -39.26 64.11 -25.65
CA TYR A 920 -39.79 65.09 -26.58
C TYR A 920 -41.13 65.61 -26.05
N LEU A 921 -41.33 66.92 -26.14
CA LEU A 921 -42.60 67.58 -25.82
C LEU A 921 -43.12 68.22 -27.11
N ASN A 922 -44.32 67.85 -27.53
CA ASN A 922 -44.95 68.33 -28.77
C ASN A 922 -44.03 68.21 -30.01
N GLY A 923 -43.21 67.15 -30.07
CA GLY A 923 -42.29 66.85 -31.18
C GLY A 923 -40.92 67.55 -31.14
N GLU A 924 -40.62 68.37 -30.12
CA GLU A 924 -39.30 68.99 -29.94
C GLU A 924 -38.54 68.36 -28.75
N ARG A 925 -37.22 68.16 -28.90
CA ARG A 925 -36.37 67.53 -27.87
C ARG A 925 -36.29 68.44 -26.63
N ALA A 926 -36.87 67.98 -25.53
CA ALA A 926 -37.06 68.77 -24.30
C ALA A 926 -36.00 68.49 -23.22
N ALA A 927 -35.62 67.22 -23.02
CA ALA A 927 -34.62 66.82 -22.02
C ALA A 927 -33.93 65.50 -22.41
N ASP A 928 -32.72 65.27 -21.90
CA ASP A 928 -32.01 63.99 -21.98
C ASP A 928 -31.60 63.46 -20.60
N GLY A 929 -31.59 62.13 -20.46
CA GLY A 929 -30.95 61.45 -19.34
C GLY A 929 -29.46 61.28 -19.63
N SER A 930 -28.65 62.33 -19.43
CA SER A 930 -27.22 62.33 -19.81
C SER A 930 -26.26 61.64 -18.81
N SER A 931 -26.79 60.80 -17.90
CA SER A 931 -26.01 59.79 -17.16
C SER A 931 -26.82 58.50 -17.13
N PRO A 932 -26.20 57.33 -17.40
CA PRO A 932 -26.92 56.08 -17.48
C PRO A 932 -27.62 55.80 -16.15
N ALA A 933 -28.94 55.61 -16.21
CA ALA A 933 -29.72 55.19 -15.05
C ALA A 933 -29.66 53.66 -14.95
N THR A 934 -29.46 53.13 -13.74
CA THR A 934 -29.42 51.69 -13.44
C THR A 934 -30.76 51.21 -12.90
N GLY A 935 -31.28 50.09 -13.41
CA GLY A 935 -32.46 49.43 -12.83
C GLY A 935 -32.39 47.90 -12.97
N VAL A 936 -32.92 47.18 -11.96
CA VAL A 936 -32.97 45.71 -11.90
C VAL A 936 -34.31 45.21 -12.43
N VAL A 937 -34.29 44.27 -13.38
CA VAL A 937 -35.50 43.63 -13.92
C VAL A 937 -35.94 42.51 -12.99
N ALA A 938 -37.16 42.49 -12.46
CA ALA A 938 -37.68 41.27 -11.83
C ALA A 938 -38.40 40.42 -12.90
N ASP A 939 -38.13 39.11 -12.92
CA ASP A 939 -39.05 38.04 -13.35
C ASP A 939 -39.79 38.22 -14.69
N ASN A 940 -39.08 38.26 -15.84
CA ASN A 940 -39.55 38.13 -17.25
C ASN A 940 -40.91 38.78 -17.64
N THR A 941 -41.43 39.69 -16.82
CA THR A 941 -42.71 40.40 -16.96
C THR A 941 -42.51 41.92 -17.01
N GLY A 942 -41.26 42.37 -16.93
CA GLY A 942 -40.86 43.71 -17.33
C GLY A 942 -41.13 44.76 -16.26
N LEU A 943 -40.19 44.94 -15.34
CA LEU A 943 -40.11 46.16 -14.57
C LEU A 943 -38.65 46.61 -14.44
N VAL A 944 -38.24 47.56 -15.27
CA VAL A 944 -37.12 48.47 -14.98
C VAL A 944 -37.76 49.78 -14.53
N SER A 945 -37.74 50.09 -13.22
CA SER A 945 -38.20 51.39 -12.73
C SER A 945 -37.03 52.36 -12.60
N VAL A 946 -36.91 53.42 -13.41
CA VAL A 946 -36.10 54.57 -12.96
C VAL A 946 -36.47 55.90 -13.61
N ALA A 947 -36.32 56.95 -12.78
CA ALA A 947 -35.74 58.27 -13.07
C ALA A 947 -36.62 59.41 -12.53
N ASN A 948 -36.31 59.85 -11.31
CA ASN A 948 -36.78 61.11 -10.75
C ASN A 948 -35.93 62.23 -11.39
N SER A 949 -36.28 62.67 -12.60
CA SER A 949 -35.64 63.83 -13.21
C SER A 949 -36.25 65.11 -12.62
N THR A 950 -35.49 65.81 -11.79
CA THR A 950 -35.84 67.16 -11.32
C THR A 950 -35.88 68.20 -12.46
N ALA A 951 -35.52 67.83 -13.69
CA ALA A 951 -35.48 68.75 -14.83
C ALA A 951 -36.84 68.98 -15.51
N LEU A 952 -37.88 68.23 -15.14
CA LEU A 952 -39.23 68.34 -15.73
C LEU A 952 -40.25 69.03 -14.82
N ASP A 953 -39.86 69.37 -13.59
CA ASP A 953 -40.75 69.96 -12.60
C ASP A 953 -41.30 71.32 -13.11
N GLY A 954 -42.59 71.35 -13.43
CA GLY A 954 -43.32 72.51 -13.95
C GLY A 954 -43.34 72.71 -15.47
N LEU A 955 -42.79 71.77 -16.27
CA LEU A 955 -42.71 71.93 -17.74
C LEU A 955 -43.85 71.28 -18.54
N ILE A 956 -44.58 70.33 -17.94
CA ILE A 956 -45.69 69.61 -18.58
C ILE A 956 -47.02 70.24 -18.12
N VAL A 957 -47.79 70.81 -19.05
CA VAL A 957 -49.12 71.37 -18.79
C VAL A 957 -50.22 70.54 -19.45
N GLU A 958 -51.46 70.70 -18.97
CA GLU A 958 -52.63 69.98 -19.48
C GLU A 958 -52.80 70.23 -20.99
N GLY A 959 -52.59 69.18 -21.81
CA GLY A 959 -52.72 69.20 -23.27
C GLY A 959 -51.41 69.03 -24.07
N ASP A 960 -50.26 68.85 -23.41
CA ASP A 960 -48.99 68.55 -24.09
C ASP A 960 -48.87 67.06 -24.49
N GLU A 961 -48.41 66.78 -25.71
CA GLU A 961 -48.03 65.42 -26.14
C GLU A 961 -46.60 65.12 -25.65
N VAL A 962 -46.47 64.07 -24.84
CA VAL A 962 -45.19 63.66 -24.23
C VAL A 962 -44.72 62.36 -24.86
N GLU A 963 -43.56 62.37 -25.53
CA GLU A 963 -42.93 61.18 -26.07
C GLU A 963 -41.60 60.90 -25.36
N VAL A 964 -41.44 59.66 -24.88
CA VAL A 964 -40.18 59.16 -24.31
C VAL A 964 -39.58 58.16 -25.30
N VAL A 965 -38.33 58.38 -25.68
CA VAL A 965 -37.58 57.52 -26.59
C VAL A 965 -36.39 56.92 -25.84
N ILE A 966 -36.31 55.59 -25.76
CA ILE A 966 -35.11 54.90 -25.24
C ILE A 966 -34.01 54.97 -26.30
N THR A 967 -32.88 55.58 -25.96
CA THR A 967 -31.77 55.88 -26.88
C THR A 967 -30.56 54.97 -26.71
N SER A 968 -30.39 54.35 -25.54
CA SER A 968 -29.45 53.25 -25.33
C SER A 968 -29.94 52.35 -24.20
N ALA A 969 -29.67 51.05 -24.29
CA ALA A 969 -29.87 50.09 -23.21
C ALA A 969 -28.75 49.05 -23.28
N GLU A 970 -27.98 48.92 -22.20
CA GLU A 970 -26.84 48.03 -22.05
C GLU A 970 -27.02 47.24 -20.75
N VAL A 971 -26.96 45.92 -20.82
CA VAL A 971 -27.06 45.11 -19.60
C VAL A 971 -25.70 45.10 -18.93
N LEU A 972 -25.62 45.65 -17.72
CA LEU A 972 -24.37 45.71 -16.98
C LEU A 972 -24.01 44.33 -16.43
N ASN A 973 -22.74 43.96 -16.60
CA ASN A 973 -22.13 42.84 -15.93
C ASN A 973 -21.26 43.38 -14.77
N PRO A 974 -21.78 43.54 -13.54
CA PRO A 974 -20.92 43.93 -12.42
C PRO A 974 -19.89 42.80 -12.16
N PRO A 975 -18.60 43.11 -11.94
CA PRO A 975 -17.65 42.12 -11.42
C PRO A 975 -18.14 41.66 -10.05
N LEU A 976 -18.21 40.35 -9.85
CA LEU A 976 -18.64 39.77 -8.58
C LEU A 976 -17.45 39.90 -7.61
N THR A 977 -17.55 40.79 -6.63
CA THR A 977 -16.46 41.11 -5.68
C THR A 977 -16.71 40.44 -4.32
N GLY A 978 -16.00 39.35 -4.03
CA GLY A 978 -15.61 38.82 -2.69
C GLY A 978 -16.71 38.52 -1.66
N GLY A 979 -16.88 37.24 -1.28
CA GLY A 979 -17.86 36.73 -0.32
C GLY A 979 -18.52 35.42 -0.76
N ALA A 980 -19.54 34.94 -0.05
CA ALA A 980 -20.37 33.81 -0.53
C ALA A 980 -21.16 34.25 -1.76
N ILE A 981 -20.81 33.73 -2.94
CA ILE A 981 -21.42 34.07 -4.24
C ILE A 981 -22.41 32.94 -4.56
N THR A 982 -23.67 33.26 -4.89
CA THR A 982 -24.68 32.23 -5.17
C THR A 982 -24.59 31.74 -6.61
N ALA A 983 -25.09 30.54 -6.88
CA ALA A 983 -25.07 29.98 -8.22
C ALA A 983 -25.84 30.83 -9.25
N GLY A 984 -26.94 31.44 -8.79
CA GLY A 984 -27.75 32.36 -9.60
C GLY A 984 -26.99 33.62 -10.02
N ASP A 985 -26.08 34.13 -9.19
CA ASP A 985 -25.30 35.34 -9.51
C ASP A 985 -24.34 35.10 -10.67
N VAL A 986 -23.72 33.92 -10.72
CA VAL A 986 -22.78 33.53 -11.78
C VAL A 986 -23.49 33.18 -13.08
N ALA A 987 -24.61 32.45 -13.02
CA ALA A 987 -25.42 32.13 -14.20
C ALA A 987 -25.96 33.40 -14.90
N ASN A 988 -26.42 34.37 -14.11
CA ASN A 988 -26.84 35.68 -14.61
C ASN A 988 -25.68 36.44 -15.28
N ALA A 989 -24.46 36.34 -14.73
CA ALA A 989 -23.28 36.97 -15.29
C ALA A 989 -22.85 36.37 -16.64
N PHE A 990 -23.11 35.08 -16.86
CA PHE A 990 -22.89 34.42 -18.16
C PHE A 990 -23.90 34.83 -19.22
N GLU A 991 -25.20 34.85 -18.89
CA GLU A 991 -26.19 35.35 -19.84
C GLU A 991 -25.93 36.83 -20.19
N ASN A 992 -25.37 37.61 -19.26
CA ASN A 992 -24.85 38.97 -19.50
C ASN A 992 -23.74 39.03 -20.52
N ALA A 993 -22.66 38.29 -20.31
CA ALA A 993 -21.54 38.33 -21.22
C ALA A 993 -21.97 37.86 -22.63
N LYS A 994 -22.85 36.85 -22.76
CA LYS A 994 -23.38 36.38 -24.06
C LYS A 994 -24.14 37.47 -24.83
N LEU A 995 -24.95 38.27 -24.14
CA LEU A 995 -25.71 39.37 -24.75
C LEU A 995 -24.82 40.53 -25.20
N ASN A 996 -23.72 40.78 -24.49
CA ASN A 996 -22.76 41.83 -24.81
C ASN A 996 -21.69 41.39 -25.81
N GLY A 997 -21.73 40.13 -26.27
CA GLY A 997 -20.68 39.55 -27.12
C GLY A 997 -19.35 39.34 -26.40
N GLU A 998 -19.37 39.39 -25.06
CA GLU A 998 -18.24 39.08 -24.21
C GLU A 998 -18.19 37.57 -23.99
N THR A 999 -16.98 37.05 -23.93
CA THR A 999 -16.74 35.63 -23.72
C THR A 999 -16.11 35.38 -22.36
N GLU A 1000 -16.03 36.38 -21.48
CA GLU A 1000 -15.35 36.27 -20.18
C GLU A 1000 -16.11 37.05 -19.09
N VAL A 1001 -16.26 36.44 -17.92
CA VAL A 1001 -16.87 36.96 -16.69
C VAL A 1001 -15.81 36.86 -15.60
N VAL A 1002 -15.47 37.96 -14.91
CA VAL A 1002 -14.38 37.98 -13.92
C VAL A 1002 -14.93 38.16 -12.48
N LEU A 1003 -14.49 37.31 -11.55
CA LEU A 1003 -14.63 37.38 -10.10
C LEU A 1003 -13.30 37.89 -9.52
N ASP A 1004 -13.32 38.99 -8.77
CA ASP A 1004 -12.09 39.74 -8.40
C ASP A 1004 -11.65 39.56 -6.92
N ALA A 1005 -12.06 38.48 -6.23
CA ALA A 1005 -11.66 38.20 -4.84
C ALA A 1005 -11.98 36.75 -4.40
N GLU A 1006 -11.62 36.41 -3.15
CA GLU A 1006 -11.94 35.12 -2.51
C GLU A 1006 -13.45 34.83 -2.57
N ALA A 1007 -13.83 33.66 -3.08
CA ALA A 1007 -15.21 33.32 -3.37
C ALA A 1007 -15.56 31.91 -2.91
N THR A 1008 -16.73 31.76 -2.27
CA THR A 1008 -17.27 30.46 -1.87
C THR A 1008 -18.57 30.18 -2.62
N LEU A 1009 -18.58 29.14 -3.45
CA LEU A 1009 -19.76 28.58 -4.11
C LEU A 1009 -20.30 27.41 -3.29
N THR A 1010 -21.59 27.44 -2.99
CA THR A 1010 -22.27 26.39 -2.22
C THR A 1010 -23.36 25.68 -3.00
N GLU A 1011 -23.58 26.05 -4.27
CA GLU A 1011 -24.57 25.47 -5.19
C GLU A 1011 -23.99 25.39 -6.60
N SER A 1012 -24.48 24.44 -7.41
CA SER A 1012 -23.88 24.17 -8.72
C SER A 1012 -24.18 25.23 -9.78
N VAL A 1013 -23.17 25.61 -10.59
CA VAL A 1013 -23.26 26.66 -11.61
C VAL A 1013 -22.97 26.14 -13.01
N GLU A 1014 -23.86 26.38 -13.97
CA GLU A 1014 -23.63 26.07 -15.38
C GLU A 1014 -22.82 27.18 -16.10
N ILE A 1015 -21.65 26.83 -16.62
CA ILE A 1015 -20.80 27.67 -17.48
C ILE A 1015 -21.13 27.34 -18.94
N PRO A 1016 -21.74 28.25 -19.71
CA PRO A 1016 -22.17 27.91 -21.06
C PRO A 1016 -21.03 27.82 -22.08
N GLU A 1017 -21.21 27.00 -23.13
CA GLU A 1017 -20.24 26.82 -24.23
C GLU A 1017 -19.75 28.17 -24.81
N GLY A 1018 -18.42 28.33 -24.93
CA GLY A 1018 -17.75 29.52 -25.47
C GLY A 1018 -17.59 30.69 -24.50
N MET A 1019 -17.99 30.54 -23.23
CA MET A 1019 -17.85 31.54 -22.18
C MET A 1019 -16.79 31.15 -21.17
N THR A 1020 -16.15 32.14 -20.54
CA THR A 1020 -15.11 31.95 -19.54
C THR A 1020 -15.52 32.58 -18.20
N LEU A 1021 -15.52 31.85 -17.08
CA LEU A 1021 -15.48 32.44 -15.73
C LEU A 1021 -14.01 32.67 -15.40
N LYS A 1022 -13.61 33.79 -14.82
CA LYS A 1022 -12.25 34.01 -14.31
C LYS A 1022 -12.32 34.40 -12.84
N VAL A 1023 -11.46 33.89 -11.98
CA VAL A 1023 -11.45 34.09 -10.52
C VAL A 1023 -10.06 34.52 -10.09
N ASN A 1024 -9.93 35.73 -9.56
CA ASN A 1024 -8.68 36.32 -9.15
C ASN A 1024 -8.56 36.30 -7.60
N GLY A 1025 -8.42 35.11 -7.00
CA GLY A 1025 -8.30 34.91 -5.54
C GLY A 1025 -8.48 33.45 -5.11
N ASP A 1026 -8.35 33.15 -3.81
CA ASP A 1026 -8.58 31.80 -3.27
C ASP A 1026 -10.06 31.42 -3.36
N PHE A 1027 -10.35 30.18 -3.74
CA PHE A 1027 -11.67 29.79 -4.21
C PHE A 1027 -12.16 28.50 -3.53
N THR A 1028 -13.37 28.54 -2.98
CA THR A 1028 -14.00 27.41 -2.29
C THR A 1028 -15.25 27.00 -3.06
N ASP A 1029 -15.34 25.78 -3.57
CA ASP A 1029 -16.54 25.33 -4.29
C ASP A 1029 -17.06 24.04 -3.68
N THR A 1030 -18.11 24.07 -2.87
CA THR A 1030 -18.63 22.84 -2.24
C THR A 1030 -19.73 22.15 -3.07
N ALA A 1031 -20.01 22.58 -4.31
CA ALA A 1031 -21.17 22.09 -5.08
C ALA A 1031 -20.93 21.81 -6.57
N GLY A 1032 -19.83 22.30 -7.16
CA GLY A 1032 -19.36 21.95 -8.50
C GLY A 1032 -19.98 22.77 -9.65
N PHE A 1033 -19.28 22.91 -10.78
CA PHE A 1033 -19.81 23.56 -11.98
C PHE A 1033 -20.39 22.56 -12.99
N THR A 1034 -21.20 23.00 -13.95
CA THR A 1034 -21.73 22.22 -15.08
C THR A 1034 -21.57 22.99 -16.39
N GLY A 1035 -21.80 22.39 -17.57
CA GLY A 1035 -21.73 23.08 -18.88
C GLY A 1035 -20.33 23.13 -19.54
N GLU A 1036 -20.27 23.45 -20.84
CA GLU A 1036 -19.06 23.35 -21.70
C GLU A 1036 -18.19 24.63 -21.77
N GLY A 1037 -18.43 25.62 -20.90
CA GLY A 1037 -17.60 26.81 -20.82
C GLY A 1037 -16.30 26.60 -20.03
N THR A 1038 -15.47 27.64 -19.93
CA THR A 1038 -14.14 27.60 -19.31
C THR A 1038 -14.12 28.31 -17.95
N LEU A 1039 -13.53 27.75 -16.88
CA LEU A 1039 -13.26 28.47 -15.62
C LEU A 1039 -11.76 28.75 -15.44
N VAL A 1040 -11.33 29.98 -15.19
CA VAL A 1040 -9.93 30.39 -15.05
C VAL A 1040 -9.69 30.86 -13.62
N VAL A 1041 -8.91 30.14 -12.82
CA VAL A 1041 -8.63 30.56 -11.44
C VAL A 1041 -7.16 30.96 -11.30
N GLU A 1042 -6.91 32.16 -10.76
CA GLU A 1042 -5.58 32.74 -10.50
C GLU A 1042 -5.22 32.78 -8.99
N GLY A 1043 -5.81 31.88 -8.19
CA GLY A 1043 -5.55 31.68 -6.74
C GLY A 1043 -5.66 30.22 -6.29
N THR A 1044 -5.70 29.95 -4.97
CA THR A 1044 -5.67 28.59 -4.40
C THR A 1044 -7.09 28.05 -4.18
N TYR A 1045 -7.38 26.82 -4.57
CA TYR A 1045 -8.62 26.18 -4.11
C TYR A 1045 -8.50 25.80 -2.62
N THR A 1046 -9.58 25.86 -1.83
CA THR A 1046 -9.59 25.45 -0.40
C THR A 1046 -10.12 24.02 -0.20
N ALA A 1047 -9.69 23.32 0.85
CA ALA A 1047 -10.03 21.90 1.10
C ALA A 1047 -11.55 21.63 1.08
N GLY A 1048 -11.98 20.52 0.47
CA GLY A 1048 -13.40 20.20 0.26
C GLY A 1048 -14.03 20.79 -1.00
N SER A 1049 -13.23 21.35 -1.93
CA SER A 1049 -13.76 21.99 -3.13
C SER A 1049 -13.94 21.04 -4.32
N THR A 1050 -15.01 21.18 -5.09
CA THR A 1050 -15.27 20.56 -6.38
C THR A 1050 -14.73 21.45 -7.51
N ILE A 1051 -14.08 20.88 -8.51
CA ILE A 1051 -13.39 21.59 -9.60
C ILE A 1051 -13.94 21.02 -10.90
N ASN A 1052 -14.62 21.81 -11.75
CA ASN A 1052 -15.16 21.29 -13.01
C ASN A 1052 -14.87 22.20 -14.21
N ASN A 1053 -14.35 21.64 -15.31
CA ASN A 1053 -14.10 22.32 -16.60
C ASN A 1053 -13.22 23.61 -16.52
N VAL A 1054 -12.04 23.52 -15.90
CA VAL A 1054 -11.19 24.69 -15.53
C VAL A 1054 -9.98 24.89 -16.45
N LYS A 1055 -9.70 26.08 -17.01
CA LYS A 1055 -8.41 26.41 -17.65
C LYS A 1055 -7.56 27.37 -16.81
N ALA A 1056 -6.38 26.98 -16.36
CA ALA A 1056 -5.52 27.84 -15.52
C ALA A 1056 -4.10 28.00 -16.08
N THR A 1057 -3.31 28.94 -15.56
CA THR A 1057 -1.86 28.99 -15.87
C THR A 1057 -1.07 28.19 -14.85
N ASN A 1058 -1.29 28.45 -13.56
CA ASN A 1058 -0.87 27.58 -12.48
C ASN A 1058 -2.07 27.33 -11.58
N MET A 1059 -2.16 26.17 -10.94
CA MET A 1059 -3.31 25.81 -10.10
C MET A 1059 -2.84 25.08 -8.86
N THR A 1060 -3.44 25.32 -7.70
CA THR A 1060 -3.19 24.50 -6.50
C THR A 1060 -4.48 23.82 -6.04
N ILE A 1061 -4.46 22.49 -6.02
CA ILE A 1061 -5.55 21.62 -5.59
C ILE A 1061 -5.28 21.18 -4.14
N PRO A 1062 -6.17 21.48 -3.19
CA PRO A 1062 -6.03 21.15 -1.77
C PRO A 1062 -6.54 19.73 -1.46
N ALA A 1063 -6.23 19.23 -0.25
CA ALA A 1063 -6.67 17.92 0.22
C ALA A 1063 -8.19 17.86 0.32
N ALA A 1064 -8.76 16.69 0.04
CA ALA A 1064 -10.19 16.41 -0.01
C ALA A 1064 -10.96 17.24 -1.07
N ALA A 1065 -10.30 17.71 -2.12
CA ALA A 1065 -10.97 18.30 -3.28
C ALA A 1065 -11.49 17.21 -4.24
N THR A 1066 -12.55 17.52 -5.00
CA THR A 1066 -13.12 16.67 -6.05
C THR A 1066 -12.93 17.33 -7.42
N VAL A 1067 -12.43 16.64 -8.44
CA VAL A 1067 -12.18 17.21 -9.79
C VAL A 1067 -13.01 16.47 -10.82
N ASN A 1068 -13.82 17.16 -11.62
CA ASN A 1068 -14.70 16.62 -12.66
C ASN A 1068 -14.44 17.38 -13.98
N GLY A 1069 -14.83 16.83 -15.13
CA GLY A 1069 -14.68 17.48 -16.46
C GLY A 1069 -13.28 17.97 -16.86
N GLU A 1070 -13.17 18.74 -17.95
CA GLU A 1070 -11.91 19.08 -18.62
C GLU A 1070 -11.17 20.28 -17.98
N VAL A 1071 -10.12 20.01 -17.21
CA VAL A 1071 -9.30 21.01 -16.52
C VAL A 1071 -7.95 21.25 -17.23
N ASN A 1072 -7.79 22.26 -18.08
CA ASN A 1072 -6.51 22.52 -18.78
C ASN A 1072 -5.63 23.62 -18.16
N VAL A 1073 -4.56 23.24 -17.48
CA VAL A 1073 -3.53 24.13 -16.92
C VAL A 1073 -2.35 24.27 -17.90
N THR A 1074 -1.80 25.47 -18.09
CA THR A 1074 -0.75 25.67 -19.12
C THR A 1074 0.69 25.58 -18.60
N GLU A 1075 0.92 25.78 -17.31
CA GLU A 1075 2.24 25.66 -16.65
C GLU A 1075 2.13 24.63 -15.50
N THR A 1076 2.02 25.02 -14.22
CA THR A 1076 2.13 24.08 -13.10
C THR A 1076 0.80 23.81 -12.36
N VAL A 1077 0.42 22.54 -12.19
CA VAL A 1077 -0.58 22.11 -11.18
C VAL A 1077 0.14 21.72 -9.89
N THR A 1078 -0.32 22.13 -8.72
CA THR A 1078 0.21 21.75 -7.41
C THR A 1078 -0.86 21.03 -6.59
N VAL A 1079 -0.65 19.78 -6.18
CA VAL A 1079 -1.62 19.03 -5.38
C VAL A 1079 -1.14 18.88 -3.94
N LYS A 1080 -2.05 19.06 -2.97
CA LYS A 1080 -1.75 18.97 -1.54
C LYS A 1080 -2.64 17.93 -0.86
N GLY A 1081 -2.23 16.66 -0.75
CA GLY A 1081 -2.99 15.57 -0.10
C GLY A 1081 -3.97 14.87 -1.05
N ASP A 1082 -4.89 14.06 -0.50
CA ASP A 1082 -5.81 13.21 -1.27
C ASP A 1082 -6.81 14.02 -2.11
N VAL A 1083 -6.98 13.66 -3.40
CA VAL A 1083 -7.87 14.36 -4.34
C VAL A 1083 -8.72 13.37 -5.12
N ALA A 1084 -10.04 13.41 -4.97
CA ALA A 1084 -10.93 12.60 -5.80
C ALA A 1084 -11.04 13.22 -7.19
N VAL A 1085 -10.83 12.47 -8.26
CA VAL A 1085 -10.96 12.92 -9.66
C VAL A 1085 -12.06 12.09 -10.32
N GLY A 1086 -13.25 12.64 -10.50
CA GLY A 1086 -14.41 11.95 -11.06
C GLY A 1086 -14.22 11.43 -12.49
N ALA A 1087 -15.07 10.46 -12.84
CA ALA A 1087 -14.98 9.63 -14.04
C ALA A 1087 -14.83 10.36 -15.38
N ASP A 1088 -15.44 11.54 -15.51
CA ASP A 1088 -15.42 12.32 -16.74
C ASP A 1088 -14.37 13.44 -16.73
N ALA A 1089 -13.50 13.50 -15.71
CA ALA A 1089 -12.49 14.54 -15.59
C ALA A 1089 -11.35 14.36 -16.60
N VAL A 1090 -10.82 15.45 -17.17
CA VAL A 1090 -9.61 15.45 -18.00
C VAL A 1090 -8.76 16.65 -17.61
N VAL A 1091 -7.83 16.46 -16.70
CA VAL A 1091 -6.89 17.50 -16.26
C VAL A 1091 -5.68 17.50 -17.20
N THR A 1092 -5.22 18.64 -17.73
CA THR A 1092 -3.95 18.75 -18.45
C THR A 1092 -3.04 19.79 -17.79
N ALA A 1093 -1.72 19.59 -17.74
CA ALA A 1093 -0.75 20.58 -17.23
C ALA A 1093 0.61 20.46 -17.94
N LYS A 1094 1.49 21.44 -17.79
CA LYS A 1094 2.88 21.27 -18.23
C LYS A 1094 3.71 20.62 -17.13
N ASP A 1095 3.63 21.12 -15.90
CA ASP A 1095 4.37 20.59 -14.75
C ASP A 1095 3.38 20.19 -13.63
N LEU A 1096 3.62 19.09 -12.94
CA LEU A 1096 2.85 18.65 -11.78
C LEU A 1096 3.72 18.69 -10.53
N ALA A 1097 3.38 19.53 -9.56
CA ALA A 1097 4.02 19.63 -8.26
C ALA A 1097 3.17 19.00 -7.17
N VAL A 1098 3.79 18.27 -6.25
CA VAL A 1098 3.08 17.56 -5.18
C VAL A 1098 3.78 17.84 -3.85
N ASP A 1099 3.02 18.33 -2.86
CA ASP A 1099 3.50 18.69 -1.53
C ASP A 1099 3.29 17.57 -0.47
N TYR A 1100 2.42 16.58 -0.73
CA TYR A 1100 2.07 15.41 0.13
C TYR A 1100 1.51 14.26 -0.72
N ASP A 1101 1.42 13.03 -0.18
CA ASP A 1101 0.81 11.85 -0.85
C ASP A 1101 -0.50 12.20 -1.60
N MET A 1102 -0.58 11.82 -2.87
CA MET A 1102 -1.67 12.16 -3.80
C MET A 1102 -2.35 10.88 -4.27
N SER A 1103 -3.57 10.65 -3.80
CA SER A 1103 -4.45 9.62 -4.34
C SER A 1103 -5.42 10.20 -5.37
N VAL A 1104 -5.53 9.58 -6.55
CA VAL A 1104 -6.47 9.90 -7.65
C VAL A 1104 -7.57 8.84 -7.67
N ASN A 1105 -8.76 9.23 -7.21
CA ASN A 1105 -9.90 8.32 -7.07
C ASN A 1105 -11.04 8.66 -8.05
N ASN A 1106 -11.60 7.65 -8.75
CA ASN A 1106 -12.58 7.69 -9.86
C ASN A 1106 -11.99 7.91 -11.27
N ASP A 1107 -12.73 7.46 -12.27
CA ASP A 1107 -12.39 7.08 -13.66
C ASP A 1107 -11.81 8.20 -14.58
N GLY A 1108 -11.36 9.33 -14.03
CA GLY A 1108 -10.92 10.51 -14.79
C GLY A 1108 -9.48 10.45 -15.33
N THR A 1109 -9.15 11.32 -16.30
CA THR A 1109 -7.84 11.52 -16.92
C THR A 1109 -7.05 12.69 -16.31
N LEU A 1110 -5.75 12.57 -16.02
CA LEU A 1110 -4.82 13.68 -15.71
C LEU A 1110 -3.62 13.59 -16.66
N THR A 1111 -3.19 14.65 -17.33
CA THR A 1111 -2.14 14.63 -18.37
C THR A 1111 -1.15 15.76 -18.14
N VAL A 1112 0.09 15.46 -17.79
CA VAL A 1112 1.12 16.48 -17.48
C VAL A 1112 2.40 16.25 -18.29
N GLU A 1113 3.12 17.30 -18.70
CA GLU A 1113 4.36 17.14 -19.48
C GLU A 1113 5.58 16.80 -18.60
N SER A 1114 5.62 17.24 -17.34
CA SER A 1114 6.70 16.99 -16.39
C SER A 1114 6.18 16.94 -14.94
N PHE A 1115 6.95 16.39 -14.01
CA PHE A 1115 6.59 16.22 -12.60
C PHE A 1115 7.71 16.73 -11.68
N ASN A 1116 7.37 17.36 -10.55
CA ASN A 1116 8.29 17.97 -9.60
C ASN A 1116 7.73 18.00 -8.16
N GLY A 1117 7.90 16.93 -7.37
CA GLY A 1117 7.40 16.80 -5.98
C GLY A 1117 8.52 16.61 -4.95
N LYS A 1118 8.24 16.95 -3.68
CA LYS A 1118 9.15 16.69 -2.54
C LYS A 1118 8.51 15.67 -1.59
N GLY A 1119 8.96 14.42 -1.62
CA GLY A 1119 8.58 13.37 -0.65
C GLY A 1119 7.10 13.01 -0.64
N SER A 1120 6.54 12.52 -1.76
CA SER A 1120 5.10 12.21 -1.86
C SER A 1120 4.79 11.08 -2.87
N ASN A 1121 3.97 10.11 -2.47
CA ASN A 1121 3.50 8.97 -3.28
C ASN A 1121 2.32 9.38 -4.21
N ILE A 1122 2.17 8.72 -5.37
CA ILE A 1122 1.05 8.92 -6.31
C ILE A 1122 0.27 7.62 -6.50
N TYR A 1123 -1.03 7.61 -6.18
CA TYR A 1123 -1.91 6.44 -6.29
C TYR A 1123 -3.01 6.67 -7.33
N SER A 1124 -3.39 5.65 -8.13
CA SER A 1124 -4.52 5.72 -9.09
C SER A 1124 -5.42 4.47 -9.01
N THR A 1125 -6.75 4.62 -8.91
CA THR A 1125 -7.72 3.50 -8.86
C THR A 1125 -8.22 3.02 -10.24
N ILE A 1126 -8.88 1.85 -10.22
CA ILE A 1126 -9.08 0.85 -11.29
C ILE A 1126 -9.64 1.36 -12.65
N ASP A 1127 -10.32 2.50 -12.73
CA ASP A 1127 -10.91 2.98 -13.99
C ASP A 1127 -10.34 4.33 -14.49
N SER A 1128 -9.29 4.87 -13.85
CA SER A 1128 -8.74 6.22 -14.10
C SER A 1128 -7.48 6.24 -14.99
N SER A 1129 -7.14 7.40 -15.59
CA SER A 1129 -6.05 7.52 -16.57
C SER A 1129 -5.06 8.68 -16.32
N LEU A 1130 -3.84 8.40 -15.87
CA LEU A 1130 -2.80 9.42 -15.68
C LEU A 1130 -1.80 9.42 -16.85
N THR A 1131 -1.44 10.56 -17.43
CA THR A 1131 -0.47 10.68 -18.52
C THR A 1131 0.65 11.61 -18.07
N VAL A 1132 1.90 11.16 -17.98
CA VAL A 1132 3.03 12.00 -17.58
C VAL A 1132 4.12 11.92 -18.65
N GLY A 1133 4.56 13.06 -19.20
CA GLY A 1133 5.65 13.12 -20.17
C GLY A 1133 5.39 12.30 -21.44
N GLY A 1134 4.13 12.10 -21.80
CA GLY A 1134 3.72 11.27 -22.93
C GLY A 1134 3.68 9.77 -22.63
N VAL A 1135 3.72 9.34 -21.37
CA VAL A 1135 3.39 7.98 -20.93
C VAL A 1135 1.95 7.99 -20.45
N GLN A 1136 1.01 7.42 -21.21
CA GLN A 1136 -0.43 7.37 -20.91
C GLN A 1136 -0.78 6.09 -20.15
N LEU A 1137 -1.43 6.22 -19.00
CA LEU A 1137 -1.98 5.16 -18.15
C LEU A 1137 -3.48 5.14 -18.39
N ILE A 1138 -4.09 3.99 -18.72
CA ILE A 1138 -5.53 3.90 -19.06
C ILE A 1138 -6.17 2.77 -18.26
N GLY A 1139 -7.18 3.07 -17.43
CA GLY A 1139 -8.09 2.08 -16.82
C GLY A 1139 -9.29 1.74 -17.71
N GLY A 1140 -9.77 0.51 -17.63
CA GLY A 1140 -10.93 0.02 -18.37
C GLY A 1140 -11.56 -1.22 -17.73
N SER A 1141 -12.84 -1.44 -18.06
CA SER A 1141 -13.76 -2.44 -17.46
C SER A 1141 -13.51 -3.91 -17.81
N ASP A 1142 -12.41 -4.21 -18.49
CA ASP A 1142 -11.82 -5.55 -18.62
C ASP A 1142 -10.40 -5.46 -18.05
N PRO A 1143 -9.83 -6.54 -17.49
CA PRO A 1143 -8.54 -6.55 -16.80
C PRO A 1143 -7.33 -5.86 -17.43
N LEU A 1144 -7.32 -5.28 -18.64
CA LEU A 1144 -6.12 -4.76 -19.32
C LEU A 1144 -6.03 -3.21 -19.39
N PHE A 1145 -5.17 -2.62 -18.56
CA PHE A 1145 -4.58 -1.27 -18.69
C PHE A 1145 -3.47 -1.31 -19.73
N THR A 1146 -3.16 -0.19 -20.42
CA THR A 1146 -2.07 -0.14 -21.42
C THR A 1146 -1.22 1.12 -21.23
N LEU A 1147 0.11 1.00 -21.23
CA LEU A 1147 1.12 2.06 -21.02
C LEU A 1147 1.66 2.58 -22.37
N GLU A 1148 1.04 3.60 -22.98
CA GLU A 1148 1.42 4.09 -24.32
C GLU A 1148 2.17 5.44 -24.32
N GLY A 1149 3.37 5.49 -24.93
CA GLY A 1149 3.91 6.72 -25.55
C GLY A 1149 5.44 6.96 -25.45
N ALA A 1150 5.92 8.20 -25.57
CA ALA A 1150 7.33 8.55 -25.89
C ALA A 1150 8.14 9.06 -24.69
N ASN A 1151 9.47 8.80 -24.67
CA ASN A 1151 10.45 9.13 -23.61
C ASN A 1151 10.08 10.33 -22.71
N ALA A 1152 9.65 10.06 -21.47
CA ALA A 1152 9.44 11.07 -20.44
C ALA A 1152 10.78 11.54 -19.86
N GLU A 1153 11.04 12.85 -19.86
CA GLU A 1153 12.15 13.47 -19.11
C GLU A 1153 11.59 14.08 -17.81
N PHE A 1154 11.79 13.39 -16.69
CA PHE A 1154 11.51 13.91 -15.36
C PHE A 1154 12.65 14.86 -14.95
N HIS A 1155 12.33 16.07 -14.46
CA HIS A 1155 13.31 17.05 -14.02
C HIS A 1155 12.95 17.56 -12.63
N VAL A 1156 13.81 17.34 -11.62
CA VAL A 1156 13.64 17.90 -10.27
C VAL A 1156 14.60 19.05 -10.02
N ALA A 1157 14.07 20.19 -9.57
CA ALA A 1157 14.85 21.39 -9.25
C ALA A 1157 15.22 21.44 -7.76
N ASN A 1158 16.51 21.22 -7.46
CA ASN A 1158 17.18 21.43 -6.16
C ASN A 1158 16.71 20.54 -4.97
N GLY A 1159 17.38 19.39 -4.83
CA GLY A 1159 17.94 18.94 -3.55
C GLY A 1159 16.95 18.46 -2.49
N ASP A 1160 16.18 17.42 -2.79
CA ASP A 1160 15.98 16.21 -1.97
C ASP A 1160 15.25 15.20 -2.86
N TRP A 1161 15.78 13.99 -2.99
CA TRP A 1161 15.37 13.01 -3.99
C TRP A 1161 14.52 11.87 -3.40
N SER A 1162 14.31 11.82 -2.10
CA SER A 1162 13.53 10.74 -1.45
C SER A 1162 12.03 10.92 -1.66
N GLY A 1163 11.42 10.14 -2.57
CA GLY A 1163 9.96 9.89 -2.55
C GLY A 1163 9.17 10.27 -3.79
N LEU A 1164 9.60 9.83 -4.98
CA LEU A 1164 8.85 9.96 -6.23
C LEU A 1164 8.48 8.54 -6.74
N ARG A 1165 7.23 8.10 -6.53
CA ARG A 1165 6.78 6.69 -6.72
C ARG A 1165 5.47 6.60 -7.54
N TYR A 1166 5.28 5.54 -8.34
CA TYR A 1166 4.08 5.32 -9.17
C TYR A 1166 3.43 3.95 -8.89
N ASP A 1167 2.13 3.87 -8.55
CA ASP A 1167 1.43 2.63 -8.14
C ASP A 1167 0.41 2.11 -9.19
N ILE A 1168 0.39 0.79 -9.48
CA ILE A 1168 -0.58 0.09 -10.36
C ILE A 1168 -1.46 -0.84 -9.49
N GLY A 1169 -2.70 -0.44 -9.18
CA GLY A 1169 -3.67 -1.26 -8.41
C GLY A 1169 -4.64 -0.42 -7.58
N ALA A 1170 -5.66 -1.03 -6.96
CA ALA A 1170 -6.69 -0.31 -6.18
C ALA A 1170 -6.12 0.41 -4.94
N VAL A 1171 -6.73 1.55 -4.58
CA VAL A 1171 -6.26 2.48 -3.53
C VAL A 1171 -6.72 2.08 -2.13
N ASP A 1172 -7.94 1.56 -1.99
CA ASP A 1172 -8.53 1.14 -0.72
C ASP A 1172 -8.57 -0.39 -0.67
N GLY A 1173 -8.19 -0.98 0.47
CA GLY A 1173 -7.83 -2.38 0.68
C GLY A 1173 -8.89 -3.46 0.46
N ASP A 1174 -9.79 -3.30 -0.51
CA ASP A 1174 -10.52 -4.42 -1.11
C ASP A 1174 -9.69 -5.01 -2.26
N ALA A 1175 -9.24 -6.24 -2.07
CA ALA A 1175 -8.52 -7.04 -3.04
C ALA A 1175 -9.38 -7.31 -4.29
N GLY A 1176 -9.20 -6.51 -5.33
CA GLY A 1176 -9.69 -6.83 -6.67
C GLY A 1176 -8.71 -7.76 -7.38
N GLU A 1177 -8.83 -9.07 -7.20
CA GLU A 1177 -8.20 -10.04 -8.11
C GLU A 1177 -8.73 -9.81 -9.54
N GLY A 1178 -7.83 -9.46 -10.49
CA GLY A 1178 -8.17 -9.28 -11.90
C GLY A 1178 -7.74 -7.99 -12.58
N VAL A 1179 -6.89 -7.15 -11.97
CA VAL A 1179 -6.35 -5.92 -12.58
C VAL A 1179 -5.05 -6.26 -13.34
N SER A 1180 -4.82 -5.82 -14.58
CA SER A 1180 -3.59 -6.09 -15.32
C SER A 1180 -3.20 -4.94 -16.26
N ALA A 1181 -1.95 -4.48 -16.30
CA ALA A 1181 -1.47 -3.47 -17.26
C ALA A 1181 -0.65 -4.09 -18.38
N THR A 1182 -0.43 -3.40 -19.51
CA THR A 1182 0.43 -3.85 -20.62
C THR A 1182 1.37 -2.74 -21.07
N LEU A 1183 2.68 -2.98 -20.95
CA LEU A 1183 3.77 -2.13 -21.41
C LEU A 1183 4.08 -2.44 -22.87
N ASN A 1184 3.62 -1.59 -23.79
CA ASN A 1184 3.80 -1.74 -25.24
C ASN A 1184 4.89 -0.80 -25.83
N LYS A 1185 5.60 -0.03 -24.99
CA LYS A 1185 6.84 0.72 -25.31
C LYS A 1185 7.83 0.77 -24.15
N SER A 1186 9.12 0.91 -24.47
CA SER A 1186 10.20 0.77 -23.46
C SER A 1186 10.17 1.89 -22.41
N LEU A 1187 10.34 1.55 -21.14
CA LEU A 1187 10.25 2.43 -19.98
C LEU A 1187 11.55 2.34 -19.16
N THR A 1188 12.08 3.47 -18.67
CA THR A 1188 13.33 3.53 -17.88
C THR A 1188 13.12 4.28 -16.57
N LEU A 1189 13.40 3.64 -15.43
CA LEU A 1189 13.50 4.28 -14.12
C LEU A 1189 14.92 4.86 -13.93
N SER A 1190 15.07 6.01 -13.27
CA SER A 1190 16.39 6.64 -13.04
C SER A 1190 16.37 7.57 -11.83
N THR A 1191 17.51 7.72 -11.13
CA THR A 1191 17.63 8.58 -9.94
C THR A 1191 17.40 10.06 -10.26
N ASP A 1192 17.63 10.48 -11.50
CA ASP A 1192 17.32 11.82 -11.99
C ASP A 1192 15.84 11.99 -12.40
N GLY A 1193 15.04 10.92 -12.35
CA GLY A 1193 13.67 10.83 -12.88
C GLY A 1193 12.69 9.97 -12.06
N LEU A 1194 11.96 9.03 -12.69
CA LEU A 1194 11.05 8.13 -11.97
C LEU A 1194 11.87 7.12 -11.17
N GLN A 1195 11.78 7.18 -9.84
CA GLN A 1195 12.65 6.39 -8.96
C GLN A 1195 11.99 5.14 -8.42
N ALA A 1196 10.66 5.00 -8.44
CA ALA A 1196 10.02 3.75 -8.05
C ALA A 1196 8.67 3.50 -8.73
N LEU A 1197 8.34 2.23 -9.02
CA LEU A 1197 7.08 1.77 -9.64
C LEU A 1197 6.50 0.59 -8.85
N TRP A 1198 5.36 0.72 -8.21
CA TRP A 1198 4.71 -0.32 -7.43
C TRP A 1198 3.53 -0.94 -8.19
N VAL A 1199 3.25 -2.23 -8.02
CA VAL A 1199 2.13 -2.97 -8.63
C VAL A 1199 1.43 -3.73 -7.50
N ARG A 1200 0.22 -3.31 -7.09
CA ARG A 1200 -0.44 -3.67 -5.81
C ARG A 1200 -1.44 -4.83 -5.88
N HIS A 1201 -1.65 -5.50 -4.74
CA HIS A 1201 -2.68 -6.49 -4.36
C HIS A 1201 -3.51 -7.04 -5.51
N GLY A 1202 -2.98 -8.05 -6.20
CA GLY A 1202 -3.69 -8.76 -7.28
C GLY A 1202 -3.40 -8.30 -8.72
N ALA A 1203 -2.54 -7.29 -8.93
CA ALA A 1203 -2.38 -6.63 -10.24
C ALA A 1203 -1.25 -7.18 -11.13
N THR A 1204 -1.47 -7.35 -12.44
CA THR A 1204 -0.49 -7.93 -13.37
C THR A 1204 0.05 -6.94 -14.42
N LEU A 1205 1.33 -6.53 -14.42
CA LEU A 1205 1.95 -5.74 -15.50
C LEU A 1205 2.56 -6.63 -16.60
N ASN A 1206 1.90 -6.77 -17.74
CA ASN A 1206 2.39 -7.48 -18.93
C ASN A 1206 3.40 -6.62 -19.73
N VAL A 1207 4.50 -7.20 -20.23
CA VAL A 1207 5.43 -6.52 -21.15
C VAL A 1207 5.30 -7.09 -22.56
N GLU A 1208 5.04 -6.25 -23.56
CA GLU A 1208 4.84 -6.69 -24.94
C GLU A 1208 6.16 -7.13 -25.60
N SER A 1209 6.11 -8.10 -26.52
CA SER A 1209 7.32 -8.69 -27.11
C SER A 1209 8.17 -7.66 -27.86
N GLY A 1210 9.43 -7.46 -27.43
CA GLY A 1210 10.38 -6.52 -28.03
C GLY A 1210 10.41 -5.11 -27.40
N VAL A 1211 9.61 -4.89 -26.36
CA VAL A 1211 9.62 -3.72 -25.48
C VAL A 1211 10.62 -3.94 -24.34
N THR A 1212 11.18 -2.89 -23.72
CA THR A 1212 12.24 -3.02 -22.68
C THR A 1212 11.88 -2.24 -21.43
N LEU A 1213 11.87 -2.87 -20.26
CA LEU A 1213 11.69 -2.20 -18.96
C LEU A 1213 13.06 -2.14 -18.27
N THR A 1214 13.58 -0.92 -18.09
CA THR A 1214 14.92 -0.66 -17.55
C THR A 1214 14.80 -0.03 -16.17
N ILE A 1215 15.42 -0.61 -15.14
CA ILE A 1215 15.46 -0.01 -13.80
C ILE A 1215 16.85 0.56 -13.59
N GLY A 1216 16.97 1.89 -13.52
CA GLY A 1216 18.25 2.55 -13.29
C GLY A 1216 18.68 2.50 -11.83
N ASN A 1217 19.99 2.58 -11.62
CA ASN A 1217 20.63 2.49 -10.33
C ASN A 1217 20.06 3.48 -9.28
N GLY A 1218 19.65 2.98 -8.11
CA GLY A 1218 18.96 3.68 -7.03
C GLY A 1218 17.44 3.76 -7.17
N CYS A 1219 16.83 3.02 -8.12
CA CYS A 1219 15.38 3.04 -8.41
C CYS A 1219 14.72 1.69 -8.18
N GLN A 1220 13.41 1.63 -7.89
CA GLN A 1220 12.77 0.47 -7.26
C GLN A 1220 11.39 0.11 -7.83
N ILE A 1221 11.15 -1.07 -8.40
CA ILE A 1221 9.79 -1.56 -8.69
C ILE A 1221 9.28 -2.36 -7.49
N ARG A 1222 8.04 -2.26 -7.00
CA ARG A 1222 7.56 -3.03 -5.82
C ARG A 1222 6.30 -3.84 -6.13
N LEU A 1223 6.21 -5.07 -5.67
CA LEU A 1223 5.06 -5.97 -5.85
C LEU A 1223 4.61 -6.41 -4.45
N PRO A 1224 3.61 -5.80 -3.81
CA PRO A 1224 3.36 -5.95 -2.38
C PRO A 1224 2.88 -7.34 -1.88
N ASP A 1225 2.63 -8.30 -2.77
CA ASP A 1225 1.87 -9.51 -2.49
C ASP A 1225 1.87 -10.51 -3.66
N ALA A 1226 1.26 -11.68 -3.41
CA ALA A 1226 1.15 -12.82 -4.30
C ALA A 1226 0.37 -12.66 -5.59
N GLY A 1227 -0.63 -11.79 -5.58
CA GLY A 1227 -1.45 -11.60 -6.77
C GLY A 1227 -0.79 -10.64 -7.75
N SER A 1228 0.20 -9.87 -7.29
CA SER A 1228 0.86 -8.81 -8.02
C SER A 1228 2.07 -9.32 -8.82
N LYS A 1229 2.08 -9.15 -10.14
CA LYS A 1229 3.11 -9.77 -10.99
C LYS A 1229 3.45 -8.97 -12.23
N ILE A 1230 4.68 -9.14 -12.72
CA ILE A 1230 5.08 -8.66 -14.05
C ILE A 1230 5.14 -9.86 -15.01
N ALA A 1231 4.31 -9.87 -16.05
CA ALA A 1231 4.14 -11.00 -16.95
C ALA A 1231 4.79 -10.75 -18.33
N ASN A 1232 5.16 -11.84 -19.03
CA ASN A 1232 5.83 -11.80 -20.35
C ASN A 1232 7.22 -11.14 -20.40
N VAL A 1233 7.87 -10.97 -19.25
CA VAL A 1233 9.27 -10.52 -19.19
C VAL A 1233 10.19 -11.68 -19.62
N THR A 1234 11.10 -11.42 -20.55
CA THR A 1234 12.15 -12.35 -21.00
C THR A 1234 13.55 -11.81 -20.66
N LYS A 1235 14.59 -12.65 -20.62
CA LYS A 1235 15.97 -12.22 -20.32
C LYS A 1235 16.50 -11.07 -21.24
N SER A 1236 15.91 -10.87 -22.42
CA SER A 1236 16.23 -9.77 -23.35
C SER A 1236 15.48 -8.45 -23.09
N THR A 1237 14.66 -8.39 -22.04
CA THR A 1237 13.69 -7.29 -21.76
C THR A 1237 14.13 -6.39 -20.60
N VAL A 1238 15.19 -6.80 -19.88
CA VAL A 1238 15.77 -6.17 -18.68
C VAL A 1238 17.26 -5.95 -18.99
N SER A 1239 17.83 -4.78 -18.67
CA SER A 1239 19.27 -4.53 -18.85
C SER A 1239 20.06 -4.88 -17.60
N ASP A 1240 21.30 -5.30 -17.79
CA ASP A 1240 22.14 -6.04 -16.83
C ASP A 1240 22.40 -5.32 -15.48
N ASP A 1241 22.18 -4.00 -15.36
CA ASP A 1241 22.33 -3.20 -14.12
C ASP A 1241 21.10 -3.21 -13.19
N THR A 1242 20.24 -4.25 -13.27
CA THR A 1242 18.99 -4.31 -12.50
C THR A 1242 19.09 -5.38 -11.41
N ALA A 1243 19.52 -5.00 -10.19
CA ALA A 1243 19.33 -5.88 -9.04
C ALA A 1243 17.84 -5.95 -8.67
N ILE A 1244 17.42 -7.06 -8.06
CA ILE A 1244 16.05 -7.26 -7.63
C ILE A 1244 16.09 -7.55 -6.13
N ILE A 1245 15.71 -6.58 -5.28
CA ILE A 1245 15.84 -6.68 -3.82
C ILE A 1245 14.45 -6.77 -3.17
N VAL A 1246 13.99 -7.99 -2.87
CA VAL A 1246 12.74 -8.23 -2.13
C VAL A 1246 12.97 -7.97 -0.65
N THR A 1247 12.07 -7.21 -0.01
CA THR A 1247 12.02 -7.12 1.46
C THR A 1247 10.75 -7.80 1.95
N GLY A 1248 10.88 -9.01 2.51
CA GLY A 1248 9.80 -9.82 3.08
C GLY A 1248 9.25 -10.89 2.12
N ASP A 1249 9.89 -12.06 2.16
CA ASP A 1249 9.51 -13.42 1.72
C ASP A 1249 8.57 -13.54 0.48
N GLY A 1250 8.92 -13.85 -0.78
CA GLY A 1250 10.16 -14.24 -1.47
C GLY A 1250 9.84 -15.16 -2.67
N GLU A 1251 10.04 -14.74 -3.94
CA GLU A 1251 10.63 -15.53 -5.07
C GLU A 1251 10.83 -14.69 -6.36
N ILE A 1252 12.03 -14.74 -6.98
CA ILE A 1252 12.31 -14.33 -8.38
C ILE A 1252 13.08 -15.44 -9.09
N VAL A 1253 12.55 -15.93 -10.23
CA VAL A 1253 13.23 -16.85 -11.15
C VAL A 1253 13.23 -16.29 -12.57
N TYR A 1254 14.40 -16.24 -13.21
CA TYR A 1254 14.46 -16.34 -14.68
C TYR A 1254 15.54 -17.33 -15.12
N THR A 1255 15.11 -18.52 -15.57
CA THR A 1255 15.22 -18.97 -16.97
C THR A 1255 14.58 -20.35 -17.15
N ASP A 1256 13.31 -20.41 -17.56
CA ASP A 1256 12.80 -21.24 -18.67
C ASP A 1256 11.26 -21.22 -18.68
N GLY A 1257 10.67 -20.23 -19.36
CA GLY A 1257 9.41 -20.44 -20.09
C GLY A 1257 8.05 -20.30 -19.39
N GLU A 1258 7.93 -20.19 -18.06
CA GLU A 1258 6.64 -19.82 -17.43
C GLU A 1258 6.85 -18.74 -16.37
N SER A 1259 6.22 -17.58 -16.59
CA SER A 1259 6.33 -16.37 -15.78
C SER A 1259 5.12 -16.23 -14.84
N VAL A 1260 5.33 -16.28 -13.52
CA VAL A 1260 4.38 -15.76 -12.52
C VAL A 1260 5.18 -15.40 -11.25
N PHE A 1261 5.30 -14.12 -10.92
CA PHE A 1261 5.67 -13.67 -9.57
C PHE A 1261 4.43 -13.85 -8.70
N ALA A 1262 4.48 -14.67 -7.66
CA ALA A 1262 3.35 -14.83 -6.76
C ALA A 1262 3.79 -15.30 -5.38
N ASN A 1263 4.18 -14.36 -4.52
CA ASN A 1263 3.91 -14.25 -3.06
C ASN A 1263 4.96 -13.31 -2.45
N GLY A 1264 4.48 -12.24 -1.80
CA GLY A 1264 5.32 -11.34 -0.99
C GLY A 1264 5.70 -10.02 -1.64
N ASP A 1265 6.05 -9.08 -0.77
CA ASP A 1265 6.33 -7.65 -0.98
C ASP A 1265 7.67 -7.45 -1.74
N ALA A 1266 7.74 -7.89 -2.99
CA ALA A 1266 8.96 -7.89 -3.81
C ALA A 1266 9.31 -6.50 -4.31
N ILE A 1267 10.30 -5.85 -3.69
CA ILE A 1267 10.97 -4.70 -4.28
C ILE A 1267 12.01 -5.21 -5.33
N LEU A 1268 12.19 -4.48 -6.42
CA LEU A 1268 13.08 -4.77 -7.54
C LEU A 1268 13.90 -3.51 -7.73
N THR A 1269 15.07 -3.43 -7.11
CA THR A 1269 15.82 -2.18 -7.03
C THR A 1269 17.02 -2.18 -7.97
N GLY A 1270 16.97 -1.40 -9.04
CA GLY A 1270 18.14 -1.16 -9.90
C GLY A 1270 19.27 -0.60 -9.05
N ASN A 1271 20.46 -1.16 -9.20
CA ASN A 1271 21.59 -0.97 -8.30
C ASN A 1271 22.88 -0.74 -9.07
#